data_AF-T0R671-F1
#
_entry.id   AF-T0R671-F1
#
_cell.length_a   1.000
_cell.length_b   1.000
_cell.length_c   1.000
_cell.angle_alpha   90.00
_cell.angle_beta   90.00
_cell.angle_gamma   90.00
#
_symmetry.space_group_name_H-M   'P 1'
#
loop_
_entity.id
_entity.type
_entity.pdbx_description
1 polymer ?
#
loop_
_entity_poly.entity_id
_entity_poly.type
_entity_poly.pdbx_seq_one_letter_code
_entity_poly.pdbx_strand_id
1 'polypeptide(L)'
;MASADAFAGFLKQLRETHQAGPPIAVRLDEFTWQKPSTKTDPEYILHNISATFRPGTMTLILGPPGCGKTALLKTIAGVYHYKGPSSKSHRLQGDVKYNGKPPNALPMKHLAAFVGQKDDHIPTLTVQETIEFAHTCRAAAGEDGVWTANAIIDGLGLRGCAHTLVGNDMIRGISGGQKRRVTIAEMLTGKESLVLLDEYSTGLDTTVTLDLTKKLRDMCSTLQYTFVCSLLQPPPEVYALFDNIILLNAGHVAYMGPRVAVAEYFCSVGYAAPARVDEADFLQEVTTDLGQSYTLPPENGYSPRLAKLPSTPSEFQAAFAASSYYGARHGPDTEVPSTSILAKARPSAWRTFKMVFARQWKLVLRDKRFNRVRVGQNTAFGLIIGSLFWQVGFGPSTVPAKVGLVFLTILFTSVTTISNIAYTIEVRNIFHKQAYFGFYPPLAYAFSESVIEVGAAMIQVFLFTITSYWMCGFANPDGAGVEYGFYYLVVFLNSVCMCQVFKSVASMAPTPTAGVSGASGLIFLEIVFSGFAILYDVMPKGLSWIYWINPGAWTFRALLINEYGSSEPAYDALQPAFKLRLGDYYLTLYGVSLDRSYRLNGVIYLLGFYAAMVLLATAGYKFVRPRIVHAAQHHSRLLYHFNKKSQTTFRASVNDIVNKHPVEFTPTSLSFQDLFYTVQIQHKKGKGKSAVSDTIVLLQGIHGHCRPFTLTALMGSSGAGKSTLLDVLAGRKNTGVIKGNLYVNGQPLTKADQKRFGYVEQTDIHCMKTTLDEAFHFSALLRLPESAQSNANNIVDSTIHLLELVTESKKMLSELSSEQMKRLTIGVELVANPSVLFLDEPTSGLDVHAAHVVMVAVKRIAAAGRTVICTIHQPSLSLFELFDKLILLQAGGRTVYCGPIGHESADLLRHFESIPNVRACGLTENPATYMLDALAGNPTIDFHEIYTKSEMQARNLQAITTVVTPNASTSNVLIAKSTERPSSVFSHQFRLLLLRTARKYWRTKDYSIGRLVVGIFIACLLGILCSVPELQYSTQVQSQLGICFIYPMFMGIISINTGLAVVDAERMVYFRETSSGMYATSPYSIVFGLVEIPLVMLNAVIHVVIFYYAVGLNTVNAEAFPWFLLFFFLYTLYATYLGQWLVVTLPDLRTATVLSGALSSIFSIFSGFFIHYDSIPTGWRFLYWISPLHYVLEGVFGTQFLLNNSTVLMGSPSKVLSPHPVAVKDFVTNMFGTSIKYENRVYDALALVIWIFVLRIGNVVSQKYLSSVSR
;
A
#
# COMPACT_ATOMS: atom_id res chain seq x y z
N MET A 1 -12.55 24.16 28.37
CA MET A 1 -12.49 25.63 28.30
C MET A 1 -11.06 26.21 28.36
N ALA A 2 -10.08 25.60 29.05
CA ALA A 2 -8.71 26.13 29.14
C ALA A 2 -7.82 26.09 27.86
N SER A 3 -8.27 25.49 26.74
CA SER A 3 -7.46 25.35 25.51
C SER A 3 -7.76 26.37 24.40
N ALA A 4 -8.93 27.01 24.42
CA ALA A 4 -9.35 27.92 23.34
C ALA A 4 -8.59 29.26 23.38
N ASP A 5 -8.41 29.81 24.58
CA ASP A 5 -7.68 31.07 24.81
C ASP A 5 -6.18 30.93 24.54
N ALA A 6 -5.61 29.74 24.74
CA ALA A 6 -4.20 29.46 24.51
C ALA A 6 -3.82 29.51 23.01
N PHE A 7 -4.67 28.97 22.12
CA PHE A 7 -4.40 29.00 20.67
C PHE A 7 -4.55 30.40 20.09
N ALA A 8 -5.58 31.16 20.52
CA ALA A 8 -5.74 32.55 20.10
C ALA A 8 -4.58 33.44 20.60
N GLY A 9 -4.16 33.25 21.86
CA GLY A 9 -2.97 33.91 22.42
C GLY A 9 -1.69 33.57 21.64
N PHE A 10 -1.52 32.31 21.26
CA PHE A 10 -0.41 31.86 20.41
C PHE A 10 -0.42 32.51 19.02
N LEU A 11 -1.57 32.59 18.34
CA LEU A 11 -1.69 33.26 17.04
C LEU A 11 -1.37 34.75 17.14
N LYS A 12 -1.83 35.41 18.21
CA LYS A 12 -1.52 36.82 18.48
C LYS A 12 -0.02 37.02 18.67
N GLN A 13 0.62 36.18 19.47
CA GLN A 13 2.06 36.21 19.70
C GLN A 13 2.85 35.98 18.39
N LEU A 14 2.42 35.06 17.52
CA LEU A 14 3.06 34.84 16.21
C LEU A 14 3.00 36.08 15.31
N ARG A 15 1.89 36.83 15.36
CA ARG A 15 1.72 38.08 14.61
C ARG A 15 2.60 39.18 15.18
N GLU A 16 2.57 39.37 16.50
CA GLU A 16 3.34 40.40 17.21
C GLU A 16 4.86 40.17 17.11
N THR A 17 5.30 38.92 17.09
CA THR A 17 6.73 38.56 16.94
C THR A 17 7.20 38.52 15.47
N HIS A 18 6.34 38.89 14.50
CA HIS A 18 6.60 38.81 13.06
C HIS A 18 7.08 37.43 12.58
N GLN A 19 6.59 36.37 13.24
CA GLN A 19 6.90 34.99 12.88
C GLN A 19 5.91 34.40 11.88
N ALA A 20 4.78 35.04 11.62
CA ALA A 20 3.86 34.68 10.56
C ALA A 20 4.41 34.96 9.15
N GLY A 21 3.96 34.20 8.16
CA GLY A 21 4.29 34.44 6.75
C GLY A 21 3.72 35.77 6.21
N PRO A 22 4.31 36.35 5.16
CA PRO A 22 3.76 37.55 4.54
C PRO A 22 2.41 37.25 3.88
N PRO A 23 1.44 38.17 3.90
CA PRO A 23 0.15 38.00 3.21
C PRO A 23 0.33 37.74 1.70
N ILE A 24 -0.39 36.76 1.14
CA ILE A 24 -0.31 36.39 -0.30
C ILE A 24 -1.67 36.48 -0.97
N ALA A 25 -1.79 37.38 -1.93
CA ALA A 25 -2.88 37.41 -2.90
C ALA A 25 -2.52 36.53 -4.10
N VAL A 26 -3.49 35.76 -4.60
CA VAL A 26 -3.34 34.94 -5.82
C VAL A 26 -4.36 35.41 -6.86
N ARG A 27 -3.92 35.56 -8.10
CA ARG A 27 -4.78 35.91 -9.23
C ARG A 27 -4.56 34.92 -10.37
N LEU A 28 -5.66 34.38 -10.89
CA LEU A 28 -5.76 33.55 -12.08
C LEU A 28 -6.45 34.39 -13.15
N ASP A 29 -5.83 34.54 -14.31
CA ASP A 29 -6.37 35.23 -15.47
C ASP A 29 -6.48 34.23 -16.63
N GLU A 30 -7.72 33.92 -17.05
CA GLU A 30 -8.06 33.02 -18.15
C GLU A 30 -7.41 31.62 -18.12
N PHE A 31 -7.19 31.09 -16.93
CA PHE A 31 -6.40 29.88 -16.74
C PHE A 31 -7.10 28.63 -17.28
N THR A 32 -6.42 27.91 -18.16
CA THR A 32 -6.91 26.68 -18.79
C THR A 32 -5.86 25.58 -18.67
N TRP A 33 -6.28 24.37 -18.28
CA TRP A 33 -5.38 23.23 -18.10
C TRP A 33 -5.82 22.01 -18.92
N GLN A 34 -4.87 21.43 -19.64
CA GLN A 34 -5.06 20.26 -20.49
C GLN A 34 -4.31 19.04 -19.94
N LYS A 35 -5.00 17.89 -19.91
CA LYS A 35 -4.44 16.61 -19.45
C LYS A 35 -3.48 16.03 -20.50
N PRO A 36 -2.36 15.42 -20.09
CA PRO A 36 -1.50 14.68 -21.00
C PRO A 36 -2.14 13.36 -21.45
N SER A 37 -2.74 13.34 -22.65
CA SER A 37 -3.35 12.18 -23.30
C SER A 37 -2.57 11.76 -24.56
N THR A 38 -2.53 10.45 -24.85
CA THR A 38 -2.03 9.88 -26.13
C THR A 38 -3.15 9.70 -27.17
N LYS A 39 -4.41 10.00 -26.81
CA LYS A 39 -5.55 9.94 -27.72
C LYS A 39 -5.64 11.21 -28.57
N THR A 40 -6.27 11.10 -29.73
CA THR A 40 -6.41 12.13 -30.77
C THR A 40 -7.18 13.39 -30.33
N ASP A 41 -7.96 13.32 -29.24
CA ASP A 41 -8.72 14.47 -28.72
C ASP A 41 -8.08 15.09 -27.46
N PRO A 42 -7.88 16.41 -27.41
CA PRO A 42 -7.33 17.11 -26.25
C PRO A 42 -8.35 17.14 -25.09
N GLU A 43 -8.07 16.40 -24.00
CA GLU A 43 -8.90 16.39 -22.78
C GLU A 43 -8.52 17.58 -21.88
N TYR A 44 -9.34 18.62 -21.87
CA TYR A 44 -9.23 19.76 -20.95
C TYR A 44 -9.87 19.42 -19.59
N ILE A 45 -9.24 19.87 -18.50
CA ILE A 45 -9.73 19.65 -17.13
C ILE A 45 -10.19 20.95 -16.48
N LEU A 46 -9.62 22.09 -16.87
CA LEU A 46 -10.01 23.43 -16.40
C LEU A 46 -10.16 24.35 -17.61
N HIS A 47 -11.21 25.16 -17.64
CA HIS A 47 -11.61 25.99 -18.77
C HIS A 47 -11.77 27.46 -18.38
N ASN A 48 -10.85 28.32 -18.86
CA ASN A 48 -10.92 29.78 -18.74
C ASN A 48 -11.27 30.25 -17.31
N ILE A 49 -10.53 29.75 -16.31
CA ILE A 49 -10.75 30.07 -14.91
C ILE A 49 -10.06 31.40 -14.59
N SER A 50 -10.87 32.41 -14.32
CA SER A 50 -10.40 33.70 -13.81
C SER A 50 -10.86 33.88 -12.37
N ALA A 51 -9.93 34.04 -11.43
CA ALA A 51 -10.20 34.05 -9.99
C ALA A 51 -9.16 34.85 -9.20
N THR A 52 -9.60 35.60 -8.18
CA THR A 52 -8.71 36.32 -7.24
C THR A 52 -8.96 35.85 -5.81
N PHE A 53 -7.88 35.55 -5.09
CA PHE A 53 -7.87 35.14 -3.68
C PHE A 53 -7.14 36.21 -2.87
N ARG A 54 -7.80 36.79 -1.87
CA ARG A 54 -7.27 37.90 -1.07
C ARG A 54 -6.74 37.41 0.28
N PRO A 55 -5.69 38.04 0.84
CA PRO A 55 -5.24 37.73 2.18
C PRO A 55 -6.33 37.96 3.24
N GLY A 56 -6.30 37.15 4.29
CA GLY A 56 -7.29 37.21 5.38
C GLY A 56 -8.67 36.67 5.00
N THR A 57 -8.80 36.02 3.84
CA THR A 57 -10.07 35.42 3.40
C THR A 57 -9.97 33.90 3.27
N MET A 58 -11.08 33.23 3.59
CA MET A 58 -11.30 31.80 3.35
C MET A 58 -12.23 31.64 2.14
N THR A 59 -11.73 30.99 1.09
CA THR A 59 -12.51 30.65 -0.10
C THR A 59 -12.80 29.16 -0.13
N LEU A 60 -14.07 28.80 -0.30
CA LEU A 60 -14.52 27.43 -0.44
C LEU A 60 -14.80 27.09 -1.91
N ILE A 61 -14.19 26.02 -2.40
CA ILE A 61 -14.44 25.44 -3.72
C ILE A 61 -15.46 24.31 -3.55
N LEU A 62 -16.62 24.49 -4.17
CA LEU A 62 -17.68 23.49 -4.28
C LEU A 62 -17.82 23.02 -5.72
N GLY A 63 -18.43 21.86 -5.87
CA GLY A 63 -18.77 21.28 -7.16
C GLY A 63 -18.68 19.76 -7.14
N PRO A 64 -19.26 19.07 -8.14
CA PRO A 64 -19.27 17.62 -8.18
C PRO A 64 -17.85 17.02 -8.32
N PRO A 65 -17.63 15.74 -7.97
CA PRO A 65 -16.39 15.01 -8.21
C PRO A 65 -15.97 15.10 -9.68
N GLY A 66 -14.66 15.12 -9.91
CA GLY A 66 -14.13 15.24 -11.28
C GLY A 66 -14.28 16.62 -11.92
N CYS A 67 -14.91 17.62 -11.28
CA CYS A 67 -15.05 18.97 -11.85
C CYS A 67 -13.76 19.82 -11.85
N GLY A 68 -12.63 19.26 -11.39
CA GLY A 68 -11.33 19.93 -11.40
C GLY A 68 -10.89 20.59 -10.10
N LYS A 69 -11.59 20.40 -8.96
CA LYS A 69 -11.23 20.99 -7.64
C LYS A 69 -9.77 20.77 -7.25
N THR A 70 -9.35 19.51 -7.14
CA THR A 70 -7.96 19.13 -6.85
C THR A 70 -7.00 19.67 -7.90
N ALA A 71 -7.41 19.75 -9.17
CA ALA A 71 -6.56 20.27 -10.23
C ALA A 71 -6.33 21.79 -10.08
N LEU A 72 -7.37 22.54 -9.69
CA LEU A 72 -7.30 23.96 -9.39
C LEU A 72 -6.42 24.22 -8.16
N LEU A 73 -6.63 23.48 -7.06
CA LEU A 73 -5.80 23.60 -5.85
C LEU A 73 -4.32 23.27 -6.15
N LYS A 74 -4.04 22.19 -6.88
CA LYS A 74 -2.68 21.82 -7.30
C LYS A 74 -2.05 22.87 -8.21
N THR A 75 -2.84 23.54 -9.05
CA THR A 75 -2.38 24.66 -9.86
C THR A 75 -1.95 25.82 -8.96
N ILE A 76 -2.83 26.24 -8.05
CA ILE A 76 -2.56 27.35 -7.11
C ILE A 76 -1.37 27.03 -6.19
N ALA A 77 -1.17 25.76 -5.84
CA ALA A 77 -0.02 25.28 -5.06
C ALA A 77 1.32 25.28 -5.85
N GLY A 78 1.29 25.46 -7.18
CA GLY A 78 2.47 25.31 -8.04
C GLY A 78 2.90 23.84 -8.25
N VAL A 79 2.00 22.87 -8.07
CA VAL A 79 2.25 21.43 -8.32
C VAL A 79 2.33 21.14 -9.80
N TYR A 80 1.45 21.76 -10.58
CA TYR A 80 1.56 21.77 -12.03
C TYR A 80 2.45 22.94 -12.44
N HIS A 81 3.63 22.65 -12.99
CA HIS A 81 4.61 23.67 -13.38
C HIS A 81 4.15 24.43 -14.62
N TYR A 82 3.72 25.69 -14.45
CA TYR A 82 3.56 26.66 -15.53
C TYR A 82 4.93 27.22 -15.91
N LYS A 83 5.46 26.84 -17.08
CA LYS A 83 6.79 27.28 -17.57
C LYS A 83 6.75 28.48 -18.54
N GLY A 84 5.64 29.22 -18.57
CA GLY A 84 5.46 30.35 -19.48
C GLY A 84 5.17 29.96 -20.93
N PRO A 85 4.88 30.94 -21.80
CA PRO A 85 4.41 30.73 -23.17
C PRO A 85 5.45 30.10 -24.13
N SER A 86 6.73 30.06 -23.77
CA SER A 86 7.82 29.55 -24.63
C SER A 86 8.16 28.07 -24.44
N SER A 87 7.50 27.36 -23.51
CA SER A 87 7.72 25.94 -23.26
C SER A 87 6.84 25.09 -24.19
N LYS A 88 7.43 24.17 -24.97
CA LYS A 88 6.75 23.16 -25.84
C LYS A 88 5.84 22.16 -25.09
N SER A 89 5.40 22.48 -23.88
CA SER A 89 4.31 21.77 -23.22
C SER A 89 3.01 22.47 -23.57
N HIS A 90 2.35 22.05 -24.64
CA HIS A 90 0.98 22.43 -25.05
C HIS A 90 -0.09 22.11 -23.96
N ARG A 91 0.08 22.57 -22.72
CA ARG A 91 -0.55 21.94 -21.53
C ARG A 91 -1.22 22.92 -20.58
N LEU A 92 -0.87 24.20 -20.63
CA LEU A 92 -1.36 25.26 -19.75
C LEU A 92 -1.50 26.56 -20.56
N GLN A 93 -2.66 27.22 -20.49
CA GLN A 93 -2.92 28.54 -21.08
C GLN A 93 -3.45 29.50 -19.99
N GLY A 94 -3.35 30.81 -20.21
CA GLY A 94 -3.66 31.84 -19.19
C GLY A 94 -2.48 32.15 -18.28
N ASP A 95 -2.69 33.02 -17.28
CA ASP A 95 -1.68 33.53 -16.35
C ASP A 95 -2.05 33.28 -14.89
N VAL A 96 -1.03 33.01 -14.05
CA VAL A 96 -1.16 32.90 -12.59
C VAL A 96 -0.19 33.87 -11.94
N LYS A 97 -0.68 34.80 -11.12
CA LYS A 97 0.13 35.82 -10.42
C LYS A 97 -0.05 35.70 -8.92
N TYR A 98 1.04 35.87 -8.17
CA TYR A 98 1.08 35.89 -6.71
C TYR A 98 1.65 37.24 -6.27
N ASN A 99 0.87 38.07 -5.60
CA ASN A 99 1.20 39.49 -5.34
C ASN A 99 1.72 40.19 -6.61
N GLY A 100 1.05 39.98 -7.75
CA GLY A 100 1.42 40.55 -9.05
C GLY A 100 2.60 39.88 -9.77
N LYS A 101 3.32 38.95 -9.15
CA LYS A 101 4.50 38.28 -9.74
C LYS A 101 4.17 36.89 -10.30
N PRO A 102 4.79 36.46 -11.42
CA PRO A 102 4.57 35.14 -11.98
C PRO A 102 5.17 34.03 -11.09
N PRO A 103 4.74 32.76 -11.23
CA PRO A 103 5.13 31.67 -10.34
C PRO A 103 6.63 31.37 -10.40
N ASN A 104 7.26 31.63 -11.55
CA ASN A 104 8.70 31.41 -11.77
C ASN A 104 9.58 32.42 -11.02
N ALA A 105 9.04 33.58 -10.64
CA ALA A 105 9.76 34.60 -9.89
C ALA A 105 9.76 34.36 -8.38
N LEU A 106 8.97 33.38 -7.90
CA LEU A 106 8.74 33.14 -6.48
C LEU A 106 9.02 31.69 -6.07
N PRO A 107 9.52 31.44 -4.85
CA PRO A 107 9.70 30.10 -4.34
C PRO A 107 8.37 29.52 -3.84
N MET A 108 7.45 29.17 -4.76
CA MET A 108 6.09 28.71 -4.44
C MET A 108 6.01 27.61 -3.38
N LYS A 109 6.99 26.70 -3.36
CA LYS A 109 7.10 25.61 -2.38
C LYS A 109 7.24 26.05 -0.92
N HIS A 110 7.61 27.31 -0.69
CA HIS A 110 7.78 27.90 0.64
C HIS A 110 6.69 28.91 0.98
N LEU A 111 5.76 29.14 0.06
CA LEU A 111 4.66 30.10 0.17
C LEU A 111 3.32 29.38 0.30
N ALA A 112 3.19 28.20 -0.33
CA ALA A 112 1.99 27.39 -0.34
C ALA A 112 2.13 26.10 0.47
N ALA A 113 1.19 25.84 1.37
CA ALA A 113 0.97 24.53 1.97
C ALA A 113 -0.22 23.85 1.28
N PHE A 114 -0.07 22.57 0.89
CA PHE A 114 -1.18 21.80 0.32
C PHE A 114 -1.40 20.48 1.06
N VAL A 115 -2.62 20.31 1.57
CA VAL A 115 -3.09 19.07 2.19
C VAL A 115 -3.91 18.31 1.15
N GLY A 116 -3.37 17.18 0.67
CA GLY A 116 -4.06 16.32 -0.30
C GLY A 116 -5.08 15.38 0.36
N GLN A 117 -5.80 14.59 -0.44
CA GLN A 117 -6.81 13.64 0.05
C GLN A 117 -6.26 12.43 0.81
N LYS A 118 -4.98 12.05 0.62
CA LYS A 118 -4.35 10.89 1.26
C LYS A 118 -3.49 11.29 2.46
N ASP A 119 -3.61 10.52 3.55
CA ASP A 119 -2.85 10.71 4.78
C ASP A 119 -1.63 9.76 4.83
N ASP A 120 -0.58 10.09 4.07
CA ASP A 120 0.66 9.29 4.02
C ASP A 120 1.63 9.70 5.15
N HIS A 121 1.77 8.85 6.17
CA HIS A 121 2.64 9.09 7.34
C HIS A 121 3.55 7.90 7.64
N ILE A 122 4.66 8.15 8.36
CA ILE A 122 5.53 7.08 8.84
C ILE A 122 4.83 6.40 10.04
N PRO A 123 4.45 5.12 9.95
CA PRO A 123 3.57 4.49 10.93
C PRO A 123 4.21 4.30 12.31
N THR A 124 5.55 4.27 12.39
CA THR A 124 6.31 4.06 13.63
C THR A 124 6.65 5.34 14.39
N LEU A 125 6.29 6.51 13.84
CA LEU A 125 6.41 7.79 14.55
C LEU A 125 5.14 8.07 15.34
N THR A 126 5.31 8.81 16.45
CA THR A 126 4.18 9.36 17.20
C THR A 126 3.65 10.62 16.51
N VAL A 127 2.43 11.02 16.87
CA VAL A 127 1.82 12.28 16.39
C VAL A 127 2.74 13.48 16.67
N GLN A 128 3.23 13.58 17.90
CA GLN A 128 4.10 14.67 18.32
C GLN A 128 5.40 14.69 17.51
N GLU A 129 6.06 13.56 17.34
CA GLU A 129 7.32 13.49 16.59
C GLU A 129 7.16 13.84 15.12
N THR A 130 6.03 13.49 14.51
CA THR A 130 5.72 13.86 13.12
C THR A 130 5.61 15.37 12.98
N ILE A 131 4.90 16.03 13.90
CA ILE A 131 4.68 17.48 13.88
C ILE A 131 5.94 18.25 14.26
N GLU A 132 6.68 17.80 15.28
CA GLU A 132 7.97 18.38 15.67
C GLU A 132 8.99 18.29 14.53
N PHE A 133 9.08 17.15 13.84
CA PHE A 133 9.96 17.00 12.71
C PHE A 133 9.60 17.96 11.57
N ALA A 134 8.31 18.06 11.24
CA ALA A 134 7.81 18.96 10.20
C ALA A 134 8.12 20.43 10.54
N HIS A 135 7.86 20.82 11.79
CA HIS A 135 8.17 22.14 12.31
C HIS A 135 9.67 22.45 12.23
N THR A 136 10.53 21.55 12.72
CA THR A 136 11.99 21.77 12.72
C THR A 136 12.55 21.90 11.30
N CYS A 137 11.99 21.18 10.33
CA CYS A 137 12.37 21.30 8.91
C CYS A 137 12.06 22.68 8.32
N ARG A 138 11.01 23.34 8.82
CA ARG A 138 10.49 24.60 8.28
C ARG A 138 10.88 25.83 9.11
N ALA A 139 11.27 25.66 10.36
CA ALA A 139 11.76 26.74 11.24
C ALA A 139 13.05 27.37 10.67
N ALA A 140 13.20 28.69 10.80
CA ALA A 140 14.46 29.36 10.46
C ALA A 140 15.53 29.08 11.54
N ALA A 141 16.81 29.24 11.18
CA ALA A 141 17.90 29.02 12.12
C ALA A 141 17.83 30.02 13.29
N GLY A 142 17.56 29.54 14.51
CA GLY A 142 17.45 30.36 15.73
C GLY A 142 16.03 30.58 16.25
N GLU A 143 14.99 30.08 15.56
CA GLU A 143 13.58 30.19 15.98
C GLU A 143 13.14 29.09 16.97
N ASP A 144 14.05 28.56 17.80
CA ASP A 144 13.78 27.39 18.65
C ASP A 144 12.81 27.68 19.83
N GLY A 145 12.33 28.92 20.01
CA GLY A 145 11.71 29.40 21.25
C GLY A 145 10.22 29.75 21.27
N VAL A 146 9.53 29.97 20.13
CA VAL A 146 8.16 30.57 20.15
C VAL A 146 7.11 29.71 19.44
N TRP A 147 7.47 29.00 18.38
CA TRP A 147 6.55 28.17 17.63
C TRP A 147 6.51 26.75 18.19
N THR A 148 5.74 26.55 19.25
CA THR A 148 5.64 25.21 19.84
C THR A 148 4.76 24.32 18.97
N ALA A 149 5.32 23.23 18.44
CA ALA A 149 4.54 22.12 17.87
C ALA A 149 3.39 21.69 18.80
N ASN A 150 3.57 21.87 20.12
CA ASN A 150 2.52 21.70 21.13
C ASN A 150 1.30 22.62 20.92
N ALA A 151 1.48 23.89 20.56
CA ALA A 151 0.36 24.80 20.32
C ALA A 151 -0.48 24.38 19.11
N ILE A 152 0.14 23.84 18.05
CA ILE A 152 -0.58 23.25 16.90
C ILE A 152 -1.27 21.95 17.30
N ILE A 153 -0.60 21.09 18.08
CA ILE A 153 -1.19 19.84 18.62
C ILE A 153 -2.43 20.16 19.46
N ASP A 154 -2.35 21.17 20.32
CA ASP A 154 -3.44 21.59 21.19
C ASP A 154 -4.55 22.27 20.38
N GLY A 155 -4.19 23.16 19.45
CA GLY A 155 -5.12 23.87 18.57
C GLY A 155 -5.93 22.95 17.66
N LEU A 156 -5.35 21.82 17.23
CA LEU A 156 -6.02 20.81 16.40
C LEU A 156 -6.64 19.65 17.21
N GLY A 157 -6.65 19.73 18.55
CA GLY A 157 -7.27 18.71 19.40
C GLY A 157 -6.56 17.35 19.38
N LEU A 158 -5.24 17.34 19.15
CA LEU A 158 -4.40 16.14 19.08
C LEU A 158 -3.69 15.81 20.39
N ARG A 159 -3.88 16.60 21.45
CA ARG A 159 -3.15 16.44 22.73
C ARG A 159 -3.31 15.05 23.35
N GLY A 160 -4.52 14.49 23.32
CA GLY A 160 -4.81 13.16 23.88
C GLY A 160 -4.12 12.00 23.14
N CYS A 161 -3.71 12.19 21.88
CA CYS A 161 -3.02 11.18 21.08
C CYS A 161 -1.58 11.57 20.68
N ALA A 162 -1.03 12.63 21.27
CA ALA A 162 0.29 13.18 20.93
C ALA A 162 1.41 12.11 21.00
N HIS A 163 1.37 11.23 21.99
CA HIS A 163 2.36 10.16 22.20
C HIS A 163 1.96 8.81 21.58
N THR A 164 0.85 8.75 20.86
CA THR A 164 0.37 7.53 20.20
C THR A 164 1.01 7.42 18.81
N LEU A 165 1.35 6.20 18.38
CA LEU A 165 1.85 5.94 17.04
C LEU A 165 0.80 6.30 15.99
N VAL A 166 1.22 6.88 14.87
CA VAL A 166 0.31 7.18 13.75
C VAL A 166 -0.26 5.89 13.16
N GLY A 167 0.57 4.85 12.99
CA GLY A 167 0.15 3.52 12.53
C GLY A 167 -0.27 3.45 11.05
N ASN A 168 -0.48 2.22 10.56
CA ASN A 168 -0.97 1.86 9.24
C ASN A 168 -1.87 0.60 9.35
N ASP A 169 -2.18 -0.07 8.24
CA ASP A 169 -3.05 -1.26 8.23
C ASP A 169 -2.48 -2.43 9.05
N MET A 170 -1.16 -2.49 9.22
CA MET A 170 -0.45 -3.55 9.95
C MET A 170 -0.01 -3.14 11.36
N ILE A 171 0.16 -1.84 11.61
CA ILE A 171 0.59 -1.25 12.88
C ILE A 171 -0.57 -0.43 13.43
N ARG A 172 -1.19 -0.93 14.50
CA ARG A 172 -2.24 -0.20 15.20
C ARG A 172 -1.76 1.20 15.61
N GLY A 173 -2.54 2.22 15.28
CA GLY A 173 -2.25 3.62 15.59
C GLY A 173 -3.50 4.44 15.88
N ILE A 174 -3.41 5.73 15.58
CA ILE A 174 -4.52 6.69 15.74
C ILE A 174 -5.65 6.44 14.72
N SER A 175 -6.84 6.98 14.99
CA SER A 175 -8.00 6.86 14.09
C SER A 175 -7.81 7.61 12.76
N GLY A 176 -8.63 7.31 11.74
CA GLY A 176 -8.59 8.01 10.44
C GLY A 176 -8.77 9.52 10.57
N GLY A 177 -9.78 9.98 11.30
CA GLY A 177 -9.97 11.41 11.58
C GLY A 177 -8.81 12.05 12.35
N GLN A 178 -8.18 11.30 13.27
CA GLN A 178 -6.96 11.78 13.93
C GLN A 178 -5.79 11.90 12.94
N LYS A 179 -5.58 10.91 12.05
CA LYS A 179 -4.58 11.00 10.95
C LYS A 179 -4.81 12.23 10.08
N ARG A 180 -6.07 12.53 9.74
CA ARG A 180 -6.41 13.70 8.93
C ARG A 180 -5.95 15.00 9.56
N ARG A 181 -6.24 15.18 10.86
CA ARG A 181 -5.76 16.34 11.63
C ARG A 181 -4.24 16.38 11.76
N VAL A 182 -3.56 15.24 11.83
CA VAL A 182 -2.09 15.15 11.81
C VAL A 182 -1.53 15.61 10.46
N THR A 183 -2.15 15.25 9.34
CA THR A 183 -1.74 15.73 8.00
C THR A 183 -1.87 17.25 7.90
N ILE A 184 -2.96 17.82 8.42
CA ILE A 184 -3.16 19.27 8.49
C ILE A 184 -2.07 19.89 9.38
N ALA A 185 -1.85 19.35 10.58
CA ALA A 185 -0.82 19.81 11.51
C ALA A 185 0.57 19.82 10.85
N GLU A 186 0.98 18.71 10.23
CA GLU A 186 2.25 18.55 9.53
C GLU A 186 2.44 19.66 8.48
N MET A 187 1.40 19.94 7.70
CA MET A 187 1.46 20.94 6.63
C MET A 187 1.33 22.40 7.10
N LEU A 188 0.78 22.65 8.29
CA LEU A 188 0.66 23.97 8.90
C LEU A 188 1.89 24.38 9.73
N THR A 189 2.86 23.48 9.89
CA THR A 189 4.08 23.73 10.66
C THR A 189 5.07 24.65 9.92
N GLY A 190 4.66 25.85 9.49
CA GLY A 190 5.55 26.80 8.83
C GLY A 190 4.88 28.12 8.43
N LYS A 191 5.68 29.01 7.86
CA LYS A 191 5.30 30.40 7.52
C LYS A 191 4.54 30.49 6.18
N GLU A 192 3.97 29.39 5.72
CA GLU A 192 3.21 29.35 4.47
C GLU A 192 1.88 30.07 4.69
N SER A 193 1.71 31.22 4.03
CA SER A 193 0.51 32.04 4.16
C SER A 193 -0.58 31.69 3.15
N LEU A 194 -0.26 30.88 2.12
CA LEU A 194 -1.26 30.31 1.22
C LEU A 194 -1.52 28.85 1.63
N VAL A 195 -2.67 28.58 2.22
CA VAL A 195 -3.04 27.24 2.71
C VAL A 195 -4.15 26.66 1.85
N LEU A 196 -3.86 25.52 1.25
CA LEU A 196 -4.71 24.84 0.29
C LEU A 196 -5.13 23.48 0.87
N LEU A 197 -6.42 23.30 1.10
CA LEU A 197 -6.94 22.13 1.79
C LEU A 197 -7.88 21.37 0.87
N ASP A 198 -7.46 20.19 0.40
CA ASP A 198 -8.26 19.37 -0.51
C ASP A 198 -9.08 18.34 0.29
N GLU A 199 -10.38 18.57 0.42
CA GLU A 199 -11.35 17.70 1.12
C GLU A 199 -10.92 17.36 2.55
N TYR A 200 -10.52 18.38 3.31
CA TYR A 200 -9.92 18.18 4.64
C TYR A 200 -10.89 17.65 5.71
N SER A 201 -12.20 17.76 5.48
CA SER A 201 -13.24 17.23 6.37
C SER A 201 -13.53 15.73 6.19
N THR A 202 -13.02 15.10 5.14
CA THR A 202 -13.33 13.69 4.85
C THR A 202 -12.89 12.77 5.98
N GLY A 203 -13.81 11.98 6.52
CA GLY A 203 -13.55 11.08 7.65
C GLY A 203 -13.49 11.75 9.03
N LEU A 204 -13.87 13.03 9.13
CA LEU A 204 -14.11 13.74 10.38
C LEU A 204 -15.61 13.80 10.66
N ASP A 205 -15.99 13.72 11.94
CA ASP A 205 -17.32 14.12 12.38
C ASP A 205 -17.45 15.65 12.32
N THR A 206 -18.69 16.12 12.29
CA THR A 206 -19.00 17.52 11.98
C THR A 206 -18.71 18.47 13.13
N THR A 207 -18.87 18.02 14.38
CA THR A 207 -18.43 18.78 15.57
C THR A 207 -16.92 19.05 15.50
N VAL A 208 -16.12 18.02 15.21
CA VAL A 208 -14.67 18.16 15.02
C VAL A 208 -14.34 18.99 13.79
N THR A 209 -15.09 18.83 12.70
CA THR A 209 -14.90 19.63 11.49
C THR A 209 -15.19 21.12 11.75
N LEU A 210 -16.24 21.43 12.49
CA LEU A 210 -16.60 22.80 12.88
C LEU A 210 -15.53 23.41 13.77
N ASP A 211 -15.11 22.70 14.82
CA ASP A 211 -14.05 23.17 15.71
C ASP A 211 -12.73 23.39 14.95
N LEU A 212 -12.36 22.46 14.08
CA LEU A 212 -11.19 22.58 13.21
C LEU A 212 -11.31 23.80 12.28
N THR A 213 -12.46 23.98 11.62
CA THR A 213 -12.68 25.09 10.68
C THR A 213 -12.66 26.43 11.41
N LYS A 214 -13.23 26.53 12.62
CA LYS A 214 -13.14 27.72 13.47
C LYS A 214 -11.68 28.06 13.76
N LYS A 215 -10.85 27.07 14.10
CA LYS A 215 -9.41 27.29 14.35
C LYS A 215 -8.66 27.74 13.09
N LEU A 216 -9.00 27.20 11.92
CA LEU A 216 -8.46 27.67 10.64
C LEU A 216 -8.92 29.09 10.30
N ARG A 217 -10.17 29.45 10.65
CA ARG A 217 -10.73 30.79 10.50
C ARG A 217 -10.04 31.80 11.40
N ASP A 218 -9.83 31.46 12.68
CA ASP A 218 -9.08 32.27 13.63
C ASP A 218 -7.65 32.55 13.12
N MET A 219 -7.02 31.52 12.54
CA MET A 219 -5.68 31.64 11.95
C MET A 219 -5.68 32.52 10.69
N CYS A 220 -6.68 32.36 9.82
CA CYS A 220 -6.87 33.17 8.62
C CYS A 220 -6.98 34.67 8.96
N SER A 221 -7.88 35.03 9.88
CA SER A 221 -8.14 36.42 10.27
C SER A 221 -6.98 37.03 11.06
N THR A 222 -6.42 36.29 12.01
CA THR A 222 -5.35 36.80 12.88
C THR A 222 -4.03 36.95 12.13
N LEU A 223 -3.63 35.96 11.32
CA LEU A 223 -2.35 35.95 10.61
C LEU A 223 -2.41 36.56 9.20
N GLN A 224 -3.60 36.91 8.70
CA GLN A 224 -3.82 37.38 7.33
C GLN A 224 -3.41 36.35 6.27
N TYR A 225 -3.63 35.06 6.56
CA TYR A 225 -3.37 33.97 5.63
C TYR A 225 -4.50 33.86 4.60
N THR A 226 -4.20 33.28 3.44
CA THR A 226 -5.15 33.02 2.36
C THR A 226 -5.48 31.54 2.35
N PHE A 227 -6.75 31.22 2.60
CA PHE A 227 -7.23 29.84 2.62
C PHE A 227 -8.05 29.55 1.37
N VAL A 228 -7.72 28.46 0.68
CA VAL A 228 -8.56 27.90 -0.37
C VAL A 228 -8.82 26.43 -0.06
N CYS A 229 -10.07 26.12 0.26
CA CYS A 229 -10.45 24.80 0.71
C CYS A 229 -11.43 24.17 -0.28
N SER A 230 -11.36 22.88 -0.52
CA SER A 230 -12.46 22.11 -1.10
C SER A 230 -13.12 21.28 0.01
N LEU A 231 -14.45 21.20 -0.03
CA LEU A 231 -15.24 20.33 0.85
C LEU A 231 -16.26 19.59 0.00
N LEU A 232 -16.51 18.33 0.34
CA LEU A 232 -17.51 17.50 -0.33
C LEU A 232 -18.92 17.74 0.21
N GLN A 233 -19.08 18.05 1.49
CA GLN A 233 -20.38 18.35 2.08
C GLN A 233 -20.17 19.14 3.37
N PRO A 234 -20.01 20.48 3.31
CA PRO A 234 -19.84 21.27 4.51
C PRO A 234 -21.19 21.45 5.22
N PRO A 235 -21.27 21.14 6.54
CA PRO A 235 -22.41 21.54 7.37
C PRO A 235 -22.67 23.04 7.32
N PRO A 236 -23.90 23.52 7.57
CA PRO A 236 -24.24 24.94 7.54
C PRO A 236 -23.31 25.82 8.40
N GLU A 237 -22.94 25.35 9.59
CA GLU A 237 -22.05 26.09 10.50
C GLU A 237 -20.63 26.19 9.94
N VAL A 238 -20.18 25.15 9.22
CA VAL A 238 -18.87 25.14 8.55
C VAL A 238 -18.89 26.01 7.31
N TYR A 239 -19.97 25.92 6.51
CA TYR A 239 -20.19 26.73 5.32
C TYR A 239 -20.21 28.24 5.65
N ALA A 240 -20.87 28.61 6.75
CA ALA A 240 -20.97 29.99 7.22
C ALA A 240 -19.61 30.64 7.58
N LEU A 241 -18.57 29.85 7.85
CA LEU A 241 -17.22 30.36 8.19
C LEU A 241 -16.42 30.84 6.97
N PHE A 242 -16.89 30.56 5.76
CA PHE A 242 -16.22 30.97 4.52
C PHE A 242 -16.72 32.33 4.01
N ASP A 243 -15.80 33.14 3.46
CA ASP A 243 -16.12 34.46 2.91
C ASP A 243 -16.61 34.36 1.47
N ASN A 244 -15.94 33.51 0.67
CA ASN A 244 -16.15 33.41 -0.77
C ASN A 244 -16.41 31.96 -1.19
N ILE A 245 -17.22 31.79 -2.22
CA ILE A 245 -17.51 30.51 -2.87
C ILE A 245 -16.99 30.54 -4.31
N ILE A 246 -16.38 29.44 -4.74
CA ILE A 246 -16.16 29.11 -6.15
C ILE A 246 -16.93 27.83 -6.44
N LEU A 247 -17.90 27.91 -7.34
CA LEU A 247 -18.63 26.74 -7.81
C LEU A 247 -18.08 26.28 -9.17
N LEU A 248 -17.52 25.07 -9.20
CA LEU A 248 -16.94 24.47 -10.41
C LEU A 248 -17.85 23.37 -10.98
N ASN A 249 -18.07 23.39 -12.29
CA ASN A 249 -18.75 22.34 -13.03
C ASN A 249 -17.94 21.98 -14.28
N ALA A 250 -17.44 20.74 -14.41
CA ALA A 250 -16.60 20.31 -15.55
C ALA A 250 -15.36 21.19 -15.85
N GLY A 251 -14.77 21.80 -14.83
CA GLY A 251 -13.68 22.75 -15.05
C GLY A 251 -14.11 24.15 -15.49
N HIS A 252 -15.41 24.39 -15.64
CA HIS A 252 -16.00 25.72 -15.84
C HIS A 252 -16.43 26.34 -14.50
N VAL A 253 -16.33 27.65 -14.37
CA VAL A 253 -16.80 28.39 -13.19
C VAL A 253 -18.27 28.76 -13.37
N ALA A 254 -19.16 28.19 -12.56
CA ALA A 254 -20.59 28.51 -12.55
C ALA A 254 -20.93 29.71 -11.65
N TYR A 255 -20.13 29.92 -10.60
CA TYR A 255 -20.20 31.09 -9.74
C TYR A 255 -18.85 31.34 -9.06
N MET A 256 -18.53 32.60 -8.84
CA MET A 256 -17.43 33.01 -7.98
C MET A 256 -17.75 34.34 -7.29
N GLY A 257 -17.69 34.38 -5.97
CA GLY A 257 -17.93 35.63 -5.24
C GLY A 257 -18.21 35.43 -3.75
N PRO A 258 -18.68 36.48 -3.07
CA PRO A 258 -19.04 36.41 -1.66
C PRO A 258 -20.11 35.37 -1.39
N ARG A 259 -19.94 34.56 -0.34
CA ARG A 259 -20.89 33.52 0.06
C ARG A 259 -22.32 34.04 0.19
N VAL A 260 -22.50 35.23 0.77
CA VAL A 260 -23.82 35.83 1.02
C VAL A 260 -24.60 36.12 -0.27
N ALA A 261 -23.91 36.34 -1.40
CA ALA A 261 -24.53 36.71 -2.67
C ALA A 261 -24.85 35.52 -3.59
N VAL A 262 -24.41 34.30 -3.24
CA VAL A 262 -24.53 33.16 -4.16
C VAL A 262 -25.97 32.70 -4.34
N ALA A 263 -26.77 32.67 -3.26
CA ALA A 263 -28.17 32.30 -3.33
C ALA A 263 -28.97 33.29 -4.20
N GLU A 264 -28.75 34.60 -4.01
CA GLU A 264 -29.38 35.65 -4.81
C GLU A 264 -28.99 35.55 -6.29
N TYR A 265 -27.72 35.26 -6.59
CA TYR A 265 -27.27 35.02 -7.96
C TYR A 265 -28.03 33.87 -8.62
N PHE A 266 -28.13 32.70 -7.98
CA PHE A 266 -28.85 31.58 -8.58
C PHE A 266 -30.34 31.88 -8.76
N CYS A 267 -30.97 32.60 -7.82
CA CYS A 267 -32.34 33.08 -7.98
C CYS A 267 -32.51 33.95 -9.22
N SER A 268 -31.55 34.84 -9.49
CA SER A 268 -31.58 35.71 -10.68
C SER A 268 -31.43 34.96 -12.01
N VAL A 269 -30.84 33.77 -11.98
CA VAL A 269 -30.63 32.88 -13.14
C VAL A 269 -31.76 31.85 -13.28
N GLY A 270 -32.69 31.78 -12.31
CA GLY A 270 -33.90 30.95 -12.35
C GLY A 270 -33.89 29.71 -11.44
N TYR A 271 -32.95 29.61 -10.49
CA TYR A 271 -32.81 28.51 -9.54
C TYR A 271 -32.95 28.99 -8.09
N ALA A 272 -33.64 28.26 -7.22
CA ALA A 272 -33.74 28.61 -5.80
C ALA A 272 -33.59 27.40 -4.88
N ALA A 273 -32.89 27.60 -3.76
CA ALA A 273 -32.78 26.59 -2.71
C ALA A 273 -34.14 26.38 -2.02
N PRO A 274 -34.64 25.14 -1.89
CA PRO A 274 -35.85 24.86 -1.13
C PRO A 274 -35.66 25.11 0.37
N ALA A 275 -36.77 25.32 1.08
CA ALA A 275 -36.75 25.76 2.48
C ALA A 275 -35.91 24.88 3.41
N ARG A 276 -35.88 23.55 3.25
CA ARG A 276 -35.16 22.61 4.14
C ARG A 276 -33.85 22.06 3.59
N VAL A 277 -33.35 22.60 2.48
CA VAL A 277 -32.10 22.14 1.88
C VAL A 277 -30.98 23.09 2.27
N ASP A 278 -29.91 22.54 2.82
CA ASP A 278 -28.73 23.31 3.18
C ASP A 278 -28.15 24.00 1.93
N GLU A 279 -27.75 25.27 2.05
CA GLU A 279 -27.29 26.08 0.91
C GLU A 279 -26.11 25.42 0.19
N ALA A 280 -25.18 24.81 0.92
CA ALA A 280 -24.03 24.11 0.34
C ALA A 280 -24.43 22.86 -0.45
N ASP A 281 -25.46 22.12 -0.01
CA ASP A 281 -25.99 20.96 -0.72
C ASP A 281 -26.68 21.43 -2.02
N PHE A 282 -27.51 22.48 -1.94
CA PHE A 282 -28.10 23.12 -3.11
C PHE A 282 -27.04 23.51 -4.15
N LEU A 283 -25.96 24.18 -3.74
CA LEU A 283 -24.91 24.62 -4.67
C LEU A 283 -24.19 23.46 -5.35
N GLN A 284 -23.98 22.35 -4.65
CA GLN A 284 -23.35 21.18 -5.24
C GLN A 284 -24.25 20.48 -6.26
N GLU A 285 -25.57 20.58 -6.10
CA GLU A 285 -26.54 19.92 -6.95
C GLU A 285 -27.06 20.80 -8.09
N VAL A 286 -27.13 22.12 -7.93
CA VAL A 286 -27.76 23.05 -8.91
C VAL A 286 -27.12 23.00 -10.30
N THR A 287 -25.83 22.66 -10.37
CA THR A 287 -25.08 22.54 -11.64
C THR A 287 -25.04 21.12 -12.21
N THR A 288 -25.72 20.17 -11.55
CA THR A 288 -25.85 18.77 -11.95
C THR A 288 -27.24 18.51 -12.52
N ASP A 289 -27.52 17.26 -12.92
CA ASP A 289 -28.84 16.85 -13.41
C ASP A 289 -29.96 17.06 -12.37
N LEU A 290 -29.62 17.06 -11.07
CA LEU A 290 -30.54 17.38 -9.97
C LEU A 290 -30.97 18.85 -9.97
N GLY A 291 -30.22 19.73 -10.63
CA GLY A 291 -30.46 21.17 -10.70
C GLY A 291 -31.86 21.53 -11.22
N GLN A 292 -32.42 20.71 -12.11
CA GLN A 292 -33.78 20.92 -12.64
C GLN A 292 -34.85 20.95 -11.54
N SER A 293 -34.67 20.19 -10.45
CA SER A 293 -35.60 20.16 -9.32
C SER A 293 -35.63 21.46 -8.50
N TYR A 294 -34.64 22.32 -8.70
CA TYR A 294 -34.50 23.63 -8.05
C TYR A 294 -34.94 24.80 -8.95
N THR A 295 -35.52 24.51 -10.12
CA THR A 295 -36.02 25.54 -11.03
C THR A 295 -37.24 26.23 -10.44
N LEU A 296 -37.29 27.55 -10.56
CA LEU A 296 -38.46 28.33 -10.14
C LEU A 296 -39.63 28.12 -11.12
N PRO A 297 -40.86 27.85 -10.64
CA PRO A 297 -42.03 27.76 -11.50
C PRO A 297 -42.30 29.09 -12.21
N PRO A 298 -42.74 29.08 -13.48
CA PRO A 298 -43.05 30.31 -14.23
C PRO A 298 -44.20 31.13 -13.63
N GLU A 299 -45.02 30.55 -12.75
CA GLU A 299 -46.20 31.20 -12.14
C GLU A 299 -45.86 32.19 -11.00
N ASN A 300 -44.65 32.18 -10.44
CA ASN A 300 -44.29 32.99 -9.28
C ASN A 300 -43.94 34.47 -9.60
N GLY A 301 -44.31 34.98 -10.78
CA GLY A 301 -44.05 36.38 -11.17
C GLY A 301 -42.57 36.74 -11.38
N TYR A 302 -41.66 35.76 -11.26
CA TYR A 302 -40.23 35.92 -11.56
C TYR A 302 -39.99 35.64 -13.05
N SER A 303 -39.74 36.69 -13.84
CA SER A 303 -39.16 36.53 -15.17
C SER A 303 -37.65 36.25 -15.04
N PRO A 304 -37.13 35.07 -15.43
CA PRO A 304 -35.68 34.87 -15.45
C PRO A 304 -35.03 35.94 -16.33
N ARG A 305 -33.92 36.54 -15.87
CA ARG A 305 -33.20 37.57 -16.65
C ARG A 305 -32.65 37.03 -17.98
N LEU A 306 -32.55 35.72 -18.11
CA LEU A 306 -32.08 34.99 -19.29
C LEU A 306 -33.27 34.37 -20.03
N ALA A 307 -33.29 34.50 -21.36
CA ALA A 307 -34.31 33.90 -22.23
C ALA A 307 -34.33 32.35 -22.20
N LYS A 308 -33.24 31.72 -21.71
CA LYS A 308 -33.08 30.27 -21.54
C LYS A 308 -32.34 29.97 -20.24
N LEU A 309 -32.86 29.05 -19.42
CA LEU A 309 -32.18 28.57 -18.22
C LEU A 309 -30.88 27.83 -18.60
N PRO A 310 -29.73 28.16 -17.99
CA PRO A 310 -28.47 27.48 -18.27
C PRO A 310 -28.52 26.04 -17.77
N SER A 311 -28.23 25.06 -18.63
CA SER A 311 -28.23 23.64 -18.26
C SER A 311 -26.89 22.96 -18.49
N THR A 312 -26.04 23.54 -19.34
CA THR A 312 -24.69 23.02 -19.62
C THR A 312 -23.59 23.79 -18.86
N PRO A 313 -22.44 23.17 -18.57
CA PRO A 313 -21.33 23.83 -17.86
C PRO A 313 -20.87 25.14 -18.51
N SER A 314 -20.83 25.19 -19.84
CA SER A 314 -20.47 26.39 -20.61
C SER A 314 -21.55 27.47 -20.55
N GLU A 315 -22.83 27.10 -20.55
CA GLU A 315 -23.93 28.07 -20.39
C GLU A 315 -23.92 28.69 -18.98
N PHE A 316 -23.65 27.90 -17.93
CA PHE A 316 -23.47 28.44 -16.57
C PHE A 316 -22.30 29.43 -16.50
N GLN A 317 -21.18 29.14 -17.16
CA GLN A 317 -20.05 30.08 -17.22
C GLN A 317 -20.39 31.36 -17.98
N ALA A 318 -21.12 31.26 -19.09
CA ALA A 318 -21.58 32.42 -19.86
C ALA A 318 -22.57 33.28 -19.08
N ALA A 319 -23.53 32.64 -18.39
CA ALA A 319 -24.49 33.32 -17.52
C ALA A 319 -23.78 34.05 -16.37
N PHE A 320 -22.78 33.41 -15.76
CA PHE A 320 -21.95 34.04 -14.74
C PHE A 320 -21.16 35.22 -15.31
N ALA A 321 -20.52 35.06 -16.49
CA ALA A 321 -19.76 36.11 -17.15
C ALA A 321 -20.59 37.34 -17.52
N ALA A 322 -21.87 37.15 -17.87
CA ALA A 322 -22.81 38.23 -18.16
C ALA A 322 -23.40 38.91 -16.90
N SER A 323 -23.17 38.33 -15.71
CA SER A 323 -23.75 38.84 -14.46
C SER A 323 -22.97 40.04 -13.90
N SER A 324 -23.65 40.92 -13.15
CA SER A 324 -23.02 42.02 -12.41
C SER A 324 -21.99 41.54 -11.38
N TYR A 325 -22.12 40.30 -10.90
CA TYR A 325 -21.18 39.66 -9.98
C TYR A 325 -19.82 39.35 -10.62
N TYR A 326 -19.76 39.26 -11.95
CA TYR A 326 -18.49 39.13 -12.67
C TYR A 326 -17.70 40.46 -12.70
N GLY A 327 -18.39 41.60 -12.81
CA GLY A 327 -17.75 42.92 -12.95
C GLY A 327 -17.08 43.46 -11.68
N ALA A 328 -17.53 43.02 -10.49
CA ALA A 328 -16.93 43.42 -9.20
C ALA A 328 -15.49 42.89 -8.98
N ARG A 329 -14.91 42.22 -9.99
CA ARG A 329 -13.54 41.68 -10.04
C ARG A 329 -12.44 42.74 -10.11
N HIS A 330 -12.73 43.92 -10.64
CA HIS A 330 -11.73 44.98 -10.85
C HIS A 330 -11.72 46.01 -9.72
N GLY A 331 -11.52 45.56 -8.48
CA GLY A 331 -10.96 46.47 -7.49
C GLY A 331 -9.57 46.90 -7.98
N PRO A 332 -9.13 48.16 -7.78
CA PRO A 332 -7.78 48.57 -8.13
C PRO A 332 -6.78 47.57 -7.53
N ASP A 333 -5.71 47.26 -8.27
CA ASP A 333 -4.59 46.46 -7.76
C ASP A 333 -4.19 47.09 -6.42
N THR A 334 -4.70 46.54 -5.32
CA THR A 334 -4.31 47.01 -4.01
C THR A 334 -2.87 46.57 -3.97
N GLU A 335 -1.96 47.53 -4.02
CA GLU A 335 -0.54 47.31 -3.88
C GLU A 335 -0.35 46.65 -2.51
N VAL A 336 -0.49 45.32 -2.46
CA VAL A 336 -0.03 44.53 -1.33
C VAL A 336 1.45 44.88 -1.26
N PRO A 337 1.91 45.53 -0.17
CA PRO A 337 3.23 46.10 -0.13
C PRO A 337 4.21 45.05 -0.61
N SER A 338 5.04 45.43 -1.58
CA SER A 338 6.09 44.65 -2.16
C SER A 338 7.23 44.44 -1.14
N THR A 339 6.89 44.14 0.12
CA THR A 339 7.83 43.58 1.08
C THR A 339 8.47 42.41 0.38
N SER A 340 9.79 42.49 0.23
CA SER A 340 10.62 41.44 -0.34
C SER A 340 10.14 40.14 0.25
N ILE A 341 9.58 39.25 -0.58
CA ILE A 341 9.28 37.87 -0.20
C ILE A 341 10.65 37.29 0.10
N LEU A 342 11.09 37.48 1.36
CA LEU A 342 12.42 37.14 1.83
C LEU A 342 12.55 35.65 1.57
N ALA A 343 13.39 35.30 0.60
CA ALA A 343 13.81 33.93 0.42
C ALA A 343 14.35 33.51 1.80
N LYS A 344 13.65 32.58 2.46
CA LYS A 344 14.11 32.02 3.74
C LYS A 344 15.60 31.74 3.59
N ALA A 345 16.41 32.21 4.54
CA ALA A 345 17.71 31.62 4.76
C ALA A 345 17.46 30.13 4.99
N ARG A 346 17.77 29.30 3.99
CA ARG A 346 17.59 27.86 4.12
C ARG A 346 18.32 27.42 5.39
N PRO A 347 17.74 26.55 6.21
CA PRO A 347 18.53 25.91 7.27
C PRO A 347 19.81 25.39 6.62
N SER A 348 20.94 25.59 7.30
CA SER A 348 22.23 25.18 6.76
C SER A 348 22.15 23.71 6.34
N ALA A 349 22.81 23.35 5.24
CA ALA A 349 22.76 21.97 4.72
C ALA A 349 23.09 20.94 5.82
N TRP A 350 24.00 21.30 6.73
CA TRP A 350 24.35 20.53 7.91
C TRP A 350 23.21 20.43 8.94
N ARG A 351 22.50 21.52 9.27
CA ARG A 351 21.33 21.48 10.16
C ARG A 351 20.24 20.58 9.55
N THR A 352 19.95 20.71 8.26
CA THR A 352 18.98 19.84 7.57
C THR A 352 19.39 18.38 7.59
N PHE A 353 20.66 18.09 7.31
CA PHE A 353 21.19 16.73 7.44
C PHE A 353 21.03 16.20 8.86
N LYS A 354 21.45 16.94 9.89
CA LYS A 354 21.34 16.52 11.30
C LYS A 354 19.90 16.19 11.70
N MET A 355 18.92 16.98 11.25
CA MET A 355 17.50 16.75 11.53
C MET A 355 16.96 15.50 10.86
N VAL A 356 17.21 15.35 9.54
CA VAL A 356 16.75 14.17 8.78
C VAL A 356 17.45 12.91 9.30
N PHE A 357 18.75 12.99 9.57
CA PHE A 357 19.54 11.92 10.18
C PHE A 357 18.98 11.50 11.55
N ALA A 358 18.71 12.45 12.45
CA ALA A 358 18.15 12.14 13.77
C ALA A 358 16.79 11.43 13.67
N ARG A 359 15.91 11.85 12.74
CA ARG A 359 14.64 11.14 12.47
C ARG A 359 14.91 9.73 11.97
N GLN A 360 15.73 9.59 10.94
CA GLN A 360 15.99 8.29 10.32
C GLN A 360 16.65 7.31 11.31
N TRP A 361 17.57 7.79 12.15
CA TRP A 361 18.21 7.01 13.21
C TRP A 361 17.17 6.47 14.21
N LYS A 362 16.21 7.32 14.60
CA LYS A 362 15.10 6.93 15.47
C LYS A 362 14.23 5.84 14.83
N LEU A 363 13.95 5.92 13.53
CA LEU A 363 13.17 4.90 12.81
C LEU A 363 13.86 3.54 12.85
N VAL A 364 15.16 3.50 12.56
CA VAL A 364 15.94 2.27 12.62
C VAL A 364 15.92 1.69 14.03
N LEU A 365 16.16 2.49 15.08
CA LEU A 365 16.12 1.99 16.46
C LEU A 365 14.75 1.44 16.90
N ARG A 366 13.65 1.94 16.32
CA ARG A 366 12.30 1.45 16.61
C ARG A 366 11.93 0.17 15.88
N ASP A 367 12.56 -0.11 14.74
CA ASP A 367 12.36 -1.36 14.01
C ASP A 367 13.13 -2.53 14.65
N LYS A 368 12.81 -2.81 15.92
CA LYS A 368 13.47 -3.85 16.73
C LYS A 368 13.24 -5.25 16.18
N ARG A 369 12.18 -5.48 15.42
CA ARG A 369 11.91 -6.81 14.83
C ARG A 369 12.87 -7.04 13.68
N PHE A 370 12.89 -6.13 12.71
CA PHE A 370 13.78 -6.21 11.56
C PHE A 370 15.26 -6.28 11.97
N ASN A 371 15.71 -5.40 12.86
CA ASN A 371 17.11 -5.36 13.30
C ASN A 371 17.53 -6.64 14.03
N ARG A 372 16.66 -7.23 14.87
CA ARG A 372 16.98 -8.49 15.57
C ARG A 372 17.14 -9.65 14.60
N VAL A 373 16.26 -9.74 13.59
CA VAL A 373 16.36 -10.77 12.55
C VAL A 373 17.65 -10.60 11.76
N ARG A 374 17.97 -9.37 11.35
CA ARG A 374 19.19 -9.07 10.57
C ARG A 374 20.47 -9.36 11.35
N VAL A 375 20.57 -8.94 12.61
CA VAL A 375 21.73 -9.27 13.47
C VAL A 375 21.83 -10.77 13.70
N GLY A 376 20.73 -11.43 14.07
CA GLY A 376 20.70 -12.87 14.31
C GLY A 376 21.12 -13.69 13.09
N GLN A 377 20.66 -13.32 11.89
CA GLN A 377 21.04 -13.96 10.64
C GLN A 377 22.56 -13.88 10.40
N ASN A 378 23.16 -12.71 10.53
CA ASN A 378 24.58 -12.52 10.18
C ASN A 378 25.50 -13.21 11.18
N THR A 379 25.17 -13.17 12.48
CA THR A 379 25.91 -13.93 13.49
C THR A 379 25.79 -15.44 13.25
N ALA A 380 24.58 -15.95 13.01
CA ALA A 380 24.37 -17.38 12.76
C ALA A 380 25.14 -17.85 11.52
N PHE A 381 25.12 -17.07 10.44
CA PHE A 381 25.80 -17.43 9.21
C PHE A 381 27.32 -17.34 9.33
N GLY A 382 27.84 -16.35 10.04
CA GLY A 382 29.27 -16.24 10.35
C GLY A 382 29.78 -17.44 11.17
N LEU A 383 28.99 -17.91 12.14
CA LEU A 383 29.29 -19.13 12.90
C LEU A 383 29.22 -20.40 12.05
N ILE A 384 28.22 -20.52 11.16
CA ILE A 384 28.12 -21.64 10.22
C ILE A 384 29.39 -21.71 9.36
N ILE A 385 29.74 -20.62 8.66
CA ILE A 385 30.92 -20.57 7.81
C ILE A 385 32.20 -20.82 8.61
N GLY A 386 32.36 -20.14 9.74
CA GLY A 386 33.54 -20.28 10.59
C GLY A 386 33.75 -21.71 11.09
N SER A 387 32.66 -22.42 11.44
CA SER A 387 32.74 -23.80 11.90
C SER A 387 32.92 -24.82 10.77
N LEU A 388 32.42 -24.53 9.57
CA LEU A 388 32.59 -25.40 8.39
C LEU A 388 34.02 -25.39 7.88
N PHE A 389 34.60 -24.21 7.79
CA PHE A 389 35.96 -24.01 7.31
C PHE A 389 36.92 -23.86 8.49
N TRP A 390 36.77 -24.66 9.53
CA TRP A 390 37.58 -24.51 10.75
C TRP A 390 39.08 -24.70 10.44
N GLN A 391 39.88 -23.65 10.63
CA GLN A 391 41.35 -23.65 10.47
C GLN A 391 41.81 -24.36 9.19
N VAL A 392 41.44 -23.81 8.02
CA VAL A 392 41.64 -24.43 6.69
C VAL A 392 43.11 -24.71 6.35
N GLY A 393 44.06 -24.06 7.04
CA GLY A 393 45.51 -24.23 6.84
C GLY A 393 46.08 -23.39 5.69
N PHE A 394 47.38 -23.52 5.41
CA PHE A 394 48.12 -22.68 4.44
C PHE A 394 48.76 -23.47 3.28
N GLY A 395 48.43 -24.76 3.14
CA GLY A 395 49.03 -25.63 2.12
C GLY A 395 48.42 -25.47 0.71
N PRO A 396 49.05 -26.02 -0.35
CA PRO A 396 48.55 -25.90 -1.72
C PRO A 396 47.14 -26.47 -1.95
N SER A 397 46.76 -27.53 -1.22
CA SER A 397 45.43 -28.13 -1.27
C SER A 397 44.32 -27.25 -0.70
N THR A 398 44.69 -26.23 0.08
CA THR A 398 43.77 -25.37 0.84
C THR A 398 43.39 -24.08 0.09
N VAL A 399 44.14 -23.74 -0.96
CA VAL A 399 43.98 -22.53 -1.77
C VAL A 399 42.57 -22.43 -2.37
N PRO A 400 42.00 -23.48 -3.02
CA PRO A 400 40.65 -23.37 -3.59
C PRO A 400 39.57 -23.10 -2.54
N ALA A 401 39.71 -23.67 -1.34
CA ALA A 401 38.79 -23.45 -0.22
C ALA A 401 38.85 -22.00 0.27
N LYS A 402 40.05 -21.41 0.43
CA LYS A 402 40.21 -20.00 0.84
C LYS A 402 39.68 -19.02 -0.22
N VAL A 403 39.96 -19.26 -1.50
CA VAL A 403 39.44 -18.42 -2.59
C VAL A 403 37.91 -18.53 -2.68
N GLY A 404 37.35 -19.73 -2.55
CA GLY A 404 35.91 -19.96 -2.48
C GLY A 404 35.25 -19.27 -1.28
N LEU A 405 35.91 -19.25 -0.13
CA LEU A 405 35.45 -18.55 1.07
C LEU A 405 35.40 -17.02 0.89
N VAL A 406 36.40 -16.43 0.22
CA VAL A 406 36.39 -15.01 -0.16
C VAL A 406 35.20 -14.70 -1.08
N PHE A 407 34.98 -15.53 -2.10
CA PHE A 407 33.83 -15.38 -2.99
C PHE A 407 32.49 -15.48 -2.25
N LEU A 408 32.34 -16.48 -1.38
CA LEU A 408 31.14 -16.70 -0.57
C LEU A 408 30.85 -15.51 0.37
N THR A 409 31.90 -14.89 0.91
CA THR A 409 31.82 -13.67 1.73
C THR A 409 31.22 -12.51 0.92
N ILE A 410 31.69 -12.30 -0.32
CA ILE A 410 31.17 -11.27 -1.23
C ILE A 410 29.70 -11.58 -1.57
N LEU A 411 29.41 -12.79 -2.02
CA LEU A 411 28.06 -13.26 -2.36
C LEU A 411 27.06 -12.99 -1.22
N PHE A 412 27.39 -13.43 -0.01
CA PHE A 412 26.50 -13.31 1.14
C PHE A 412 26.25 -11.85 1.53
N THR A 413 27.32 -11.06 1.63
CA THR A 413 27.20 -9.65 2.05
C THR A 413 26.45 -8.81 1.02
N SER A 414 26.46 -9.18 -0.25
CA SER A 414 25.65 -8.54 -1.30
C SER A 414 24.18 -8.98 -1.25
N VAL A 415 23.88 -10.28 -1.20
CA VAL A 415 22.49 -10.81 -1.20
C VAL A 415 21.67 -10.32 0.00
N THR A 416 22.29 -10.17 1.18
CA THR A 416 21.56 -9.69 2.38
C THR A 416 21.00 -8.28 2.24
N THR A 417 21.56 -7.46 1.34
CA THR A 417 21.17 -6.05 1.17
C THR A 417 19.93 -5.85 0.28
N ILE A 418 19.44 -6.90 -0.41
CA ILE A 418 18.23 -6.87 -1.28
C ILE A 418 16.99 -6.36 -0.52
N SER A 419 16.89 -6.68 0.77
CA SER A 419 15.75 -6.31 1.63
C SER A 419 15.46 -4.80 1.69
N ASN A 420 16.44 -3.95 1.37
CA ASN A 420 16.29 -2.49 1.37
C ASN A 420 15.42 -1.95 0.22
N ILE A 421 15.19 -2.74 -0.85
CA ILE A 421 14.31 -2.36 -1.97
C ILE A 421 12.88 -2.17 -1.49
N ALA A 422 12.36 -3.13 -0.72
CA ALA A 422 10.99 -3.10 -0.20
C ALA A 422 10.78 -1.90 0.74
N TYR A 423 11.76 -1.62 1.62
CA TYR A 423 11.74 -0.44 2.49
C TYR A 423 11.66 0.87 1.70
N THR A 424 12.54 1.00 0.70
CA THR A 424 12.68 2.23 -0.08
C THR A 424 11.39 2.56 -0.84
N ILE A 425 10.72 1.55 -1.41
CA ILE A 425 9.48 1.75 -2.17
C ILE A 425 8.31 2.12 -1.27
N GLU A 426 8.22 1.55 -0.07
CA GLU A 426 7.15 1.85 0.90
C GLU A 426 7.21 3.30 1.39
N VAL A 427 8.41 3.82 1.71
CA VAL A 427 8.58 5.18 2.26
C VAL A 427 8.63 6.25 1.16
N ARG A 428 8.79 5.86 -0.11
CA ARG A 428 8.96 6.79 -1.24
C ARG A 428 7.82 7.80 -1.38
N ASN A 429 6.56 7.40 -1.16
CA ASN A 429 5.42 8.32 -1.28
C ASN A 429 5.48 9.44 -0.23
N ILE A 430 5.87 9.09 1.00
CA ILE A 430 6.08 10.04 2.10
C ILE A 430 7.23 11.00 1.76
N PHE A 431 8.33 10.47 1.22
CA PHE A 431 9.45 11.27 0.73
C PHE A 431 9.01 12.26 -0.34
N HIS A 432 8.30 11.81 -1.39
CA HIS A 432 7.87 12.69 -2.48
C HIS A 432 6.95 13.81 -1.97
N LYS A 433 6.04 13.52 -1.04
CA LYS A 433 5.21 14.52 -0.36
C LYS A 433 6.07 15.57 0.34
N GLN A 434 6.94 15.16 1.25
CA GLN A 434 7.75 16.06 2.09
C GLN A 434 8.79 16.85 1.28
N ALA A 435 9.44 16.21 0.30
CA ALA A 435 10.42 16.86 -0.59
C ALA A 435 9.75 17.86 -1.54
N TYR A 436 8.51 17.58 -1.99
CA TYR A 436 7.77 18.51 -2.84
C TYR A 436 7.47 19.83 -2.10
N PHE A 437 7.05 19.76 -0.84
CA PHE A 437 6.78 20.91 0.03
C PHE A 437 8.02 21.47 0.75
N GLY A 438 9.22 21.11 0.28
CA GLY A 438 10.45 21.75 0.73
C GLY A 438 10.83 21.52 2.19
N PHE A 439 10.36 20.43 2.83
CA PHE A 439 10.78 20.07 4.19
C PHE A 439 12.29 19.81 4.22
N TYR A 440 12.80 19.09 3.23
CA TYR A 440 14.22 18.83 3.08
C TYR A 440 14.54 18.52 1.60
N PRO A 441 15.77 18.79 1.14
CA PRO A 441 16.19 18.45 -0.22
C PRO A 441 16.40 16.94 -0.38
N PRO A 442 16.23 16.38 -1.61
CA PRO A 442 16.48 14.96 -1.89
C PRO A 442 17.86 14.47 -1.45
N LEU A 443 18.89 15.32 -1.62
CA LEU A 443 20.26 14.98 -1.25
C LEU A 443 20.42 14.74 0.26
N ALA A 444 19.80 15.57 1.11
CA ALA A 444 19.88 15.40 2.56
C ALA A 444 19.21 14.10 3.01
N TYR A 445 18.10 13.73 2.36
CA TYR A 445 17.42 12.46 2.63
C TYR A 445 18.27 11.26 2.20
N ALA A 446 18.68 11.21 0.93
CA ALA A 446 19.47 10.11 0.39
C ALA A 446 20.77 9.92 1.17
N PHE A 447 21.46 11.02 1.50
CA PHE A 447 22.69 10.96 2.28
C PHE A 447 22.44 10.52 3.74
N SER A 448 21.42 11.04 4.42
CA SER A 448 21.08 10.61 5.79
C SER A 448 20.74 9.12 5.86
N GLU A 449 19.95 8.66 4.90
CA GLU A 449 19.56 7.26 4.80
C GLU A 449 20.78 6.36 4.52
N SER A 450 21.69 6.84 3.67
CA SER A 450 22.93 6.15 3.32
C SER A 450 23.89 6.02 4.51
N VAL A 451 24.11 7.09 5.29
CA VAL A 451 24.98 7.06 6.48
C VAL A 451 24.45 6.11 7.56
N ILE A 452 23.13 6.01 7.71
CA ILE A 452 22.52 5.10 8.69
C ILE A 452 22.72 3.65 8.28
N GLU A 453 22.65 3.35 6.99
CA GLU A 453 22.97 2.03 6.50
C GLU A 453 24.43 1.68 6.65
N VAL A 454 25.34 2.64 6.45
CA VAL A 454 26.77 2.47 6.75
C VAL A 454 26.92 2.03 8.22
N GLY A 455 26.24 2.71 9.16
CA GLY A 455 26.26 2.31 10.58
C GLY A 455 25.66 0.92 10.85
N ALA A 456 24.53 0.58 10.23
CA ALA A 456 23.90 -0.73 10.39
C ALA A 456 24.73 -1.86 9.77
N ALA A 457 25.30 -1.63 8.59
CA ALA A 457 26.19 -2.56 7.90
C ALA A 457 27.50 -2.76 8.65
N MET A 458 28.03 -1.72 9.31
CA MET A 458 29.26 -1.80 10.10
C MET A 458 29.16 -2.89 11.18
N ILE A 459 28.06 -2.89 11.95
CA ILE A 459 27.79 -3.91 12.98
C ILE A 459 27.54 -5.28 12.35
N GLN A 460 26.71 -5.32 11.30
CA GLN A 460 26.35 -6.55 10.61
C GLN A 460 27.57 -7.29 10.06
N VAL A 461 28.38 -6.58 9.27
CA VAL A 461 29.58 -7.12 8.63
C VAL A 461 30.63 -7.44 9.68
N PHE A 462 30.75 -6.66 10.76
CA PHE A 462 31.68 -6.96 11.84
C PHE A 462 31.35 -8.31 12.50
N LEU A 463 30.08 -8.52 12.89
CA LEU A 463 29.64 -9.78 13.49
C LEU A 463 29.85 -10.99 12.57
N PHE A 464 29.68 -10.81 11.27
CA PHE A 464 29.92 -11.87 10.29
C PHE A 464 31.44 -12.14 10.14
N THR A 465 32.22 -11.10 9.85
CA THR A 465 33.65 -11.21 9.51
C THR A 465 34.52 -11.59 10.69
N ILE A 466 34.17 -11.20 11.93
CA ILE A 466 34.95 -11.62 13.11
C ILE A 466 34.86 -13.13 13.30
N THR A 467 33.68 -13.72 13.09
CA THR A 467 33.54 -15.18 13.16
C THR A 467 34.17 -15.86 11.95
N SER A 468 33.93 -15.38 10.73
CA SER A 468 34.43 -16.05 9.53
C SER A 468 35.94 -15.93 9.36
N TYR A 469 36.56 -14.82 9.76
CA TYR A 469 37.99 -14.63 9.55
C TYR A 469 38.83 -15.47 10.51
N TRP A 470 38.57 -15.33 11.82
CA TRP A 470 39.36 -15.97 12.87
C TRP A 470 39.13 -17.48 12.96
N MET A 471 37.89 -17.94 12.80
CA MET A 471 37.60 -19.38 12.83
C MET A 471 38.18 -20.10 11.60
N CYS A 472 38.25 -19.42 10.44
CA CYS A 472 38.76 -20.03 9.23
C CYS A 472 40.28 -20.07 9.10
N GLY A 473 41.01 -19.32 9.91
CA GLY A 473 42.48 -19.30 9.88
C GLY A 473 43.03 -18.58 8.64
N PHE A 474 42.53 -17.37 8.35
CA PHE A 474 43.19 -16.46 7.39
C PHE A 474 44.54 -15.97 7.93
N ALA A 475 45.42 -15.51 7.03
CA ALA A 475 46.77 -15.12 7.38
C ALA A 475 46.83 -13.95 8.37
N ASN A 476 47.58 -14.11 9.45
CA ASN A 476 47.80 -13.08 10.48
C ASN A 476 49.25 -13.19 11.01
N PRO A 477 50.25 -12.89 10.17
CA PRO A 477 51.66 -13.22 10.43
C PRO A 477 52.23 -12.52 11.67
N ASP A 478 51.80 -11.28 11.94
CA ASP A 478 52.34 -10.46 13.04
C ASP A 478 51.50 -10.53 14.33
N GLY A 479 50.38 -11.26 14.32
CA GLY A 479 49.40 -11.26 15.43
C GLY A 479 48.66 -9.93 15.63
N ALA A 480 49.05 -8.86 14.93
CA ALA A 480 48.57 -7.49 15.10
C ALA A 480 47.21 -7.20 14.44
N GLY A 481 46.69 -8.11 13.60
CA GLY A 481 45.36 -8.01 13.01
C GLY A 481 45.20 -6.97 11.89
N VAL A 482 46.29 -6.51 11.27
CA VAL A 482 46.27 -5.52 10.18
C VAL A 482 45.53 -6.07 8.95
N GLU A 483 45.75 -7.35 8.65
CA GLU A 483 45.18 -8.12 7.54
C GLU A 483 43.68 -8.31 7.74
N TYR A 484 43.25 -8.55 8.99
CA TYR A 484 41.84 -8.57 9.38
C TYR A 484 41.20 -7.19 9.21
N GLY A 485 41.85 -6.13 9.69
CA GLY A 485 41.34 -4.75 9.56
C GLY A 485 41.07 -4.38 8.11
N PHE A 486 41.98 -4.77 7.20
CA PHE A 486 41.78 -4.59 5.76
C PHE A 486 40.68 -5.49 5.20
N TYR A 487 40.66 -6.78 5.54
CA TYR A 487 39.60 -7.72 5.14
C TYR A 487 38.21 -7.19 5.51
N TYR A 488 38.04 -6.77 6.77
CA TYR A 488 36.81 -6.15 7.27
C TYR A 488 36.44 -4.90 6.47
N LEU A 489 37.39 -3.97 6.28
CA LEU A 489 37.14 -2.71 5.57
C LEU A 489 36.64 -2.94 4.15
N VAL A 490 37.29 -3.83 3.38
CA VAL A 490 36.90 -4.07 1.97
C VAL A 490 35.55 -4.79 1.89
N VAL A 491 35.30 -5.80 2.73
CA VAL A 491 34.00 -6.50 2.78
C VAL A 491 32.88 -5.55 3.19
N PHE A 492 33.15 -4.67 4.16
CA PHE A 492 32.23 -3.62 4.58
C PHE A 492 31.91 -2.65 3.45
N LEU A 493 32.94 -2.15 2.77
CA LEU A 493 32.80 -1.23 1.63
C LEU A 493 32.01 -1.88 0.48
N ASN A 494 32.23 -3.16 0.19
CA ASN A 494 31.43 -3.90 -0.80
C ASN A 494 29.94 -3.95 -0.42
N SER A 495 29.66 -4.31 0.83
CA SER A 495 28.28 -4.42 1.33
C SER A 495 27.53 -3.08 1.25
N VAL A 496 28.17 -1.96 1.62
CA VAL A 496 27.54 -0.64 1.52
C VAL A 496 27.39 -0.17 0.06
N CYS A 497 28.33 -0.52 -0.83
CA CYS A 497 28.19 -0.25 -2.27
C CYS A 497 26.96 -0.94 -2.85
N MET A 498 26.80 -2.25 -2.59
CA MET A 498 25.66 -3.02 -3.09
C MET A 498 24.33 -2.55 -2.51
N CYS A 499 24.34 -2.16 -1.23
CA CYS A 499 23.20 -1.51 -0.60
C CYS A 499 22.76 -0.25 -1.36
N GLN A 500 23.69 0.61 -1.78
CA GLN A 500 23.38 1.82 -2.56
C GLN A 500 22.95 1.53 -4.00
N VAL A 501 23.46 0.47 -4.62
CA VAL A 501 22.99 0.01 -5.94
C VAL A 501 21.49 -0.33 -5.87
N PHE A 502 21.07 -1.14 -4.89
CA PHE A 502 19.67 -1.52 -4.76
C PHE A 502 18.74 -0.37 -4.43
N LYS A 503 19.20 0.60 -3.63
CA LYS A 503 18.45 1.84 -3.40
C LYS A 503 18.29 2.68 -4.66
N SER A 504 19.34 2.77 -5.47
CA SER A 504 19.28 3.48 -6.75
C SER A 504 18.21 2.85 -7.64
N VAL A 505 18.21 1.52 -7.77
CA VAL A 505 17.16 0.77 -8.49
C VAL A 505 15.77 1.01 -7.90
N ALA A 506 15.62 0.90 -6.59
CA ALA A 506 14.32 1.06 -5.91
C ALA A 506 13.75 2.48 -6.05
N SER A 507 14.61 3.51 -6.06
CA SER A 507 14.19 4.90 -6.29
C SER A 507 13.61 5.11 -7.70
N MET A 508 14.06 4.33 -8.69
CA MET A 508 13.66 4.44 -10.08
C MET A 508 12.55 3.45 -10.48
N ALA A 509 12.39 2.34 -9.76
CA ALA A 509 11.48 1.26 -10.11
C ALA A 509 9.99 1.68 -9.99
N PRO A 510 9.13 1.39 -10.98
CA PRO A 510 7.71 1.74 -10.90
C PRO A 510 6.96 0.90 -9.84
N THR A 511 7.32 -0.38 -9.71
CA THR A 511 6.69 -1.36 -8.81
C THR A 511 7.73 -2.14 -8.02
N PRO A 512 7.38 -2.72 -6.85
CA PRO A 512 8.28 -3.61 -6.09
C PRO A 512 8.80 -4.80 -6.90
N THR A 513 7.93 -5.43 -7.70
CA THR A 513 8.28 -6.56 -8.55
C THR A 513 9.32 -6.18 -9.61
N ALA A 514 9.15 -5.05 -10.29
CA ALA A 514 10.12 -4.57 -11.27
C ALA A 514 11.48 -4.23 -10.61
N GLY A 515 11.46 -3.63 -9.42
CA GLY A 515 12.68 -3.30 -8.67
C GLY A 515 13.48 -4.53 -8.26
N VAL A 516 12.81 -5.56 -7.71
CA VAL A 516 13.44 -6.82 -7.31
C VAL A 516 14.00 -7.58 -8.51
N SER A 517 13.26 -7.64 -9.63
CA SER A 517 13.73 -8.27 -10.86
C SER A 517 14.99 -7.58 -11.42
N GLY A 518 14.99 -6.24 -11.47
CA GLY A 518 16.15 -5.48 -11.93
C GLY A 518 17.37 -5.63 -11.02
N ALA A 519 17.17 -5.59 -9.70
CA ALA A 519 18.24 -5.81 -8.72
C ALA A 519 18.84 -7.22 -8.83
N SER A 520 18.01 -8.24 -9.07
CA SER A 520 18.52 -9.61 -9.22
C SER A 520 19.43 -9.77 -10.43
N GLY A 521 19.14 -9.07 -11.54
CA GLY A 521 20.04 -9.03 -12.70
C GLY A 521 21.37 -8.35 -12.42
N LEU A 522 21.38 -7.28 -11.60
CA LEU A 522 22.62 -6.61 -11.20
C LEU A 522 23.49 -7.47 -10.27
N ILE A 523 22.88 -8.21 -9.35
CA ILE A 523 23.58 -9.17 -8.49
C ILE A 523 24.22 -10.28 -9.32
N PHE A 524 23.48 -10.78 -10.31
CA PHE A 524 24.03 -11.76 -11.22
C PHE A 524 25.27 -11.22 -11.97
N LEU A 525 25.21 -9.97 -12.46
CA LEU A 525 26.36 -9.31 -13.07
C LEU A 525 27.53 -9.13 -12.10
N GLU A 526 27.26 -8.72 -10.86
CA GLU A 526 28.28 -8.59 -9.81
C GLU A 526 29.04 -9.90 -9.61
N ILE A 527 28.33 -11.02 -9.57
CA ILE A 527 28.93 -12.31 -9.23
C ILE A 527 29.66 -12.93 -10.42
N VAL A 528 29.05 -12.94 -11.60
CA VAL A 528 29.67 -13.53 -12.80
C VAL A 528 30.93 -12.77 -13.19
N PHE A 529 30.92 -11.44 -13.09
CA PHE A 529 32.05 -10.59 -13.43
C PHE A 529 32.94 -10.25 -12.22
N SER A 530 32.83 -10.98 -11.10
CA SER A 530 33.67 -10.75 -9.90
C SER A 530 35.12 -11.22 -10.06
N GLY A 531 35.42 -12.02 -11.09
CA GLY A 531 36.74 -12.64 -11.25
C GLY A 531 36.87 -14.02 -10.60
N PHE A 532 35.86 -14.50 -9.87
CA PHE A 532 35.82 -15.87 -9.34
C PHE A 532 35.16 -16.84 -10.32
N ALA A 533 33.93 -16.55 -10.74
CA ALA A 533 33.15 -17.43 -11.62
C ALA A 533 33.77 -17.56 -13.01
N ILE A 534 34.30 -16.46 -13.53
CA ILE A 534 35.07 -16.39 -14.78
C ILE A 534 36.32 -15.57 -14.48
N LEU A 535 37.48 -16.17 -14.74
CA LEU A 535 38.79 -15.52 -14.60
C LEU A 535 38.93 -14.42 -15.66
N TYR A 536 39.61 -13.33 -15.29
CA TYR A 536 39.79 -12.16 -16.17
C TYR A 536 40.40 -12.52 -17.53
N ASP A 537 41.41 -13.39 -17.54
CA ASP A 537 42.16 -13.76 -18.75
C ASP A 537 41.33 -14.54 -19.79
N VAL A 538 40.23 -15.15 -19.34
CA VAL A 538 39.32 -15.94 -20.19
C VAL A 538 38.13 -15.10 -20.69
N MET A 539 37.95 -13.90 -20.14
CA MET A 539 36.79 -13.07 -20.44
C MET A 539 36.84 -12.49 -21.87
N PRO A 540 35.73 -12.50 -22.63
CA PRO A 540 35.67 -11.86 -23.94
C PRO A 540 36.03 -10.37 -23.86
N LYS A 541 36.95 -9.90 -24.72
CA LYS A 541 37.45 -8.52 -24.70
C LYS A 541 36.34 -7.47 -24.72
N GLY A 542 35.25 -7.70 -25.45
CA GLY A 542 34.10 -6.78 -25.53
C GLY A 542 33.28 -6.64 -24.23
N LEU A 543 33.37 -7.58 -23.29
CA LEU A 543 32.67 -7.56 -22.00
C LEU A 543 33.60 -7.22 -20.82
N SER A 544 34.90 -7.10 -21.07
CA SER A 544 35.92 -6.84 -20.03
C SER A 544 35.70 -5.54 -19.25
N TRP A 545 34.98 -4.55 -19.80
CA TRP A 545 34.64 -3.31 -19.09
C TRP A 545 33.69 -3.53 -17.90
N ILE A 546 32.83 -4.57 -17.96
CA ILE A 546 31.89 -4.89 -16.86
C ILE A 546 32.68 -5.29 -15.61
N TYR A 547 33.75 -6.07 -15.79
CA TYR A 547 34.66 -6.45 -14.71
C TYR A 547 35.24 -5.21 -13.99
N TRP A 548 35.61 -4.15 -14.72
CA TRP A 548 36.21 -2.96 -14.13
C TRP A 548 35.21 -2.02 -13.43
N ILE A 549 33.95 -2.03 -13.85
CA ILE A 549 32.87 -1.26 -13.19
C ILE A 549 32.27 -2.03 -11.99
N ASN A 550 32.56 -3.33 -11.88
CA ASN A 550 31.98 -4.17 -10.86
C ASN A 550 32.67 -4.01 -9.48
N PRO A 551 31.97 -3.55 -8.42
CA PRO A 551 32.55 -3.46 -7.08
C PRO A 551 32.98 -4.82 -6.51
N GLY A 552 32.30 -5.91 -6.88
CA GLY A 552 32.66 -7.26 -6.46
C GLY A 552 34.03 -7.70 -6.99
N ALA A 553 34.41 -7.26 -8.20
CA ALA A 553 35.69 -7.59 -8.81
C ALA A 553 36.88 -6.95 -8.09
N TRP A 554 36.73 -5.67 -7.75
CA TRP A 554 37.73 -4.94 -6.96
C TRP A 554 37.86 -5.50 -5.54
N THR A 555 36.73 -5.88 -4.94
CA THR A 555 36.69 -6.53 -3.62
C THR A 555 37.41 -7.87 -3.66
N PHE A 556 37.06 -8.75 -4.59
CA PHE A 556 37.68 -10.07 -4.73
C PHE A 556 39.20 -9.95 -4.92
N ARG A 557 39.63 -9.09 -5.85
CA ARG A 557 41.04 -8.81 -6.12
C ARG A 557 41.78 -8.32 -4.86
N ALA A 558 41.23 -7.32 -4.17
CA ALA A 558 41.86 -6.72 -3.00
C ALA A 558 42.02 -7.74 -1.86
N LEU A 559 41.02 -8.61 -1.65
CA LEU A 559 41.05 -9.65 -0.61
C LEU A 559 42.08 -10.74 -0.92
N LEU A 560 42.20 -11.17 -2.18
CA LEU A 560 43.23 -12.15 -2.56
C LEU A 560 44.65 -11.60 -2.44
N ILE A 561 44.87 -10.35 -2.86
CA ILE A 561 46.17 -9.67 -2.69
C ILE A 561 46.48 -9.50 -1.20
N ASN A 562 45.48 -9.26 -0.34
CA ASN A 562 45.66 -9.17 1.10
C ASN A 562 46.10 -10.50 1.72
N GLU A 563 45.44 -11.61 1.36
CA GLU A 563 45.76 -12.95 1.90
C GLU A 563 47.09 -13.47 1.37
N TYR A 564 47.26 -13.60 0.05
CA TYR A 564 48.46 -14.20 -0.54
C TYR A 564 49.66 -13.25 -0.63
N GLY A 565 49.42 -11.94 -0.47
CA GLY A 565 50.46 -10.93 -0.32
C GLY A 565 51.04 -10.84 1.09
N SER A 566 50.40 -11.43 2.11
CA SER A 566 50.85 -11.42 3.51
C SER A 566 52.16 -12.18 3.71
N SER A 567 52.97 -11.78 4.68
CA SER A 567 54.27 -12.38 5.05
C SER A 567 54.15 -13.70 5.83
N GLU A 568 53.11 -14.48 5.53
CA GLU A 568 52.95 -15.80 6.13
C GLU A 568 54.06 -16.74 5.64
N PRO A 569 54.78 -17.45 6.52
CA PRO A 569 55.92 -18.30 6.13
C PRO A 569 55.59 -19.33 5.05
N ALA A 570 54.36 -19.85 5.04
CA ALA A 570 53.89 -20.79 4.04
C ALA A 570 53.74 -20.17 2.63
N TYR A 571 53.42 -18.88 2.55
CA TYR A 571 53.28 -18.15 1.28
C TYR A 571 54.61 -17.58 0.78
N ASP A 572 55.56 -17.32 1.69
CA ASP A 572 56.92 -16.87 1.37
C ASP A 572 57.83 -17.99 0.83
N ALA A 573 57.41 -19.25 0.96
CA ALA A 573 58.12 -20.38 0.35
C ALA A 573 58.27 -20.21 -1.17
N LEU A 574 59.37 -20.71 -1.74
CA LEU A 574 59.61 -20.68 -3.18
C LEU A 574 59.00 -21.91 -3.85
N GLN A 575 58.29 -21.69 -4.96
CA GLN A 575 57.76 -22.78 -5.75
C GLN A 575 58.91 -23.49 -6.52
N PRO A 576 59.03 -24.83 -6.41
CA PRO A 576 60.16 -25.58 -6.98
C PRO A 576 60.36 -25.40 -8.49
N ALA A 577 59.27 -25.24 -9.26
CA ALA A 577 59.30 -25.19 -10.72
C ALA A 577 59.56 -23.80 -11.31
N PHE A 578 58.97 -22.76 -10.73
CA PHE A 578 58.98 -21.40 -11.30
C PHE A 578 59.84 -20.41 -10.51
N LYS A 579 60.40 -20.82 -9.37
CA LYS A 579 61.18 -19.96 -8.45
C LYS A 579 60.46 -18.65 -8.06
N LEU A 580 59.12 -18.68 -8.10
CA LEU A 580 58.27 -17.59 -7.63
C LEU A 580 57.88 -17.86 -6.18
N ARG A 581 57.63 -16.77 -5.43
CA ARG A 581 56.98 -16.84 -4.13
C ARG A 581 55.63 -17.55 -4.26
N LEU A 582 55.33 -18.47 -3.36
CA LEU A 582 54.15 -19.34 -3.47
C LEU A 582 52.85 -18.53 -3.48
N GLY A 583 52.76 -17.47 -2.67
CA GLY A 583 51.66 -16.52 -2.69
C GLY A 583 51.48 -15.82 -4.04
N ASP A 584 52.57 -15.38 -4.67
CA ASP A 584 52.55 -14.72 -5.98
C ASP A 584 52.14 -15.71 -7.08
N TYR A 585 52.59 -16.97 -6.96
CA TYR A 585 52.12 -18.06 -7.82
C TYR A 585 50.60 -18.27 -7.69
N TYR A 586 50.06 -18.31 -6.48
CA TYR A 586 48.61 -18.44 -6.26
C TYR A 586 47.81 -17.27 -6.83
N LEU A 587 48.32 -16.04 -6.73
CA LEU A 587 47.68 -14.87 -7.38
C LEU A 587 47.63 -15.03 -8.90
N THR A 588 48.74 -15.44 -9.53
CA THR A 588 48.76 -15.68 -10.99
C THR A 588 47.87 -16.84 -11.42
N LEU A 589 47.70 -17.88 -10.57
CA LEU A 589 46.83 -19.02 -10.85
C LEU A 589 45.36 -18.61 -11.00
N TYR A 590 44.93 -17.60 -10.24
CA TYR A 590 43.57 -17.04 -10.29
C TYR A 590 43.47 -15.75 -11.12
N GLY A 591 44.44 -15.49 -12.02
CA GLY A 591 44.41 -14.34 -12.93
C GLY A 591 44.42 -12.98 -12.22
N VAL A 592 44.99 -12.91 -11.01
CA VAL A 592 45.11 -11.69 -10.22
C VAL A 592 46.49 -11.06 -10.44
N SER A 593 46.51 -9.76 -10.72
CA SER A 593 47.75 -8.99 -10.91
C SER A 593 48.61 -8.97 -9.64
N LEU A 594 49.92 -9.11 -9.81
CA LEU A 594 50.91 -9.02 -8.72
C LEU A 594 51.13 -7.60 -8.17
N ASP A 595 50.59 -6.58 -8.84
CA ASP A 595 50.72 -5.20 -8.40
C ASP A 595 49.96 -4.96 -7.08
N ARG A 596 50.71 -4.72 -6.01
CA ARG A 596 50.17 -4.47 -4.67
C ARG A 596 49.42 -3.14 -4.56
N SER A 597 49.57 -2.22 -5.52
CA SER A 597 48.83 -0.95 -5.57
C SER A 597 47.31 -1.17 -5.60
N TYR A 598 46.86 -2.29 -6.18
CA TYR A 598 45.45 -2.68 -6.24
C TYR A 598 44.78 -2.87 -4.87
N ARG A 599 45.57 -3.09 -3.80
CA ARG A 599 45.05 -3.13 -2.42
C ARG A 599 44.44 -1.77 -2.02
N LEU A 600 45.17 -0.67 -2.25
CA LEU A 600 44.69 0.68 -1.95
C LEU A 600 43.70 1.17 -3.02
N ASN A 601 43.96 0.88 -4.30
CA ASN A 601 43.07 1.29 -5.40
C ASN A 601 41.67 0.69 -5.25
N GLY A 602 41.54 -0.54 -4.73
CA GLY A 602 40.25 -1.15 -4.43
C GLY A 602 39.43 -0.35 -3.41
N VAL A 603 40.07 0.15 -2.34
CA VAL A 603 39.41 1.00 -1.34
C VAL A 603 38.95 2.32 -1.95
N ILE A 604 39.83 2.97 -2.73
CA ILE A 604 39.51 4.24 -3.40
C ILE A 604 38.36 4.06 -4.39
N TYR A 605 38.39 2.97 -5.18
CA TYR A 605 37.33 2.63 -6.11
C TYR A 605 35.99 2.45 -5.41
N LEU A 606 35.95 1.63 -4.34
CA LEU A 606 34.71 1.36 -3.60
C LEU A 606 34.13 2.63 -2.97
N LEU A 607 34.98 3.52 -2.41
CA LEU A 607 34.53 4.81 -1.89
C LEU A 607 33.96 5.72 -2.99
N GLY A 608 34.63 5.80 -4.14
CA GLY A 608 34.16 6.56 -5.29
C GLY A 608 32.85 6.01 -5.87
N PHE A 609 32.75 4.69 -5.99
CA PHE A 609 31.55 3.99 -6.47
C PHE A 609 30.37 4.20 -5.52
N TYR A 610 30.59 4.08 -4.21
CA TYR A 610 29.57 4.37 -3.19
C TYR A 610 29.05 5.81 -3.32
N ALA A 611 29.94 6.80 -3.42
CA ALA A 611 29.55 8.20 -3.60
C ALA A 611 28.75 8.42 -4.89
N ALA A 612 29.17 7.79 -6.01
CA ALA A 612 28.47 7.85 -7.27
C ALA A 612 27.05 7.25 -7.18
N MET A 613 26.88 6.13 -6.48
CA MET A 613 25.57 5.50 -6.28
C MET A 613 24.65 6.35 -5.39
N VAL A 614 25.17 7.03 -4.36
CA VAL A 614 24.38 7.98 -3.56
C VAL A 614 23.87 9.15 -4.42
N LEU A 615 24.69 9.65 -5.34
CA LEU A 615 24.28 10.67 -6.31
C LEU A 615 23.24 10.14 -7.30
N LEU A 616 23.38 8.89 -7.76
CA LEU A 616 22.41 8.24 -8.63
C LEU A 616 21.06 8.04 -7.94
N ALA A 617 21.04 7.56 -6.70
CA ALA A 617 19.83 7.46 -5.89
C ALA A 617 19.18 8.84 -5.68
N THR A 618 19.99 9.88 -5.41
CA THR A 618 19.50 11.27 -5.32
C THR A 618 18.86 11.73 -6.63
N ALA A 619 19.46 11.39 -7.78
CA ALA A 619 18.91 11.67 -9.09
C ALA A 619 17.59 10.91 -9.32
N GLY A 620 17.52 9.63 -8.93
CA GLY A 620 16.29 8.83 -8.96
C GLY A 620 15.16 9.49 -8.19
N TYR A 621 15.38 9.86 -6.93
CA TYR A 621 14.41 10.59 -6.10
C TYR A 621 13.98 11.95 -6.68
N LYS A 622 14.88 12.64 -7.37
CA LYS A 622 14.63 13.99 -7.91
C LYS A 622 13.89 13.95 -9.25
N PHE A 623 14.26 13.03 -10.14
CA PHE A 623 13.83 13.04 -11.54
C PHE A 623 12.81 11.96 -11.89
N VAL A 624 12.82 10.81 -11.21
CA VAL A 624 11.88 9.72 -11.47
C VAL A 624 10.63 9.91 -10.63
N ARG A 625 9.49 10.11 -11.30
CA ARG A 625 8.16 10.13 -10.68
C ARG A 625 7.31 9.05 -11.33
N PRO A 626 7.15 7.87 -10.70
CA PRO A 626 6.32 6.82 -11.26
C PRO A 626 4.88 7.33 -11.40
N ARG A 627 4.33 7.17 -12.59
CA ARG A 627 3.01 7.67 -12.95
C ARG A 627 1.96 6.76 -12.32
N ILE A 628 1.30 7.22 -11.27
CA ILE A 628 0.10 6.55 -10.77
C ILE A 628 -1.02 6.86 -11.78
N VAL A 629 -1.47 5.84 -12.50
CA VAL A 629 -2.63 5.96 -13.40
C VAL A 629 -3.86 6.07 -12.50
N HIS A 630 -4.32 7.30 -12.30
CA HIS A 630 -5.65 7.53 -11.72
C HIS A 630 -6.68 7.29 -12.81
N ALA A 631 -7.62 6.37 -12.56
CA ALA A 631 -8.77 6.16 -13.41
C ALA A 631 -9.50 7.50 -13.64
N ALA A 632 -9.78 7.82 -14.89
CA ALA A 632 -10.48 9.04 -15.25
C ALA A 632 -11.94 8.94 -14.73
N GLN A 633 -12.32 9.81 -13.80
CA GLN A 633 -13.68 9.95 -13.25
C GLN A 633 -14.75 10.40 -14.29
N HIS A 634 -14.50 10.24 -15.58
CA HIS A 634 -15.15 11.07 -16.61
C HIS A 634 -16.42 10.48 -17.23
N HIS A 635 -16.99 9.39 -16.72
CA HIS A 635 -18.12 8.70 -17.37
C HIS A 635 -19.48 8.79 -16.67
N SER A 636 -19.63 9.50 -15.57
CA SER A 636 -20.92 9.59 -14.86
C SER A 636 -21.92 10.58 -15.48
N ARG A 637 -21.71 11.02 -16.73
CA ARG A 637 -22.52 12.08 -17.39
C ARG A 637 -23.68 11.59 -18.25
N LEU A 638 -23.92 10.29 -18.33
CA LEU A 638 -25.03 9.78 -19.13
C LEU A 638 -26.13 9.23 -18.22
N LEU A 639 -27.16 10.07 -18.09
CA LEU A 639 -28.57 9.75 -17.88
C LEU A 639 -28.99 9.45 -16.43
N TYR A 640 -29.37 10.50 -15.68
CA TYR A 640 -30.50 10.38 -14.77
C TYR A 640 -31.32 11.68 -14.72
N HIS A 641 -32.37 11.76 -15.54
CA HIS A 641 -33.43 12.73 -15.33
C HIS A 641 -34.14 12.39 -14.02
N PHE A 642 -33.84 13.17 -12.98
CA PHE A 642 -34.50 13.06 -11.70
C PHE A 642 -35.91 13.63 -11.81
N ASN A 643 -36.87 12.80 -12.23
CA ASN A 643 -38.26 13.10 -12.01
C ASN A 643 -38.62 12.60 -10.60
N LYS A 644 -39.11 13.50 -9.73
CA LYS A 644 -39.57 13.22 -8.36
C LYS A 644 -40.78 12.27 -8.42
N LYS A 645 -40.53 10.99 -8.75
CA LYS A 645 -41.56 9.98 -8.81
C LYS A 645 -41.98 9.63 -7.38
N SER A 646 -43.29 9.57 -7.14
CA SER A 646 -43.88 9.13 -5.87
C SER A 646 -43.27 7.78 -5.42
N GLN A 647 -43.17 7.53 -4.11
CA GLN A 647 -42.67 6.25 -3.57
C GLN A 647 -43.38 5.02 -4.18
N THR A 648 -44.63 5.17 -4.60
CA THR A 648 -45.37 4.14 -5.35
C THR A 648 -44.78 3.83 -6.71
N THR A 649 -44.29 4.84 -7.46
CA THR A 649 -43.65 4.65 -8.77
C THR A 649 -42.24 4.05 -8.63
N PHE A 650 -41.52 4.38 -7.55
CA PHE A 650 -40.22 3.76 -7.23
C PHE A 650 -40.38 2.26 -6.96
N ARG A 651 -41.36 1.86 -6.13
CA ARG A 651 -41.69 0.45 -5.90
C ARG A 651 -42.13 -0.27 -7.16
N ALA A 652 -42.90 0.38 -8.04
CA ALA A 652 -43.23 -0.18 -9.35
C ALA A 652 -41.96 -0.47 -10.18
N SER A 653 -41.00 0.46 -10.26
CA SER A 653 -39.75 0.23 -11.00
C SER A 653 -38.87 -0.88 -10.42
N VAL A 654 -38.84 -1.02 -9.09
CA VAL A 654 -38.13 -2.12 -8.42
C VAL A 654 -38.87 -3.44 -8.66
N ASN A 655 -40.21 -3.43 -8.59
CA ASN A 655 -41.02 -4.59 -8.92
C ASN A 655 -40.82 -5.01 -10.37
N ASP A 656 -40.65 -4.09 -11.32
CA ASP A 656 -40.32 -4.43 -12.71
C ASP A 656 -38.98 -5.17 -12.81
N ILE A 657 -37.96 -4.71 -12.07
CA ILE A 657 -36.65 -5.39 -12.00
C ILE A 657 -36.80 -6.77 -11.34
N VAL A 658 -37.53 -6.86 -10.22
CA VAL A 658 -37.78 -8.11 -9.49
C VAL A 658 -38.62 -9.09 -10.31
N ASN A 659 -39.58 -8.61 -11.08
CA ASN A 659 -40.41 -9.42 -11.98
C ASN A 659 -39.60 -9.91 -13.18
N LYS A 660 -38.70 -9.07 -13.72
CA LYS A 660 -37.82 -9.42 -14.84
C LYS A 660 -36.69 -10.37 -14.44
N HIS A 661 -36.14 -10.21 -13.24
CA HIS A 661 -35.08 -11.03 -12.67
C HIS A 661 -35.46 -11.50 -11.26
N PRO A 662 -36.36 -12.50 -11.14
CA PRO A 662 -36.87 -12.96 -9.86
C PRO A 662 -35.78 -13.63 -9.03
N VAL A 663 -35.71 -13.22 -7.75
CA VAL A 663 -34.76 -13.75 -6.77
C VAL A 663 -35.54 -14.24 -5.55
N GLU A 664 -35.50 -15.55 -5.30
CA GLU A 664 -36.14 -16.14 -4.13
C GLU A 664 -35.30 -15.94 -2.87
N PHE A 665 -35.87 -15.34 -1.83
CA PHE A 665 -35.30 -15.31 -0.49
C PHE A 665 -36.41 -15.15 0.55
N THR A 666 -36.17 -15.57 1.79
CA THR A 666 -37.14 -15.41 2.88
C THR A 666 -36.97 -14.04 3.55
N PRO A 667 -37.98 -13.14 3.49
CA PRO A 667 -37.96 -11.89 4.23
C PRO A 667 -37.73 -12.15 5.72
N THR A 668 -36.73 -11.49 6.31
CA THR A 668 -36.26 -11.82 7.67
C THR A 668 -36.26 -10.59 8.57
N SER A 669 -36.96 -10.68 9.70
CA SER A 669 -36.93 -9.70 10.78
C SER A 669 -35.83 -10.02 11.80
N LEU A 670 -35.14 -8.99 12.28
CA LEU A 670 -34.09 -9.09 13.30
C LEU A 670 -34.53 -8.30 14.52
N SER A 671 -34.54 -8.91 15.71
CA SER A 671 -34.91 -8.24 16.96
C SER A 671 -33.89 -8.52 18.05
N PHE A 672 -33.69 -7.57 18.97
CA PHE A 672 -32.73 -7.70 20.06
C PHE A 672 -33.26 -7.00 21.31
N GLN A 673 -33.02 -7.63 22.46
CA GLN A 673 -33.52 -7.21 23.75
C GLN A 673 -32.43 -7.30 24.82
N ASP A 674 -32.30 -6.23 25.59
CA ASP A 674 -31.40 -6.13 26.75
C ASP A 674 -29.94 -6.43 26.40
N LEU A 675 -29.47 -5.89 25.27
CA LEU A 675 -28.16 -6.20 24.73
C LEU A 675 -27.06 -5.38 25.43
N PHE A 676 -26.08 -6.07 25.99
CA PHE A 676 -24.86 -5.53 26.58
C PHE A 676 -23.60 -6.10 25.92
N TYR A 677 -22.57 -5.28 25.82
CA TYR A 677 -21.25 -5.72 25.34
C TYR A 677 -20.13 -5.11 26.18
N THR A 678 -19.25 -5.97 26.68
CA THR A 678 -18.16 -5.61 27.59
C THR A 678 -16.81 -6.15 27.11
N VAL A 679 -15.76 -5.32 27.23
CA VAL A 679 -14.40 -5.64 26.80
C VAL A 679 -13.45 -5.46 27.97
N GLN A 680 -12.54 -6.41 28.17
CA GLN A 680 -11.46 -6.29 29.16
C GLN A 680 -10.21 -5.70 28.50
N ILE A 681 -9.71 -4.59 29.04
CA ILE A 681 -8.46 -3.98 28.58
C ILE A 681 -7.34 -4.37 29.54
N GLN A 682 -6.35 -5.08 29.01
CA GLN A 682 -5.11 -5.34 29.73
C GLN A 682 -4.15 -4.17 29.52
N HIS A 683 -3.95 -3.34 30.55
CA HIS A 683 -2.87 -2.37 30.53
C HIS A 683 -1.54 -3.09 30.75
N LYS A 684 -0.66 -3.10 29.73
CA LYS A 684 0.76 -3.44 29.93
C LYS A 684 1.43 -2.32 30.74
N LYS A 685 1.33 -2.37 32.07
CA LYS A 685 2.25 -1.63 32.94
C LYS A 685 3.61 -2.34 32.96
N GLY A 686 4.67 -1.54 33.14
CA GLY A 686 6.06 -1.99 33.14
C GLY A 686 6.32 -3.19 34.05
N LYS A 687 7.33 -3.99 33.69
CA LYS A 687 7.74 -5.25 34.32
C LYS A 687 7.69 -5.15 35.86
N GLY A 688 6.78 -5.89 36.51
CA GLY A 688 6.89 -6.21 37.93
C GLY A 688 5.66 -6.04 38.83
N LYS A 689 4.50 -5.55 38.34
CA LYS A 689 3.26 -5.51 39.16
C LYS A 689 2.08 -6.06 38.37
N SER A 690 1.22 -6.85 39.05
CA SER A 690 0.08 -7.58 38.48
C SER A 690 -0.77 -6.72 37.54
N ALA A 691 -1.17 -7.30 36.41
CA ALA A 691 -2.00 -6.64 35.42
C ALA A 691 -3.36 -6.29 36.04
N VAL A 692 -3.66 -4.99 36.14
CA VAL A 692 -5.02 -4.53 36.46
C VAL A 692 -5.81 -4.58 35.15
N SER A 693 -6.84 -5.42 35.11
CA SER A 693 -7.77 -5.52 33.99
C SER A 693 -8.95 -4.57 34.23
N ASP A 694 -9.02 -3.46 33.50
CA ASP A 694 -10.20 -2.61 33.50
C ASP A 694 -11.24 -3.17 32.52
N THR A 695 -12.49 -3.25 32.95
CA THR A 695 -13.60 -3.67 32.09
C THR A 695 -14.34 -2.44 31.59
N ILE A 696 -14.38 -2.25 30.27
CA ILE A 696 -15.14 -1.17 29.64
C ILE A 696 -16.44 -1.74 29.09
N VAL A 697 -17.55 -1.14 29.49
CA VAL A 697 -18.89 -1.42 28.94
C VAL A 697 -19.10 -0.51 27.73
N LEU A 698 -19.32 -1.10 26.56
CA LEU A 698 -19.47 -0.36 25.31
C LEU A 698 -20.92 -0.24 24.85
N LEU A 699 -21.79 -1.17 25.24
CA LEU A 699 -23.24 -1.17 24.96
C LEU A 699 -24.00 -1.52 26.25
N GLN A 700 -25.08 -0.81 26.52
CA GLN A 700 -25.88 -0.92 27.75
C GLN A 700 -27.37 -1.01 27.44
N GLY A 701 -27.99 -2.16 27.73
CA GLY A 701 -29.45 -2.33 27.70
C GLY A 701 -30.10 -1.92 26.37
N ILE A 702 -29.52 -2.32 25.23
CA ILE A 702 -30.01 -1.89 23.92
C ILE A 702 -31.17 -2.77 23.47
N HIS A 703 -32.27 -2.15 23.05
CA HIS A 703 -33.48 -2.81 22.53
C HIS A 703 -33.84 -2.29 21.13
N GLY A 704 -34.22 -3.19 20.21
CA GLY A 704 -34.61 -2.79 18.86
C GLY A 704 -35.14 -3.94 18.02
N HIS A 705 -35.79 -3.57 16.91
CA HIS A 705 -36.29 -4.51 15.91
C HIS A 705 -36.16 -3.91 14.50
N CYS A 706 -35.83 -4.73 13.51
CA CYS A 706 -35.70 -4.37 12.11
C CYS A 706 -36.56 -5.33 11.28
N ARG A 707 -37.42 -4.79 10.42
CA ARG A 707 -38.40 -5.57 9.64
C ARG A 707 -37.98 -5.65 8.17
N PRO A 708 -38.46 -6.66 7.42
CA PRO A 708 -38.28 -6.68 5.98
C PRO A 708 -38.88 -5.45 5.31
N PHE A 709 -38.40 -5.10 4.12
CA PHE A 709 -38.77 -3.90 3.35
C PHE A 709 -38.37 -2.56 3.99
N THR A 710 -37.55 -2.59 5.06
CA THR A 710 -37.13 -1.37 5.77
C THR A 710 -35.63 -1.15 5.67
N LEU A 711 -35.27 0.10 5.40
CA LEU A 711 -33.93 0.64 5.51
C LEU A 711 -33.80 1.34 6.87
N THR A 712 -33.01 0.76 7.78
CA THR A 712 -32.80 1.26 9.14
C THR A 712 -31.46 1.98 9.25
N ALA A 713 -31.49 3.26 9.65
CA ALA A 713 -30.31 4.04 10.01
C ALA A 713 -29.88 3.74 11.45
N LEU A 714 -28.58 3.55 11.65
CA LEU A 714 -27.93 3.57 12.96
C LEU A 714 -27.08 4.83 13.09
N MET A 715 -27.51 5.76 13.93
CA MET A 715 -26.87 7.07 14.12
C MET A 715 -26.54 7.33 15.58
N GLY A 716 -25.74 8.36 15.82
CA GLY A 716 -25.24 8.73 17.14
C GLY A 716 -23.88 9.42 17.06
N SER A 717 -23.48 10.07 18.15
CA SER A 717 -22.18 10.75 18.23
C SER A 717 -21.01 9.78 18.03
N SER A 718 -19.83 10.33 17.75
CA SER A 718 -18.60 9.53 17.67
C SER A 718 -18.34 8.83 19.01
N GLY A 719 -17.98 7.54 18.97
CA GLY A 719 -17.80 6.74 20.19
C GLY A 719 -19.08 6.25 20.88
N ALA A 720 -20.28 6.52 20.34
CA ALA A 720 -21.55 6.04 20.90
C ALA A 720 -21.78 4.51 20.82
N GLY A 721 -20.87 3.75 20.17
CA GLY A 721 -20.99 2.30 20.04
C GLY A 721 -21.69 1.80 18.77
N LYS A 722 -21.90 2.65 17.74
CA LYS A 722 -22.57 2.29 16.47
C LYS A 722 -21.99 1.06 15.77
N SER A 723 -20.73 1.10 15.34
CA SER A 723 -20.08 -0.05 14.69
C SER A 723 -19.94 -1.24 15.65
N THR A 724 -19.89 -0.98 16.97
CA THR A 724 -19.88 -2.07 17.97
C THR A 724 -21.22 -2.81 18.00
N LEU A 725 -22.34 -2.09 17.98
CA LEU A 725 -23.68 -2.68 17.87
C LEU A 725 -23.83 -3.42 16.55
N LEU A 726 -23.42 -2.80 15.43
CA LEU A 726 -23.47 -3.42 14.10
C LEU A 726 -22.69 -4.74 14.07
N ASP A 727 -21.47 -4.77 14.60
CA ASP A 727 -20.63 -5.97 14.66
C ASP A 727 -21.17 -7.06 15.57
N VAL A 728 -21.81 -6.69 16.69
CA VAL A 728 -22.45 -7.65 17.60
C VAL A 728 -23.65 -8.30 16.93
N LEU A 729 -24.50 -7.52 16.24
CA LEU A 729 -25.64 -8.04 15.49
C LEU A 729 -25.21 -8.96 14.34
N ALA A 730 -24.16 -8.57 13.62
CA ALA A 730 -23.58 -9.36 12.52
C ALA A 730 -22.75 -10.58 12.98
N GLY A 731 -22.47 -10.71 14.29
CA GLY A 731 -21.70 -11.84 14.83
C GLY A 731 -20.20 -11.78 14.58
N ARG A 732 -19.63 -10.59 14.37
CA ARG A 732 -18.20 -10.37 14.06
C ARG A 732 -17.32 -10.10 15.28
N LYS A 733 -17.90 -9.82 16.46
CA LYS A 733 -17.12 -9.65 17.71
C LYS A 733 -16.77 -10.99 18.34
N ASN A 734 -15.47 -11.31 18.32
CA ASN A 734 -14.91 -12.54 18.89
C ASN A 734 -14.26 -12.33 20.27
N THR A 735 -14.01 -11.07 20.64
CA THR A 735 -13.38 -10.67 21.90
C THR A 735 -14.42 -9.97 22.77
N GLY A 736 -14.50 -10.28 24.06
CA GLY A 736 -15.46 -9.67 24.99
C GLY A 736 -16.67 -10.55 25.30
N VAL A 737 -17.55 -10.06 26.17
CA VAL A 737 -18.74 -10.79 26.63
C VAL A 737 -19.99 -10.07 26.14
N ILE A 738 -20.83 -10.79 25.40
CA ILE A 738 -22.16 -10.35 24.95
C ILE A 738 -23.19 -10.91 25.94
N LYS A 739 -24.06 -10.06 26.49
CA LYS A 739 -25.24 -10.46 27.27
C LYS A 739 -26.49 -9.88 26.62
N GLY A 740 -27.63 -10.54 26.78
CA GLY A 740 -28.90 -10.16 26.15
C GLY A 740 -29.37 -11.18 25.12
N ASN A 741 -30.56 -10.95 24.57
CA ASN A 741 -31.24 -11.88 23.65
C ASN A 741 -31.28 -11.31 22.23
N LEU A 742 -30.94 -12.14 21.25
CA LEU A 742 -30.97 -11.83 19.82
C LEU A 742 -31.94 -12.80 19.14
N TYR A 743 -32.83 -12.30 18.28
CA TYR A 743 -33.86 -13.07 17.61
C TYR A 743 -33.90 -12.82 16.10
N VAL A 744 -34.19 -13.87 15.33
CA VAL A 744 -34.45 -13.85 13.89
C VAL A 744 -35.83 -14.45 13.65
N ASN A 745 -36.76 -13.67 13.10
CA ASN A 745 -38.16 -14.09 12.93
C ASN A 745 -38.78 -14.68 14.21
N GLY A 746 -38.43 -14.12 15.36
CA GLY A 746 -38.91 -14.55 16.68
C GLY A 746 -38.15 -15.70 17.33
N GLN A 747 -37.28 -16.39 16.59
CA GLN A 747 -36.46 -17.50 17.10
C GLN A 747 -35.08 -17.02 17.57
N PRO A 748 -34.45 -17.63 18.59
CA PRO A 748 -33.11 -17.26 19.02
C PRO A 748 -32.10 -17.32 17.86
N LEU A 749 -31.32 -16.25 17.70
CA LEU A 749 -30.30 -16.13 16.65
C LEU A 749 -29.22 -17.20 16.82
N THR A 750 -29.00 -18.01 15.79
CA THR A 750 -27.89 -18.97 15.77
C THR A 750 -26.68 -18.43 15.01
N LYS A 751 -25.51 -19.01 15.24
CA LYS A 751 -24.30 -18.72 14.44
C LYS A 751 -24.46 -19.10 12.96
N ALA A 752 -25.37 -20.02 12.62
CA ALA A 752 -25.63 -20.40 11.24
C ALA A 752 -26.40 -19.29 10.51
N ASP A 753 -27.32 -18.62 11.20
CA ASP A 753 -28.06 -17.47 10.67
C ASP A 753 -27.12 -16.28 10.42
N GLN A 754 -26.23 -15.98 11.38
CA GLN A 754 -25.25 -14.90 11.27
C GLN A 754 -24.33 -15.05 10.04
N LYS A 755 -23.97 -16.28 9.66
CA LYS A 755 -23.17 -16.55 8.45
C LYS A 755 -23.90 -16.25 7.14
N ARG A 756 -25.23 -16.13 7.16
CA ARG A 756 -26.06 -15.81 6.00
C ARG A 756 -26.34 -14.32 5.85
N PHE A 757 -25.93 -13.51 6.82
CA PHE A 757 -26.03 -12.07 6.73
C PHE A 757 -24.94 -11.53 5.79
N GLY A 758 -25.31 -10.53 4.98
CA GLY A 758 -24.33 -9.76 4.20
C GLY A 758 -23.74 -8.67 5.07
N TYR A 759 -22.43 -8.46 5.00
CA TYR A 759 -21.76 -7.39 5.75
C TYR A 759 -20.78 -6.64 4.85
N VAL A 760 -21.09 -5.37 4.59
CA VAL A 760 -20.28 -4.47 3.79
C VAL A 760 -19.36 -3.69 4.72
N GLU A 761 -18.05 -3.92 4.62
CA GLU A 761 -17.04 -3.22 5.40
C GLU A 761 -16.87 -1.75 4.96
N GLN A 762 -16.29 -0.93 5.85
CA GLN A 762 -16.00 0.47 5.56
C GLN A 762 -14.99 0.62 4.40
N THR A 763 -13.95 -0.22 4.37
CA THR A 763 -12.89 -0.18 3.36
C THR A 763 -13.13 -1.13 2.19
N ASP A 764 -13.01 -0.63 0.96
CA ASP A 764 -13.20 -1.43 -0.25
C ASP A 764 -11.92 -2.22 -0.62
N ILE A 765 -11.82 -3.46 -0.13
CA ILE A 765 -10.69 -4.36 -0.41
C ILE A 765 -11.08 -5.41 -1.46
N HIS A 766 -10.54 -5.32 -2.67
CA HIS A 766 -10.82 -6.26 -3.77
C HIS A 766 -9.57 -6.58 -4.60
N CYS A 767 -9.63 -7.67 -5.37
CA CYS A 767 -8.61 -7.99 -6.37
C CYS A 767 -8.68 -7.02 -7.55
N MET A 768 -7.74 -6.08 -7.64
CA MET A 768 -7.77 -5.01 -8.64
C MET A 768 -7.62 -5.49 -10.10
N LYS A 769 -7.31 -6.77 -10.32
CA LYS A 769 -7.12 -7.39 -11.66
C LYS A 769 -8.36 -8.11 -12.19
N THR A 770 -9.47 -8.15 -11.47
CA THR A 770 -10.76 -8.71 -11.95
C THR A 770 -11.63 -7.63 -12.59
N THR A 771 -12.66 -8.03 -13.34
CA THR A 771 -13.75 -7.13 -13.74
C THR A 771 -14.88 -7.14 -12.73
N LEU A 772 -15.81 -6.18 -12.83
CA LEU A 772 -17.01 -6.10 -11.98
C LEU A 772 -17.85 -7.38 -12.08
N ASP A 773 -18.16 -7.78 -13.31
CA ASP A 773 -18.93 -8.97 -13.62
C ASP A 773 -18.26 -10.26 -13.09
N GLU A 774 -16.92 -10.36 -13.24
CA GLU A 774 -16.16 -11.49 -12.69
C GLU A 774 -16.22 -11.55 -11.16
N ALA A 775 -16.17 -10.39 -10.48
CA ALA A 775 -16.23 -10.33 -9.02
C ALA A 775 -17.61 -10.76 -8.49
N PHE A 776 -18.69 -10.35 -9.15
CA PHE A 776 -20.06 -10.75 -8.80
C PHE A 776 -20.29 -12.24 -9.02
N HIS A 777 -19.96 -12.77 -10.20
CA HIS A 777 -20.08 -14.19 -10.48
C HIS A 777 -19.22 -15.03 -9.53
N PHE A 778 -18.00 -14.58 -9.22
CA PHE A 778 -17.14 -15.27 -8.28
C PHE A 778 -17.74 -15.35 -6.87
N SER A 779 -18.32 -14.26 -6.37
CA SER A 779 -19.00 -14.25 -5.07
C SER A 779 -20.27 -15.10 -5.08
N ALA A 780 -21.11 -14.95 -6.11
CA ALA A 780 -22.37 -15.67 -6.28
C ALA A 780 -22.15 -17.19 -6.27
N LEU A 781 -21.28 -17.69 -7.14
CA LEU A 781 -21.06 -19.14 -7.30
C LEU A 781 -20.43 -19.80 -6.06
N LEU A 782 -19.73 -19.02 -5.22
CA LEU A 782 -19.10 -19.53 -4.01
C LEU A 782 -20.02 -19.56 -2.79
N ARG A 783 -20.92 -18.57 -2.68
CA ARG A 783 -21.76 -18.34 -1.49
C ARG A 783 -23.23 -18.78 -1.67
N LEU A 784 -23.71 -18.91 -2.90
CA LEU A 784 -25.07 -19.40 -3.15
C LEU A 784 -25.16 -20.92 -2.89
N PRO A 785 -26.28 -21.40 -2.31
CA PRO A 785 -26.53 -22.83 -2.17
C PRO A 785 -26.69 -23.49 -3.55
N GLU A 786 -26.44 -24.80 -3.64
CA GLU A 786 -26.52 -25.56 -4.90
C GLU A 786 -27.89 -25.40 -5.58
N SER A 787 -28.96 -25.41 -4.78
CA SER A 787 -30.34 -25.16 -5.22
C SER A 787 -30.55 -23.81 -5.91
N ALA A 788 -29.77 -22.78 -5.56
CA ALA A 788 -29.84 -21.45 -6.14
C ALA A 788 -28.79 -21.17 -7.23
N GLN A 789 -27.84 -22.07 -7.47
CA GLN A 789 -26.78 -21.86 -8.46
C GLN A 789 -27.30 -21.80 -9.90
N SER A 790 -28.37 -22.54 -10.22
CA SER A 790 -29.03 -22.45 -11.54
C SER A 790 -29.54 -21.04 -11.85
N ASN A 791 -29.91 -20.29 -10.81
CA ASN A 791 -30.38 -18.91 -10.88
C ASN A 791 -29.27 -17.88 -10.61
N ALA A 792 -28.00 -18.29 -10.49
CA ALA A 792 -26.90 -17.38 -10.14
C ALA A 792 -26.76 -16.21 -11.12
N ASN A 793 -26.90 -16.47 -12.43
CA ASN A 793 -26.85 -15.42 -13.46
C ASN A 793 -28.00 -14.41 -13.27
N ASN A 794 -29.21 -14.91 -12.99
CA ASN A 794 -30.36 -14.03 -12.71
C ASN A 794 -30.15 -13.19 -11.45
N ILE A 795 -29.54 -13.76 -10.40
CA ILE A 795 -29.21 -13.02 -9.16
C ILE A 795 -28.15 -11.95 -9.43
N VAL A 796 -27.12 -12.27 -10.22
CA VAL A 796 -26.08 -11.33 -10.63
C VAL A 796 -26.66 -10.21 -11.49
N ASP A 797 -27.46 -10.54 -12.51
CA ASP A 797 -28.11 -9.55 -13.38
C ASP A 797 -29.07 -8.66 -12.58
N SER A 798 -29.88 -9.26 -11.71
CA SER A 798 -30.75 -8.52 -10.78
C SER A 798 -29.93 -7.56 -9.92
N THR A 799 -28.78 -8.01 -9.40
CA THR A 799 -27.87 -7.17 -8.59
C THR A 799 -27.25 -6.03 -9.41
N ILE A 800 -26.79 -6.30 -10.63
CA ILE A 800 -26.24 -5.28 -11.55
C ILE A 800 -27.31 -4.22 -11.88
N HIS A 801 -28.56 -4.64 -12.09
CA HIS A 801 -29.69 -3.74 -12.37
C HIS A 801 -30.12 -2.93 -11.13
N LEU A 802 -30.24 -3.57 -9.96
CA LEU A 802 -30.58 -2.90 -8.70
C LEU A 802 -29.55 -1.82 -8.33
N LEU A 803 -28.27 -2.11 -8.60
CA LEU A 803 -27.16 -1.20 -8.35
C LEU A 803 -26.85 -0.25 -9.51
N GLU A 804 -27.51 -0.35 -10.66
CA GLU A 804 -27.23 0.45 -11.87
C GLU A 804 -25.77 0.40 -12.34
N LEU A 805 -25.18 -0.80 -12.39
CA LEU A 805 -23.78 -1.04 -12.79
C LEU A 805 -23.65 -1.68 -14.18
N VAL A 806 -24.68 -1.55 -15.02
CA VAL A 806 -24.77 -2.25 -16.33
C VAL A 806 -23.61 -1.85 -17.25
N THR A 807 -23.28 -0.55 -17.32
CA THR A 807 -22.25 -0.03 -18.25
C THR A 807 -20.82 -0.34 -17.78
N GLU A 808 -20.65 -0.59 -16.49
CA GLU A 808 -19.40 -0.86 -15.80
C GLU A 808 -19.08 -2.35 -15.69
N SER A 809 -20.05 -3.22 -15.98
CA SER A 809 -19.95 -4.68 -15.84
C SER A 809 -18.64 -5.28 -16.37
N LYS A 810 -18.16 -4.81 -17.53
CA LYS A 810 -16.92 -5.32 -18.16
C LYS A 810 -15.65 -4.53 -17.82
N LYS A 811 -15.72 -3.44 -17.06
CA LYS A 811 -14.56 -2.64 -16.66
C LYS A 811 -13.72 -3.36 -15.61
N MET A 812 -12.40 -3.13 -15.62
CA MET A 812 -11.53 -3.63 -14.56
C MET A 812 -11.78 -2.88 -13.25
N LEU A 813 -11.64 -3.54 -12.10
CA LEU A 813 -11.86 -2.90 -10.81
C LEU A 813 -10.92 -1.70 -10.58
N SER A 814 -9.69 -1.76 -11.11
CA SER A 814 -8.74 -0.64 -11.07
C SER A 814 -9.18 0.61 -11.83
N GLU A 815 -10.22 0.51 -12.66
CA GLU A 815 -10.75 1.60 -13.49
C GLU A 815 -12.04 2.21 -12.93
N LEU A 816 -12.62 1.61 -11.88
CA LEU A 816 -13.85 2.11 -11.26
C LEU A 816 -13.58 3.38 -10.43
N SER A 817 -14.57 4.26 -10.39
CA SER A 817 -14.60 5.38 -9.44
C SER A 817 -14.86 4.89 -8.01
N SER A 818 -14.64 5.75 -7.01
CA SER A 818 -14.89 5.45 -5.59
C SER A 818 -16.35 5.03 -5.34
N GLU A 819 -17.28 5.74 -5.98
CA GLU A 819 -18.73 5.49 -5.91
C GLU A 819 -19.10 4.12 -6.50
N GLN A 820 -18.63 3.83 -7.71
CA GLN A 820 -18.84 2.53 -8.37
C GLN A 820 -18.17 1.38 -7.59
N MET A 821 -16.99 1.63 -7.00
CA MET A 821 -16.31 0.66 -6.14
C MET A 821 -17.15 0.36 -4.89
N LYS A 822 -17.79 1.36 -4.29
CA LYS A 822 -18.66 1.16 -3.12
C LYS A 822 -19.91 0.36 -3.48
N ARG A 823 -20.58 0.68 -4.60
CA ARG A 823 -21.69 -0.13 -5.14
C ARG A 823 -21.25 -1.56 -5.44
N LEU A 824 -20.05 -1.76 -6.02
CA LEU A 824 -19.47 -3.09 -6.21
C LEU A 824 -19.30 -3.82 -4.88
N THR A 825 -18.75 -3.20 -3.84
CA THR A 825 -18.60 -3.84 -2.52
C THR A 825 -19.95 -4.29 -1.96
N ILE A 826 -20.99 -3.45 -2.09
CA ILE A 826 -22.37 -3.80 -1.72
C ILE A 826 -22.86 -4.98 -2.56
N GLY A 827 -22.63 -4.96 -3.87
CA GLY A 827 -23.05 -6.01 -4.80
C GLY A 827 -22.38 -7.35 -4.53
N VAL A 828 -21.09 -7.37 -4.20
CA VAL A 828 -20.34 -8.60 -3.84
C VAL A 828 -20.96 -9.30 -2.63
N GLU A 829 -21.52 -8.55 -1.67
CA GLU A 829 -22.26 -9.12 -0.54
C GLU A 829 -23.72 -9.46 -0.91
N LEU A 830 -24.36 -8.66 -1.77
CA LEU A 830 -25.75 -8.87 -2.16
C LEU A 830 -25.96 -10.11 -3.04
N VAL A 831 -25.02 -10.44 -3.93
CA VAL A 831 -25.12 -11.62 -4.82
C VAL A 831 -25.11 -12.95 -4.05
N ALA A 832 -24.70 -12.95 -2.78
CA ALA A 832 -24.85 -14.10 -1.88
C ALA A 832 -26.31 -14.32 -1.42
N ASN A 833 -27.24 -13.50 -1.93
CA ASN A 833 -28.66 -13.54 -1.63
C ASN A 833 -29.01 -13.40 -0.12
N PRO A 834 -28.36 -12.52 0.67
CA PRO A 834 -28.57 -12.46 2.13
C PRO A 834 -29.89 -11.77 2.52
N SER A 835 -30.75 -12.38 3.34
CA SER A 835 -32.02 -11.74 3.75
C SER A 835 -31.85 -10.48 4.61
N VAL A 836 -30.72 -10.36 5.32
CA VAL A 836 -30.33 -9.18 6.13
C VAL A 836 -28.98 -8.69 5.63
N LEU A 837 -28.88 -7.38 5.36
CA LEU A 837 -27.68 -6.72 4.88
C LEU A 837 -27.24 -5.62 5.86
N PHE A 838 -26.03 -5.74 6.37
CA PHE A 838 -25.37 -4.73 7.19
C PHE A 838 -24.40 -3.92 6.34
N LEU A 839 -24.42 -2.59 6.47
CA LEU A 839 -23.43 -1.72 5.83
C LEU A 839 -22.78 -0.80 6.86
N ASP A 840 -21.45 -0.90 7.00
CA ASP A 840 -20.71 0.03 7.86
C ASP A 840 -20.26 1.25 7.03
N GLU A 841 -20.89 2.39 7.31
CA GLU A 841 -20.65 3.69 6.68
C GLU A 841 -20.58 3.63 5.13
N PRO A 842 -21.70 3.28 4.46
CA PRO A 842 -21.72 3.11 3.01
C PRO A 842 -21.48 4.42 2.23
N THR A 843 -21.60 5.58 2.88
CA THR A 843 -21.38 6.90 2.28
C THR A 843 -20.01 7.51 2.61
N SER A 844 -19.15 6.79 3.34
CA SER A 844 -17.84 7.30 3.74
C SER A 844 -16.94 7.59 2.54
N GLY A 845 -16.32 8.78 2.52
CA GLY A 845 -15.42 9.20 1.44
C GLY A 845 -16.09 9.53 0.10
N LEU A 846 -17.42 9.65 0.08
CA LEU A 846 -18.22 10.05 -1.09
C LEU A 846 -18.75 11.47 -0.91
N ASP A 847 -19.01 12.17 -2.02
CA ASP A 847 -19.75 13.44 -2.01
C ASP A 847 -21.27 13.21 -1.90
N VAL A 848 -22.04 14.28 -1.75
CA VAL A 848 -23.52 14.21 -1.64
C VAL A 848 -24.13 13.45 -2.80
N HIS A 849 -23.71 13.73 -4.03
CA HIS A 849 -24.27 13.09 -5.21
C HIS A 849 -23.91 11.60 -5.27
N ALA A 850 -22.63 11.21 -5.11
CA ALA A 850 -22.24 9.80 -5.10
C ALA A 850 -22.87 9.04 -3.92
N ALA A 851 -22.90 9.64 -2.73
CA ALA A 851 -23.55 9.07 -1.56
C ALA A 851 -25.04 8.84 -1.83
N HIS A 852 -25.71 9.79 -2.48
CA HIS A 852 -27.10 9.66 -2.89
C HIS A 852 -27.31 8.53 -3.88
N VAL A 853 -26.47 8.40 -4.92
CA VAL A 853 -26.53 7.27 -5.87
C VAL A 853 -26.39 5.93 -5.15
N VAL A 854 -25.40 5.79 -4.26
CA VAL A 854 -25.19 4.58 -3.45
C VAL A 854 -26.41 4.31 -2.56
N MET A 855 -26.93 5.31 -1.86
CA MET A 855 -28.03 5.13 -0.92
C MET A 855 -29.37 4.88 -1.60
N VAL A 856 -29.60 5.42 -2.80
CA VAL A 856 -30.75 5.05 -3.64
C VAL A 856 -30.66 3.57 -4.02
N ALA A 857 -29.48 3.09 -4.42
CA ALA A 857 -29.28 1.67 -4.70
C ALA A 857 -29.57 0.81 -3.45
N VAL A 858 -29.08 1.23 -2.28
CA VAL A 858 -29.39 0.57 -0.99
C VAL A 858 -30.90 0.59 -0.67
N LYS A 859 -31.59 1.69 -0.94
CA LYS A 859 -33.05 1.80 -0.76
C LYS A 859 -33.81 0.86 -1.69
N ARG A 860 -33.34 0.65 -2.92
CA ARG A 860 -33.92 -0.35 -3.84
C ARG A 860 -33.74 -1.77 -3.32
N ILE A 861 -32.58 -2.10 -2.75
CA ILE A 861 -32.34 -3.40 -2.11
C ILE A 861 -33.34 -3.64 -0.98
N ALA A 862 -33.54 -2.65 -0.11
CA ALA A 862 -34.55 -2.73 0.95
C ALA A 862 -35.96 -2.88 0.36
N ALA A 863 -36.33 -2.05 -0.62
CA ALA A 863 -37.64 -2.08 -1.28
C ALA A 863 -37.93 -3.41 -2.00
N ALA A 864 -36.90 -4.13 -2.45
CA ALA A 864 -37.01 -5.47 -3.01
C ALA A 864 -37.33 -6.57 -1.97
N GLY A 865 -37.46 -6.22 -0.67
CA GLY A 865 -37.91 -7.12 0.40
C GLY A 865 -36.87 -7.46 1.47
N ARG A 866 -35.67 -6.88 1.37
CA ARG A 866 -34.58 -7.13 2.32
C ARG A 866 -34.68 -6.26 3.57
N THR A 867 -34.10 -6.76 4.67
CA THR A 867 -33.85 -5.96 5.88
C THR A 867 -32.47 -5.36 5.77
N VAL A 868 -32.37 -4.04 5.71
CA VAL A 868 -31.10 -3.35 5.56
C VAL A 868 -30.84 -2.46 6.76
N ILE A 869 -29.66 -2.61 7.36
CA ILE A 869 -29.22 -1.83 8.53
C ILE A 869 -27.89 -1.22 8.18
N CYS A 870 -27.76 0.11 8.25
CA CYS A 870 -26.47 0.74 8.02
C CYS A 870 -26.16 1.83 9.03
N THR A 871 -24.88 2.02 9.31
CA THR A 871 -24.38 3.18 10.05
C THR A 871 -24.24 4.35 9.09
N ILE A 872 -24.72 5.53 9.50
CA ILE A 872 -24.53 6.76 8.71
C ILE A 872 -24.12 7.92 9.61
N HIS A 873 -23.21 8.74 9.11
CA HIS A 873 -22.72 9.94 9.76
C HIS A 873 -23.30 11.16 9.05
N GLN A 874 -24.15 11.92 9.77
CA GLN A 874 -24.79 13.18 9.34
C GLN A 874 -25.14 13.28 7.84
N PRO A 875 -26.22 12.61 7.40
CA PRO A 875 -26.68 12.69 6.02
C PRO A 875 -27.31 14.05 5.69
N SER A 876 -27.30 14.41 4.39
CA SER A 876 -28.19 15.45 3.85
C SER A 876 -29.65 15.11 4.14
N LEU A 877 -30.54 16.10 4.10
CA LEU A 877 -31.97 15.85 4.24
C LEU A 877 -32.48 14.82 3.23
N SER A 878 -32.06 14.96 1.96
CA SER A 878 -32.47 14.06 0.88
C SER A 878 -32.07 12.61 1.15
N LEU A 879 -30.88 12.39 1.74
CA LEU A 879 -30.42 11.08 2.18
C LEU A 879 -31.14 10.58 3.43
N PHE A 880 -31.38 11.46 4.40
CA PHE A 880 -32.04 11.11 5.66
C PHE A 880 -33.47 10.62 5.44
N GLU A 881 -34.21 11.26 4.54
CA GLU A 881 -35.58 10.89 4.16
C GLU A 881 -35.66 9.57 3.38
N LEU A 882 -34.53 8.97 2.95
CA LEU A 882 -34.53 7.62 2.39
C LEU A 882 -34.73 6.53 3.46
N PHE A 883 -34.43 6.83 4.72
CA PHE A 883 -34.54 5.87 5.82
C PHE A 883 -35.98 5.69 6.29
N ASP A 884 -36.38 4.45 6.57
CA ASP A 884 -37.70 4.14 7.11
C ASP A 884 -37.72 4.20 8.65
N LYS A 885 -36.58 3.85 9.26
CA LYS A 885 -36.42 3.69 10.70
C LYS A 885 -35.07 4.22 11.17
N LEU A 886 -35.03 4.74 12.40
CA LEU A 886 -33.82 5.23 13.05
C LEU A 886 -33.58 4.49 14.38
N ILE A 887 -32.34 4.12 14.62
CA ILE A 887 -31.79 3.77 15.93
C ILE A 887 -30.73 4.81 16.27
N LEU A 888 -30.96 5.60 17.32
CA LEU A 888 -30.08 6.66 17.77
C LEU A 888 -29.43 6.28 19.10
N LEU A 889 -28.11 6.26 19.12
CA LEU A 889 -27.30 5.99 20.31
C LEU A 889 -26.62 7.27 20.82
N GLN A 890 -26.56 7.42 22.14
CA GLN A 890 -25.73 8.44 22.78
C GLN A 890 -24.39 7.88 23.26
N ALA A 891 -23.48 8.79 23.61
CA ALA A 891 -22.20 8.43 24.23
C ALA A 891 -22.42 7.53 25.46
N GLY A 892 -21.61 6.46 25.58
CA GLY A 892 -21.78 5.44 26.62
C GLY A 892 -22.63 4.23 26.21
N GLY A 893 -23.08 4.16 24.95
CA GLY A 893 -23.69 2.95 24.40
C GLY A 893 -25.14 2.74 24.81
N ARG A 894 -25.91 3.82 24.96
CA ARG A 894 -27.31 3.82 25.38
C ARG A 894 -28.24 4.30 24.27
N THR A 895 -29.43 3.72 24.17
CA THR A 895 -30.43 4.12 23.17
C THR A 895 -31.18 5.37 23.61
N VAL A 896 -31.32 6.33 22.70
CA VAL A 896 -32.12 7.55 22.88
C VAL A 896 -33.37 7.55 22.00
N TYR A 897 -33.30 6.90 20.85
CA TYR A 897 -34.45 6.77 19.96
C TYR A 897 -34.37 5.45 19.21
N CYS A 898 -35.49 4.73 19.14
CA CYS A 898 -35.65 3.61 18.22
C CYS A 898 -37.09 3.57 17.72
N GLY A 899 -37.30 3.97 16.48
CA GLY A 899 -38.64 4.19 15.92
C GLY A 899 -38.62 4.64 14.45
N PRO A 900 -39.80 4.75 13.81
CA PRO A 900 -39.91 5.27 12.45
C PRO A 900 -39.46 6.72 12.37
N ILE A 901 -38.97 7.17 11.21
CA ILE A 901 -38.64 8.59 11.01
C ILE A 901 -39.91 9.40 10.72
N GLY A 902 -40.85 8.82 9.97
CA GLY A 902 -42.08 9.46 9.53
C GLY A 902 -41.86 10.28 8.26
N HIS A 903 -42.95 10.62 7.55
CA HIS A 903 -42.87 11.49 6.38
C HIS A 903 -42.35 12.87 6.81
N GLU A 904 -41.31 13.38 6.14
CA GLU A 904 -40.64 14.64 6.51
C GLU A 904 -40.15 14.64 7.96
N SER A 905 -39.69 13.49 8.45
CA SER A 905 -39.16 13.32 9.81
C SER A 905 -40.14 13.68 10.95
N ALA A 906 -41.44 13.74 10.69
CA ALA A 906 -42.42 14.25 11.64
C ALA A 906 -42.55 13.42 12.94
N ASP A 907 -42.36 12.10 12.90
CA ASP A 907 -42.46 11.25 14.09
C ASP A 907 -41.24 11.43 14.99
N LEU A 908 -40.05 11.58 14.39
CA LEU A 908 -38.81 11.89 15.08
C LEU A 908 -38.88 13.27 15.76
N LEU A 909 -39.31 14.29 15.02
CA LEU A 909 -39.38 15.66 15.53
C LEU A 909 -40.37 15.76 16.70
N ARG A 910 -41.55 15.14 16.58
CA ARG A 910 -42.54 15.09 17.67
C ARG A 910 -41.97 14.50 18.97
N HIS A 911 -41.07 13.51 18.89
CA HIS A 911 -40.43 12.96 20.07
C HIS A 911 -39.50 13.96 20.75
N PHE A 912 -38.59 14.59 19.99
CA PHE A 912 -37.64 15.56 20.55
C PHE A 912 -38.31 16.83 21.06
N GLU A 913 -39.34 17.31 20.35
CA GLU A 913 -40.12 18.50 20.76
C GLU A 913 -40.98 18.26 22.00
N SER A 914 -41.32 17.00 22.32
CA SER A 914 -42.01 16.67 23.58
C SER A 914 -41.11 16.74 24.81
N ILE A 915 -39.78 16.82 24.64
CA ILE A 915 -38.83 16.82 25.73
C ILE A 915 -38.70 18.24 26.31
N PRO A 916 -38.90 18.43 27.63
CA PRO A 916 -38.73 19.74 28.25
C PRO A 916 -37.32 20.30 28.04
N ASN A 917 -37.22 21.61 27.77
CA ASN A 917 -35.97 22.35 27.55
C ASN A 917 -35.19 21.99 26.27
N VAL A 918 -35.75 21.16 25.39
CA VAL A 918 -35.21 20.96 24.03
C VAL A 918 -35.86 21.98 23.10
N ARG A 919 -35.06 22.70 22.31
CA ARG A 919 -35.57 23.69 21.33
C ARG A 919 -36.36 22.96 20.23
N ALA A 920 -37.38 23.59 19.65
CA ALA A 920 -38.04 23.05 18.46
C ALA A 920 -37.11 23.08 17.24
N CYS A 921 -37.35 22.20 16.27
CA CYS A 921 -36.62 22.20 15.01
C CYS A 921 -37.06 23.39 14.16
N GLY A 922 -36.11 24.12 13.56
CA GLY A 922 -36.43 25.21 12.64
C GLY A 922 -37.18 24.70 11.41
N LEU A 923 -38.07 25.53 10.84
CA LEU A 923 -38.83 25.17 9.63
C LEU A 923 -37.95 24.81 8.42
N THR A 924 -36.74 25.37 8.40
CA THR A 924 -35.73 25.25 7.34
C THR A 924 -34.55 24.35 7.73
N GLU A 925 -34.58 23.75 8.92
CA GLU A 925 -33.46 23.02 9.49
C GLU A 925 -33.51 21.53 9.13
N ASN A 926 -32.34 20.93 8.84
CA ASN A 926 -32.22 19.49 8.61
C ASN A 926 -32.46 18.71 9.92
N PRO A 927 -33.48 17.84 10.01
CA PRO A 927 -33.80 17.04 11.20
C PRO A 927 -32.64 16.16 11.70
N ALA A 928 -31.80 15.66 10.77
CA ALA A 928 -30.67 14.81 11.11
C ALA A 928 -29.56 15.56 11.87
N THR A 929 -29.35 16.83 11.51
CA THR A 929 -28.42 17.74 12.18
C THR A 929 -29.01 18.17 13.52
N TYR A 930 -30.27 18.64 13.49
CA TYR A 930 -31.03 19.04 14.68
C TYR A 930 -30.99 18.00 15.80
N MET A 931 -31.27 16.72 15.51
CA MET A 931 -31.32 15.70 16.56
C MET A 931 -29.96 15.47 17.23
N LEU A 932 -28.85 15.57 16.49
CA LEU A 932 -27.51 15.39 17.06
C LEU A 932 -27.09 16.62 17.88
N ASP A 933 -27.48 17.81 17.41
CA ASP A 933 -27.25 19.07 18.12
C ASP A 933 -28.09 19.16 19.39
N ALA A 934 -29.33 18.68 19.36
CA ALA A 934 -30.21 18.61 20.53
C ALA A 934 -29.59 17.75 21.64
N LEU A 935 -28.99 16.60 21.27
CA LEU A 935 -28.26 15.74 22.21
C LEU A 935 -26.98 16.40 22.74
N ALA A 936 -26.22 17.06 21.87
CA ALA A 936 -24.95 17.68 22.25
C ALA A 936 -25.15 18.97 23.09
N GLY A 937 -26.18 19.76 22.77
CA GLY A 937 -26.48 21.04 23.40
C GLY A 937 -27.10 20.94 24.80
N ASN A 938 -27.61 19.76 25.19
CA ASN A 938 -28.32 19.55 26.46
C ASN A 938 -27.71 18.39 27.29
N PRO A 939 -26.43 18.47 27.70
CA PRO A 939 -25.74 17.36 28.38
C PRO A 939 -26.30 17.03 29.78
N THR A 940 -27.10 17.92 30.37
CA THR A 940 -27.75 17.72 31.68
C THR A 940 -29.01 16.87 31.59
N ILE A 941 -29.56 16.67 30.38
CA ILE A 941 -30.77 15.87 30.17
C ILE A 941 -30.36 14.41 29.91
N ASP A 942 -30.86 13.47 30.72
CA ASP A 942 -30.70 12.04 30.43
C ASP A 942 -31.74 11.58 29.42
N PHE A 943 -31.42 11.77 28.14
CA PHE A 943 -32.28 11.36 27.02
C PHE A 943 -32.59 9.85 27.03
N HIS A 944 -31.70 9.02 27.57
CA HIS A 944 -31.95 7.58 27.65
C HIS A 944 -33.04 7.25 28.67
N GLU A 945 -33.04 7.92 29.82
CA GLU A 945 -34.09 7.73 30.83
C GLU A 945 -35.47 8.14 30.30
N ILE A 946 -35.52 9.27 29.58
CA ILE A 946 -36.74 9.77 28.95
C ILE A 946 -37.25 8.79 27.89
N TYR A 947 -36.37 8.30 27.02
CA TYR A 947 -36.73 7.27 26.03
C TYR A 947 -37.26 6.00 26.72
N THR A 948 -36.61 5.59 27.81
CA THR A 948 -37.00 4.40 28.58
C THR A 948 -38.41 4.46 29.14
N LYS A 949 -38.86 5.66 29.54
CA LYS A 949 -40.22 5.91 30.03
C LYS A 949 -41.22 6.26 28.92
N SER A 950 -40.77 6.43 27.68
CA SER A 950 -41.61 6.89 26.57
C SER A 950 -42.53 5.80 26.02
N GLU A 951 -43.66 6.21 25.43
CA GLU A 951 -44.53 5.31 24.65
C GLU A 951 -43.79 4.62 23.50
N MET A 952 -42.75 5.26 22.95
CA MET A 952 -41.98 4.72 21.83
C MET A 952 -41.19 3.48 22.23
N GLN A 953 -40.59 3.47 23.43
CA GLN A 953 -39.93 2.28 23.96
C GLN A 953 -40.95 1.19 24.26
N ALA A 954 -42.11 1.54 24.84
CA ALA A 954 -43.19 0.57 25.07
C ALA A 954 -43.65 -0.08 23.75
N ARG A 955 -43.85 0.70 22.68
CA ARG A 955 -44.18 0.19 21.34
C ARG A 955 -43.05 -0.66 20.75
N ASN A 956 -41.78 -0.28 20.96
CA ASN A 956 -40.63 -1.05 20.48
C ASN A 956 -40.54 -2.41 21.18
N LEU A 957 -40.71 -2.44 22.51
CA LEU A 957 -40.76 -3.68 23.30
C LEU A 957 -41.96 -4.54 22.91
N GLN A 958 -43.15 -3.95 22.75
CA GLN A 958 -44.33 -4.67 22.28
C GLN A 958 -44.10 -5.29 20.90
N ALA A 959 -43.49 -4.54 19.97
CA ALA A 959 -43.15 -5.06 18.64
C ALA A 959 -42.14 -6.21 18.68
N ILE A 960 -41.17 -6.19 19.61
CA ILE A 960 -40.26 -7.31 19.86
C ILE A 960 -41.07 -8.51 20.38
N THR A 961 -41.89 -8.31 21.41
CA THR A 961 -42.72 -9.37 22.01
C THR A 961 -43.64 -10.01 20.98
N THR A 962 -44.32 -9.23 20.13
CA THR A 962 -45.21 -9.74 19.07
C THR A 962 -44.47 -10.63 18.07
N VAL A 963 -43.22 -10.29 17.74
CA VAL A 963 -42.38 -11.09 16.82
C VAL A 963 -41.87 -12.36 17.52
N VAL A 964 -41.58 -12.29 18.82
CA VAL A 964 -41.07 -13.43 19.62
C VAL A 964 -42.17 -14.42 20.00
N THR A 965 -43.44 -13.99 20.17
CA THR A 965 -44.56 -14.90 20.42
C THR A 965 -44.80 -15.80 19.21
N PRO A 966 -44.69 -17.14 19.35
CA PRO A 966 -44.85 -18.05 18.23
C PRO A 966 -46.32 -18.11 17.78
N ASN A 967 -46.60 -17.67 16.55
CA ASN A 967 -47.85 -18.05 15.89
C ASN A 967 -47.80 -19.55 15.58
N ALA A 968 -48.71 -20.32 16.20
CA ALA A 968 -48.81 -21.78 16.08
C ALA A 968 -48.99 -22.30 14.63
N SER A 969 -49.26 -21.42 13.66
CA SER A 969 -49.46 -21.74 12.24
C SER A 969 -48.21 -21.64 11.37
N THR A 970 -47.09 -21.08 11.84
CA THR A 970 -45.87 -20.87 11.02
C THR A 970 -44.69 -21.78 11.40
N SER A 971 -44.85 -22.58 12.46
CA SER A 971 -43.80 -23.40 13.08
C SER A 971 -43.25 -24.52 12.17
N ASN A 972 -44.05 -25.00 11.21
CA ASN A 972 -43.71 -26.22 10.46
C ASN A 972 -43.04 -26.00 9.09
N VAL A 973 -42.93 -24.76 8.59
CA VAL A 973 -42.33 -24.49 7.27
C VAL A 973 -40.86 -24.05 7.36
N LEU A 974 -40.44 -23.46 8.49
CA LEU A 974 -39.09 -22.86 8.61
C LEU A 974 -37.98 -23.84 9.05
N ILE A 975 -38.34 -24.98 9.65
CA ILE A 975 -37.36 -25.99 10.09
C ILE A 975 -37.01 -26.97 8.94
N ALA A 976 -37.87 -27.10 7.93
CA ALA A 976 -37.72 -28.06 6.84
C ALA A 976 -37.18 -27.41 5.54
N LYS A 977 -35.91 -26.96 5.55
CA LYS A 977 -35.05 -26.79 4.34
C LYS A 977 -33.60 -26.34 4.62
N SER A 978 -33.18 -26.14 5.87
CA SER A 978 -31.93 -25.42 6.19
C SER A 978 -30.69 -26.28 6.50
N THR A 979 -30.66 -27.55 6.10
CA THR A 979 -29.49 -28.44 6.23
C THR A 979 -28.47 -28.31 5.10
N GLU A 980 -28.75 -27.54 4.04
CA GLU A 980 -27.79 -27.32 2.95
C GLU A 980 -26.60 -26.48 3.43
N ARG A 981 -25.40 -27.08 3.32
CA ARG A 981 -24.13 -26.43 3.65
C ARG A 981 -23.97 -25.20 2.74
N PRO A 982 -23.82 -23.98 3.28
CA PRO A 982 -23.63 -22.77 2.46
C PRO A 982 -22.27 -22.71 1.75
N SER A 983 -21.38 -23.68 2.00
CA SER A 983 -20.10 -23.78 1.32
C SER A 983 -20.21 -24.74 0.14
N SER A 984 -20.06 -24.22 -1.08
CA SER A 984 -19.86 -25.03 -2.28
C SER A 984 -18.82 -26.15 -2.05
N VAL A 985 -19.01 -27.31 -2.67
CA VAL A 985 -18.10 -28.46 -2.53
C VAL A 985 -16.67 -28.04 -2.85
N PHE A 986 -15.68 -28.63 -2.16
CA PHE A 986 -14.25 -28.33 -2.36
C PHE A 986 -13.84 -28.23 -3.84
N SER A 987 -14.32 -29.16 -4.68
CA SER A 987 -14.07 -29.19 -6.13
C SER A 987 -14.56 -27.94 -6.84
N HIS A 988 -15.74 -27.44 -6.47
CA HIS A 988 -16.31 -26.22 -7.04
C HIS A 988 -15.51 -24.98 -6.62
N GLN A 989 -15.20 -24.84 -5.32
CA GLN A 989 -14.36 -23.76 -4.81
C GLN A 989 -13.01 -23.74 -5.52
N PHE A 990 -12.37 -24.90 -5.61
CA PHE A 990 -11.09 -25.12 -6.26
C PHE A 990 -11.12 -24.69 -7.73
N ARG A 991 -12.12 -25.13 -8.51
CA ARG A 991 -12.24 -24.77 -9.94
C ARG A 991 -12.37 -23.26 -10.15
N LEU A 992 -13.21 -22.59 -9.36
CA LEU A 992 -13.43 -21.15 -9.49
C LEU A 992 -12.19 -20.34 -9.09
N LEU A 993 -11.58 -20.73 -7.97
CA LEU A 993 -10.32 -20.15 -7.52
C LEU A 993 -9.23 -20.34 -8.58
N LEU A 994 -9.13 -21.52 -9.19
CA LEU A 994 -8.15 -21.83 -10.23
C LEU A 994 -8.30 -20.91 -11.43
N LEU A 995 -9.52 -20.78 -11.96
CA LEU A 995 -9.81 -19.92 -13.10
C LEU A 995 -9.53 -18.45 -12.80
N ARG A 996 -9.95 -17.96 -11.63
CA ARG A 996 -9.70 -16.57 -11.20
C ARG A 996 -8.20 -16.30 -11.06
N THR A 997 -7.49 -17.19 -10.40
CA THR A 997 -6.05 -17.03 -10.11
C THR A 997 -5.23 -17.12 -11.40
N ALA A 998 -5.55 -18.05 -12.30
CA ALA A 998 -4.91 -18.15 -13.60
C ALA A 998 -5.07 -16.87 -14.44
N ARG A 999 -6.29 -16.31 -14.52
CA ARG A 999 -6.52 -15.02 -15.20
C ARG A 999 -5.78 -13.87 -14.54
N LYS A 1000 -5.74 -13.82 -13.20
CA LYS A 1000 -4.99 -12.80 -12.46
C LYS A 1000 -3.51 -12.82 -12.81
N TYR A 1001 -2.89 -13.99 -12.80
CA TYR A 1001 -1.48 -14.15 -13.17
C TYR A 1001 -1.23 -13.71 -14.61
N TRP A 1002 -2.11 -14.10 -15.54
CA TRP A 1002 -2.02 -13.67 -16.94
C TRP A 1002 -2.13 -12.14 -17.10
N ARG A 1003 -3.03 -11.48 -16.36
CA ARG A 1003 -3.19 -10.01 -16.38
C ARG A 1003 -2.06 -9.28 -15.62
N THR A 1004 -1.26 -9.99 -14.82
CA THR A 1004 -0.14 -9.43 -14.05
C THR A 1004 1.18 -9.62 -14.81
N LYS A 1005 1.31 -8.87 -15.90
CA LYS A 1005 2.46 -8.96 -16.82
C LYS A 1005 3.80 -8.74 -16.14
N ASP A 1006 3.89 -7.82 -15.17
CA ASP A 1006 5.14 -7.47 -14.49
C ASP A 1006 5.83 -8.67 -13.81
N TYR A 1007 5.05 -9.64 -13.32
CA TYR A 1007 5.59 -10.84 -12.67
C TYR A 1007 6.15 -11.84 -13.67
N SER A 1008 5.32 -12.28 -14.62
CA SER A 1008 5.71 -13.34 -15.57
C SER A 1008 6.69 -12.84 -16.63
N ILE A 1009 6.45 -11.66 -17.21
CA ILE A 1009 7.35 -11.08 -18.22
C ILE A 1009 8.67 -10.65 -17.57
N GLY A 1010 8.62 -10.10 -16.35
CA GLY A 1010 9.83 -9.71 -15.62
C GLY A 1010 10.80 -10.88 -15.41
N ARG A 1011 10.29 -12.04 -14.98
CA ARG A 1011 11.09 -13.28 -14.85
C ARG A 1011 11.65 -13.76 -16.18
N LEU A 1012 10.83 -13.73 -17.23
CA LEU A 1012 11.22 -14.17 -18.56
C LEU A 1012 12.36 -13.30 -19.13
N VAL A 1013 12.22 -11.97 -19.06
CA VAL A 1013 13.23 -11.04 -19.60
C VAL A 1013 14.57 -11.18 -18.87
N VAL A 1014 14.55 -11.24 -17.54
CA VAL A 1014 15.78 -11.41 -16.75
C VAL A 1014 16.39 -12.79 -16.97
N GLY A 1015 15.58 -13.85 -17.05
CA GLY A 1015 16.07 -15.21 -17.29
C GLY A 1015 16.68 -15.39 -18.68
N ILE A 1016 16.06 -14.85 -19.74
CA ILE A 1016 16.64 -14.82 -21.09
C ILE A 1016 17.95 -14.05 -21.09
N PHE A 1017 18.00 -12.88 -20.44
CA PHE A 1017 19.23 -12.10 -20.32
C PHE A 1017 20.36 -12.91 -19.68
N ILE A 1018 20.08 -13.60 -18.56
CA ILE A 1018 21.04 -14.46 -17.86
C ILE A 1018 21.48 -15.63 -18.72
N ALA A 1019 20.54 -16.35 -19.34
CA ALA A 1019 20.81 -17.51 -20.18
C ALA A 1019 21.69 -17.13 -21.39
N CYS A 1020 21.35 -16.04 -22.10
CA CYS A 1020 22.14 -15.52 -23.21
C CYS A 1020 23.53 -15.07 -22.76
N LEU A 1021 23.63 -14.36 -21.63
CA LEU A 1021 24.90 -13.86 -21.12
C LEU A 1021 25.85 -15.03 -20.77
N LEU A 1022 25.36 -16.05 -20.06
CA LEU A 1022 26.15 -17.25 -19.77
C LEU A 1022 26.51 -18.03 -21.03
N GLY A 1023 25.58 -18.11 -21.99
CA GLY A 1023 25.83 -18.69 -23.30
C GLY A 1023 26.98 -18.00 -24.03
N ILE A 1024 27.00 -16.67 -24.07
CA ILE A 1024 28.09 -15.89 -24.71
C ILE A 1024 29.42 -16.07 -23.96
N LEU A 1025 29.37 -16.03 -22.64
CA LEU A 1025 30.58 -16.07 -21.80
C LEU A 1025 31.28 -17.43 -21.84
N CYS A 1026 30.51 -18.50 -22.00
CA CYS A 1026 30.99 -19.86 -21.76
C CYS A 1026 30.68 -20.82 -22.91
N SER A 1027 30.45 -20.29 -24.12
CA SER A 1027 30.22 -21.10 -25.31
C SER A 1027 31.47 -21.93 -25.63
N VAL A 1028 31.35 -23.25 -25.56
CA VAL A 1028 32.42 -24.17 -25.94
C VAL A 1028 31.85 -25.16 -26.95
N PRO A 1029 32.35 -25.19 -28.21
CA PRO A 1029 31.85 -26.11 -29.23
C PRO A 1029 32.11 -27.58 -28.88
N GLU A 1030 33.28 -27.88 -28.32
CA GLU A 1030 33.69 -29.23 -27.88
C GLU A 1030 34.63 -29.15 -26.67
N LEU A 1031 34.45 -30.07 -25.71
CA LEU A 1031 35.30 -30.20 -24.53
C LEU A 1031 36.65 -30.82 -24.93
N GLN A 1032 37.72 -30.01 -24.90
CA GLN A 1032 39.08 -30.44 -25.22
C GLN A 1032 40.01 -30.45 -24.00
N TYR A 1033 39.74 -29.58 -23.01
CA TYR A 1033 40.61 -29.35 -21.86
C TYR A 1033 39.87 -29.51 -20.52
N SER A 1034 40.56 -29.96 -19.48
CA SER A 1034 39.98 -30.12 -18.14
C SER A 1034 39.49 -28.80 -17.53
N THR A 1035 40.08 -27.65 -17.88
CA THR A 1035 39.57 -26.33 -17.45
C THR A 1035 38.19 -26.01 -18.04
N GLN A 1036 37.89 -26.49 -19.25
CA GLN A 1036 36.57 -26.29 -19.87
C GLN A 1036 35.50 -27.14 -19.16
N VAL A 1037 35.86 -28.36 -18.74
CA VAL A 1037 34.96 -29.21 -17.92
C VAL A 1037 34.64 -28.55 -16.59
N GLN A 1038 35.65 -28.01 -15.89
CA GLN A 1038 35.45 -27.26 -14.64
C GLN A 1038 34.59 -26.01 -14.84
N SER A 1039 34.78 -25.28 -15.94
CA SER A 1039 33.95 -24.13 -16.30
C SER A 1039 32.49 -24.55 -16.48
N GLN A 1040 32.21 -25.63 -17.23
CA GLN A 1040 30.85 -26.13 -17.42
C GLN A 1040 30.20 -26.60 -16.10
N LEU A 1041 30.94 -27.29 -15.23
CA LEU A 1041 30.46 -27.66 -13.89
C LEU A 1041 30.06 -26.43 -13.06
N GLY A 1042 30.87 -25.38 -13.07
CA GLY A 1042 30.58 -24.13 -12.35
C GLY A 1042 29.33 -23.42 -12.85
N ILE A 1043 29.10 -23.37 -14.16
CA ILE A 1043 27.93 -22.71 -14.74
C ILE A 1043 26.66 -23.56 -14.49
N CYS A 1044 26.76 -24.89 -14.56
CA CYS A 1044 25.68 -25.80 -14.19
C CYS A 1044 25.28 -25.70 -12.71
N PHE A 1045 26.16 -25.18 -11.85
CA PHE A 1045 25.83 -24.80 -10.47
C PHE A 1045 25.21 -23.39 -10.36
N ILE A 1046 25.91 -22.39 -10.92
CA ILE A 1046 25.54 -20.97 -10.84
C ILE A 1046 24.13 -20.75 -11.41
N TYR A 1047 23.86 -21.30 -12.59
CA TYR A 1047 22.64 -20.99 -13.32
C TYR A 1047 21.35 -21.40 -12.57
N PRO A 1048 21.16 -22.66 -12.12
CA PRO A 1048 20.01 -23.03 -11.29
C PRO A 1048 19.95 -22.23 -9.99
N MET A 1049 21.06 -22.06 -9.27
CA MET A 1049 21.12 -21.33 -7.99
C MET A 1049 20.54 -19.93 -8.10
N PHE A 1050 20.97 -19.15 -9.09
CA PHE A 1050 20.50 -17.78 -9.30
C PHE A 1050 19.03 -17.71 -9.71
N MET A 1051 18.62 -18.61 -10.59
CA MET A 1051 17.22 -18.70 -10.99
C MET A 1051 16.31 -19.06 -9.81
N GLY A 1052 16.80 -19.86 -8.87
CA GLY A 1052 16.15 -20.08 -7.58
C GLY A 1052 16.02 -18.81 -6.73
N ILE A 1053 17.11 -18.07 -6.55
CA ILE A 1053 17.10 -16.81 -5.77
C ILE A 1053 16.11 -15.79 -6.37
N ILE A 1054 16.12 -15.64 -7.70
CA ILE A 1054 15.16 -14.78 -8.43
C ILE A 1054 13.74 -15.25 -8.17
N SER A 1055 13.50 -16.55 -8.31
CA SER A 1055 12.16 -17.13 -8.15
C SER A 1055 11.59 -16.96 -6.75
N ILE A 1056 12.41 -17.13 -5.70
CA ILE A 1056 12.00 -16.87 -4.31
C ILE A 1056 11.56 -15.41 -4.17
N ASN A 1057 12.43 -14.46 -4.53
CA ASN A 1057 12.23 -13.05 -4.22
C ASN A 1057 11.09 -12.40 -5.01
N THR A 1058 10.91 -12.72 -6.29
CA THR A 1058 9.78 -12.16 -7.06
C THR A 1058 8.43 -12.75 -6.63
N GLY A 1059 8.42 -13.97 -6.09
CA GLY A 1059 7.22 -14.62 -5.56
C GLY A 1059 6.68 -13.93 -4.31
N LEU A 1060 7.57 -13.34 -3.49
CA LEU A 1060 7.21 -12.67 -2.24
C LEU A 1060 6.21 -11.53 -2.49
N ALA A 1061 6.50 -10.64 -3.43
CA ALA A 1061 5.73 -9.43 -3.67
C ALA A 1061 4.31 -9.68 -4.23
N VAL A 1062 4.13 -10.75 -5.01
CA VAL A 1062 2.82 -11.09 -5.59
C VAL A 1062 1.84 -11.64 -4.56
N VAL A 1063 2.34 -12.46 -3.63
CA VAL A 1063 1.51 -13.02 -2.55
C VAL A 1063 1.13 -11.94 -1.53
N ASP A 1064 2.06 -11.05 -1.18
CA ASP A 1064 1.84 -9.97 -0.22
C ASP A 1064 0.71 -9.02 -0.66
N ALA A 1065 0.66 -8.69 -1.96
CA ALA A 1065 -0.37 -7.81 -2.53
C ALA A 1065 -1.82 -8.34 -2.38
N GLU A 1066 -2.00 -9.65 -2.19
CA GLU A 1066 -3.32 -10.30 -2.08
C GLU A 1066 -3.66 -10.71 -0.65
N ARG A 1067 -2.76 -10.47 0.30
CA ARG A 1067 -2.89 -10.91 1.69
C ARG A 1067 -4.17 -10.37 2.35
N MET A 1068 -4.45 -9.07 2.16
CA MET A 1068 -5.64 -8.43 2.73
C MET A 1068 -6.93 -8.86 2.04
N VAL A 1069 -6.89 -9.11 0.72
CA VAL A 1069 -8.02 -9.64 -0.04
C VAL A 1069 -8.39 -11.04 0.47
N TYR A 1070 -7.39 -11.90 0.69
CA TYR A 1070 -7.59 -13.22 1.28
C TYR A 1070 -8.27 -13.16 2.66
N PHE A 1071 -7.80 -12.29 3.56
CA PHE A 1071 -8.40 -12.16 4.89
C PHE A 1071 -9.85 -11.67 4.84
N ARG A 1072 -10.15 -10.70 3.97
CA ARG A 1072 -11.53 -10.24 3.78
C ARG A 1072 -12.42 -11.36 3.24
N GLU A 1073 -12.04 -12.00 2.12
CA GLU A 1073 -12.85 -13.02 1.45
C GLU A 1073 -13.09 -14.26 2.33
N THR A 1074 -12.10 -14.64 3.15
CA THR A 1074 -12.26 -15.71 4.14
C THR A 1074 -13.15 -15.30 5.32
N SER A 1075 -13.07 -14.04 5.77
CA SER A 1075 -13.98 -13.51 6.80
C SER A 1075 -15.44 -13.44 6.34
N SER A 1076 -15.69 -13.16 5.05
CA SER A 1076 -17.01 -13.22 4.41
C SER A 1076 -17.46 -14.65 4.08
N GLY A 1077 -16.66 -15.67 4.40
CA GLY A 1077 -17.00 -17.07 4.21
C GLY A 1077 -17.05 -17.54 2.75
N MET A 1078 -16.35 -16.87 1.83
CA MET A 1078 -16.39 -17.22 0.39
C MET A 1078 -15.75 -18.58 0.08
N TYR A 1079 -14.64 -18.93 0.72
CA TYR A 1079 -13.94 -20.19 0.47
C TYR A 1079 -13.10 -20.62 1.67
N ALA A 1080 -12.80 -21.92 1.73
CA ALA A 1080 -11.88 -22.46 2.73
C ALA A 1080 -10.42 -22.13 2.38
N THR A 1081 -9.55 -22.12 3.40
CA THR A 1081 -8.11 -21.88 3.24
C THR A 1081 -7.42 -22.93 2.36
N SER A 1082 -7.84 -24.20 2.44
CA SER A 1082 -7.20 -25.29 1.70
C SER A 1082 -7.31 -25.16 0.17
N PRO A 1083 -8.50 -25.00 -0.46
CA PRO A 1083 -8.57 -24.86 -1.91
C PRO A 1083 -7.83 -23.62 -2.42
N TYR A 1084 -7.90 -22.50 -1.69
CA TYR A 1084 -7.18 -21.27 -2.04
C TYR A 1084 -5.66 -21.50 -2.11
N SER A 1085 -5.11 -22.11 -1.06
CA SER A 1085 -3.69 -22.40 -0.99
C SER A 1085 -3.25 -23.35 -2.10
N ILE A 1086 -3.98 -24.44 -2.35
CA ILE A 1086 -3.59 -25.43 -3.38
C ILE A 1086 -3.61 -24.78 -4.79
N VAL A 1087 -4.65 -24.01 -5.10
CA VAL A 1087 -4.78 -23.30 -6.38
C VAL A 1087 -3.59 -22.36 -6.63
N PHE A 1088 -3.20 -21.59 -5.62
CA PHE A 1088 -2.07 -20.67 -5.74
C PHE A 1088 -0.76 -21.38 -6.08
N GLY A 1089 -0.61 -22.65 -5.67
CA GLY A 1089 0.50 -23.48 -6.11
C GLY A 1089 0.33 -23.90 -7.57
N LEU A 1090 -0.81 -24.51 -7.90
CA LEU A 1090 -1.02 -25.12 -9.22
C LEU A 1090 -0.93 -24.14 -10.38
N VAL A 1091 -1.34 -22.87 -10.20
CA VAL A 1091 -1.22 -21.85 -11.25
C VAL A 1091 0.25 -21.53 -11.60
N GLU A 1092 1.17 -21.72 -10.67
CA GLU A 1092 2.60 -21.49 -10.92
C GLU A 1092 3.19 -22.59 -11.82
N ILE A 1093 2.70 -23.83 -11.77
CA ILE A 1093 3.30 -24.98 -12.46
C ILE A 1093 3.45 -24.73 -13.97
N PRO A 1094 2.40 -24.35 -14.74
CA PRO A 1094 2.55 -24.13 -16.18
C PRO A 1094 3.44 -22.93 -16.51
N LEU A 1095 3.40 -21.88 -15.70
CA LEU A 1095 4.21 -20.67 -15.91
C LEU A 1095 5.68 -20.93 -15.64
N VAL A 1096 5.99 -21.66 -14.56
CA VAL A 1096 7.35 -22.08 -14.22
C VAL A 1096 7.88 -23.07 -15.27
N MET A 1097 7.04 -23.99 -15.76
CA MET A 1097 7.43 -24.91 -16.84
C MET A 1097 7.75 -24.15 -18.13
N LEU A 1098 6.89 -23.21 -18.55
CA LEU A 1098 7.14 -22.40 -19.75
C LEU A 1098 8.45 -21.61 -19.63
N ASN A 1099 8.66 -20.96 -18.48
CA ASN A 1099 9.92 -20.24 -18.22
C ASN A 1099 11.12 -21.19 -18.21
N ALA A 1100 11.00 -22.36 -17.59
CA ALA A 1100 12.05 -23.37 -17.55
C ALA A 1100 12.42 -23.84 -18.96
N VAL A 1101 11.44 -24.18 -19.80
CA VAL A 1101 11.69 -24.61 -21.18
C VAL A 1101 12.42 -23.52 -21.97
N ILE A 1102 11.93 -22.27 -21.94
CA ILE A 1102 12.55 -21.17 -22.70
C ILE A 1102 14.00 -20.95 -22.23
N HIS A 1103 14.22 -20.84 -20.92
CA HIS A 1103 15.54 -20.53 -20.41
C HIS A 1103 16.52 -21.70 -20.59
N VAL A 1104 16.09 -22.93 -20.33
CA VAL A 1104 16.93 -24.13 -20.48
C VAL A 1104 17.30 -24.36 -21.94
N VAL A 1105 16.37 -24.22 -22.89
CA VAL A 1105 16.70 -24.37 -24.32
C VAL A 1105 17.79 -23.39 -24.73
N ILE A 1106 17.64 -22.11 -24.40
CA ILE A 1106 18.65 -21.09 -24.74
C ILE A 1106 19.98 -21.43 -24.09
N PHE A 1107 19.98 -21.66 -22.77
CA PHE A 1107 21.18 -21.90 -22.00
C PHE A 1107 21.92 -23.17 -22.43
N TYR A 1108 21.20 -24.29 -22.57
CA TYR A 1108 21.77 -25.61 -22.85
C TYR A 1108 22.53 -25.64 -24.18
N TYR A 1109 21.89 -25.12 -25.23
CA TYR A 1109 22.49 -25.08 -26.56
C TYR A 1109 23.53 -23.98 -26.71
N ALA A 1110 23.38 -22.83 -26.05
CA ALA A 1110 24.37 -21.76 -26.14
C ALA A 1110 25.70 -22.11 -25.44
N VAL A 1111 25.64 -22.83 -24.31
CA VAL A 1111 26.83 -23.29 -23.58
C VAL A 1111 27.51 -24.49 -24.26
N GLY A 1112 26.77 -25.30 -25.02
CA GLY A 1112 27.30 -26.54 -25.61
C GLY A 1112 27.34 -27.69 -24.59
N LEU A 1113 26.28 -27.86 -23.80
CA LEU A 1113 26.13 -29.01 -22.89
C LEU A 1113 25.92 -30.33 -23.69
N ASN A 1114 25.91 -31.48 -23.01
CA ASN A 1114 25.98 -32.79 -23.65
C ASN A 1114 24.82 -33.03 -24.65
N THR A 1115 25.07 -32.85 -25.95
CA THR A 1115 24.10 -33.11 -27.02
C THR A 1115 24.19 -34.53 -27.57
N VAL A 1116 25.24 -35.28 -27.22
CA VAL A 1116 25.50 -36.64 -27.71
C VAL A 1116 24.50 -37.63 -27.10
N ASN A 1117 24.20 -37.47 -25.81
CA ASN A 1117 23.24 -38.31 -25.10
C ASN A 1117 21.87 -37.63 -25.06
N ALA A 1118 20.89 -38.18 -25.78
CA ALA A 1118 19.52 -37.62 -25.84
C ALA A 1118 18.83 -37.53 -24.47
N GLU A 1119 19.20 -38.38 -23.50
CA GLU A 1119 18.62 -38.38 -22.15
C GLU A 1119 19.08 -37.20 -21.28
N ALA A 1120 20.22 -36.58 -21.58
CA ALA A 1120 20.83 -35.57 -20.72
C ALA A 1120 19.99 -34.27 -20.66
N PHE A 1121 19.40 -33.86 -21.79
CA PHE A 1121 18.58 -32.65 -21.88
C PHE A 1121 17.25 -32.75 -21.09
N PRO A 1122 16.41 -33.80 -21.27
CA PRO A 1122 15.17 -33.95 -20.50
C PRO A 1122 15.40 -33.97 -18.98
N TRP A 1123 16.47 -34.62 -18.51
CA TRP A 1123 16.82 -34.62 -17.09
C TRP A 1123 17.23 -33.23 -16.60
N PHE A 1124 18.06 -32.50 -17.36
CA PHE A 1124 18.43 -31.13 -17.01
C PHE A 1124 17.19 -30.24 -16.89
N LEU A 1125 16.29 -30.31 -17.87
CA LEU A 1125 15.03 -29.57 -17.87
C LEU A 1125 14.17 -29.92 -16.64
N LEU A 1126 14.05 -31.21 -16.30
CA LEU A 1126 13.28 -31.67 -15.15
C LEU A 1126 13.85 -31.13 -13.83
N PHE A 1127 15.16 -31.28 -13.59
CA PHE A 1127 15.79 -30.79 -12.37
C PHE A 1127 15.69 -29.26 -12.24
N PHE A 1128 15.92 -28.54 -13.33
CA PHE A 1128 15.80 -27.08 -13.37
C PHE A 1128 14.35 -26.62 -13.08
N PHE A 1129 13.37 -27.30 -13.68
CA PHE A 1129 11.95 -27.04 -13.43
C PHE A 1129 11.57 -27.30 -11.96
N LEU A 1130 11.92 -28.46 -11.41
CA LEU A 1130 11.62 -28.83 -10.02
C LEU A 1130 12.26 -27.85 -9.03
N TYR A 1131 13.51 -27.44 -9.26
CA TYR A 1131 14.19 -26.48 -8.40
C TYR A 1131 13.54 -25.09 -8.44
N THR A 1132 13.22 -24.60 -9.64
CA THR A 1132 12.56 -23.30 -9.83
C THR A 1132 11.17 -23.29 -9.19
N LEU A 1133 10.47 -24.43 -9.24
CA LEU A 1133 9.17 -24.62 -8.60
C LEU A 1133 9.29 -24.64 -7.07
N TYR A 1134 10.25 -25.40 -6.52
CA TYR A 1134 10.61 -25.39 -5.11
C TYR A 1134 10.88 -23.96 -4.62
N ALA A 1135 11.75 -23.24 -5.32
CA ALA A 1135 12.16 -21.88 -5.00
C ALA A 1135 10.96 -20.92 -4.97
N THR A 1136 10.07 -21.00 -5.96
CA THR A 1136 8.84 -20.20 -5.99
C THR A 1136 7.97 -20.47 -4.75
N TYR A 1137 7.77 -21.73 -4.38
CA TYR A 1137 6.95 -22.09 -3.21
C TYR A 1137 7.58 -21.76 -1.87
N LEU A 1138 8.92 -21.77 -1.79
CA LEU A 1138 9.63 -21.32 -0.60
C LEU A 1138 9.36 -19.84 -0.35
N GLY A 1139 9.40 -19.01 -1.40
CA GLY A 1139 9.02 -17.60 -1.30
C GLY A 1139 7.59 -17.41 -0.82
N GLN A 1140 6.62 -18.11 -1.43
CA GLN A 1140 5.21 -18.03 -1.00
C GLN A 1140 5.03 -18.40 0.47
N TRP A 1141 5.71 -19.46 0.93
CA TRP A 1141 5.65 -19.90 2.33
C TRP A 1141 6.20 -18.84 3.28
N LEU A 1142 7.35 -18.25 2.97
CA LEU A 1142 7.95 -17.21 3.79
C LEU A 1142 7.02 -15.99 4.00
N VAL A 1143 6.37 -15.49 2.95
CA VAL A 1143 5.45 -14.33 3.09
C VAL A 1143 4.22 -14.66 3.92
N VAL A 1144 3.66 -15.85 3.73
CA VAL A 1144 2.48 -16.29 4.46
C VAL A 1144 2.79 -16.41 5.96
N THR A 1145 3.92 -17.02 6.30
CA THR A 1145 4.29 -17.31 7.69
C THR A 1145 4.80 -16.07 8.43
N LEU A 1146 5.46 -15.14 7.74
CA LEU A 1146 6.11 -13.98 8.36
C LEU A 1146 5.20 -12.75 8.37
N PRO A 1147 5.38 -11.84 9.34
CA PRO A 1147 4.46 -10.72 9.55
C PRO A 1147 4.52 -9.65 8.46
N ASP A 1148 5.67 -9.51 7.79
CA ASP A 1148 5.91 -8.47 6.80
C ASP A 1148 6.87 -8.95 5.69
N LEU A 1149 6.76 -8.32 4.52
CA LEU A 1149 7.56 -8.62 3.32
C LEU A 1149 9.06 -8.47 3.54
N ARG A 1150 9.49 -7.53 4.40
CA ARG A 1150 10.92 -7.24 4.63
C ARG A 1150 11.57 -8.38 5.40
N THR A 1151 10.93 -8.84 6.47
CA THR A 1151 11.39 -10.00 7.25
C THR A 1151 11.49 -11.26 6.38
N ALA A 1152 10.53 -11.46 5.47
CA ALA A 1152 10.55 -12.59 4.53
C ALA A 1152 11.73 -12.53 3.54
N THR A 1153 12.06 -11.34 3.02
CA THR A 1153 13.18 -11.13 2.10
C THR A 1153 14.55 -11.33 2.77
N VAL A 1154 14.67 -10.99 4.05
CA VAL A 1154 15.90 -11.20 4.83
C VAL A 1154 16.15 -12.69 5.06
N LEU A 1155 15.10 -13.42 5.47
CA LEU A 1155 15.19 -14.86 5.72
C LEU A 1155 15.37 -15.69 4.44
N SER A 1156 14.77 -15.27 3.31
CA SER A 1156 14.98 -15.94 2.02
C SER A 1156 16.45 -15.94 1.62
N GLY A 1157 17.13 -14.78 1.71
CA GLY A 1157 18.56 -14.65 1.42
C GLY A 1157 19.43 -15.53 2.32
N ALA A 1158 19.06 -15.66 3.61
CA ALA A 1158 19.74 -16.55 4.55
C ALA A 1158 19.65 -18.02 4.11
N LEU A 1159 18.44 -18.50 3.84
CA LEU A 1159 18.18 -19.89 3.46
C LEU A 1159 18.84 -20.23 2.13
N SER A 1160 18.74 -19.36 1.12
CA SER A 1160 19.42 -19.56 -0.16
C SER A 1160 20.93 -19.68 -0.02
N SER A 1161 21.54 -18.89 0.85
CA SER A 1161 22.99 -18.92 1.09
C SER A 1161 23.42 -20.19 1.82
N ILE A 1162 22.67 -20.63 2.83
CA ILE A 1162 22.93 -21.88 3.54
C ILE A 1162 22.84 -23.07 2.57
N PHE A 1163 21.76 -23.16 1.79
CA PHE A 1163 21.60 -24.25 0.82
C PHE A 1163 22.64 -24.21 -0.31
N SER A 1164 23.16 -23.04 -0.67
CA SER A 1164 24.27 -22.89 -1.61
C SER A 1164 25.57 -23.51 -1.11
N ILE A 1165 25.93 -23.28 0.16
CA ILE A 1165 27.17 -23.84 0.76
C ILE A 1165 27.08 -25.36 0.86
N PHE A 1166 25.95 -25.86 1.36
CA PHE A 1166 25.71 -27.29 1.60
C PHE A 1166 25.27 -28.05 0.35
N SER A 1167 25.39 -27.48 -0.85
CA SER A 1167 24.99 -28.14 -2.09
C SER A 1167 25.97 -29.23 -2.55
N GLY A 1168 27.19 -29.27 -2.00
CA GLY A 1168 28.26 -30.20 -2.43
C GLY A 1168 29.21 -29.65 -3.50
N PHE A 1169 29.04 -28.38 -3.91
CA PHE A 1169 29.90 -27.73 -4.91
C PHE A 1169 31.15 -27.08 -4.29
N PHE A 1170 30.96 -26.22 -3.28
CA PHE A 1170 32.08 -25.52 -2.61
C PHE A 1170 32.82 -26.40 -1.60
N ILE A 1171 32.10 -27.28 -0.92
CA ILE A 1171 32.64 -28.24 0.03
C ILE A 1171 32.07 -29.61 -0.36
N HIS A 1172 32.95 -30.55 -0.67
CA HIS A 1172 32.56 -31.92 -0.98
C HIS A 1172 32.03 -32.63 0.27
N TYR A 1173 31.09 -33.56 0.08
CA TYR A 1173 30.41 -34.27 1.16
C TYR A 1173 31.38 -34.86 2.21
N ASP A 1174 32.45 -35.50 1.73
CA ASP A 1174 33.44 -36.16 2.59
C ASP A 1174 34.21 -35.18 3.49
N SER A 1175 34.31 -33.91 3.07
CA SER A 1175 34.96 -32.83 3.81
C SER A 1175 34.01 -32.09 4.77
N ILE A 1176 32.70 -32.38 4.76
CA ILE A 1176 31.74 -31.75 5.66
C ILE A 1176 31.84 -32.39 7.06
N PRO A 1177 32.04 -31.59 8.14
CA PRO A 1177 32.05 -32.09 9.50
C PRO A 1177 30.76 -32.84 9.87
N THR A 1178 30.87 -33.93 10.64
CA THR A 1178 29.75 -34.83 10.96
C THR A 1178 28.51 -34.13 11.51
N GLY A 1179 28.68 -33.13 12.37
CA GLY A 1179 27.58 -32.33 12.94
C GLY A 1179 26.79 -31.50 11.91
N TRP A 1180 27.37 -31.17 10.77
CA TRP A 1180 26.75 -30.35 9.72
C TRP A 1180 26.24 -31.17 8.52
N ARG A 1181 26.55 -32.47 8.45
CA ARG A 1181 26.16 -33.35 7.32
C ARG A 1181 24.65 -33.42 7.08
N PHE A 1182 23.82 -33.16 8.09
CA PHE A 1182 22.36 -33.13 7.89
C PHE A 1182 21.90 -31.98 6.98
N LEU A 1183 22.59 -30.84 6.96
CA LEU A 1183 22.24 -29.70 6.10
C LEU A 1183 22.50 -29.97 4.62
N TYR A 1184 23.43 -30.88 4.31
CA TYR A 1184 23.65 -31.39 2.96
C TYR A 1184 22.39 -32.06 2.41
N TRP A 1185 21.79 -32.97 3.19
CA TRP A 1185 20.56 -33.69 2.82
C TRP A 1185 19.30 -32.81 2.87
N ILE A 1186 19.31 -31.73 3.66
CA ILE A 1186 18.21 -30.77 3.66
C ILE A 1186 18.28 -29.84 2.44
N SER A 1187 19.47 -29.59 1.88
CA SER A 1187 19.67 -28.63 0.80
C SER A 1187 19.05 -29.11 -0.52
N PRO A 1188 18.03 -28.40 -1.06
CA PRO A 1188 17.41 -28.81 -2.32
C PRO A 1188 18.31 -28.57 -3.53
N LEU A 1189 19.30 -27.69 -3.39
CA LEU A 1189 20.27 -27.44 -4.46
C LEU A 1189 21.23 -28.63 -4.65
N HIS A 1190 21.49 -29.42 -3.61
CA HIS A 1190 22.32 -30.63 -3.72
C HIS A 1190 21.71 -31.64 -4.70
N TYR A 1191 20.42 -31.97 -4.55
CA TYR A 1191 19.74 -32.92 -5.43
C TYR A 1191 19.74 -32.50 -6.91
N VAL A 1192 19.63 -31.18 -7.16
CA VAL A 1192 19.72 -30.63 -8.51
C VAL A 1192 21.13 -30.83 -9.07
N LEU A 1193 22.15 -30.56 -8.26
CA LEU A 1193 23.53 -30.68 -8.68
C LEU A 1193 23.94 -32.11 -8.96
N GLU A 1194 23.61 -33.04 -8.06
CA GLU A 1194 23.92 -34.46 -8.26
C GLU A 1194 23.26 -34.99 -9.53
N GLY A 1195 21.96 -34.69 -9.72
CA GLY A 1195 21.21 -35.07 -10.90
C GLY A 1195 21.73 -34.46 -12.21
N VAL A 1196 22.04 -33.17 -12.22
CA VAL A 1196 22.61 -32.48 -13.39
C VAL A 1196 24.03 -32.98 -13.68
N PHE A 1197 24.88 -33.12 -12.67
CA PHE A 1197 26.26 -33.55 -12.88
C PHE A 1197 26.33 -35.01 -13.33
N GLY A 1198 25.50 -35.88 -12.74
CA GLY A 1198 25.38 -37.28 -13.14
C GLY A 1198 24.94 -37.43 -14.60
N THR A 1199 23.93 -36.67 -15.03
CA THR A 1199 23.39 -36.79 -16.41
C THR A 1199 24.27 -36.11 -17.46
N GLN A 1200 24.91 -34.99 -17.13
CA GLN A 1200 25.72 -34.23 -18.09
C GLN A 1200 27.14 -34.79 -18.26
N PHE A 1201 27.81 -35.15 -17.17
CA PHE A 1201 29.25 -35.47 -17.19
C PHE A 1201 29.55 -36.96 -17.03
N LEU A 1202 28.83 -37.70 -16.18
CA LEU A 1202 29.12 -39.14 -15.99
C LEU A 1202 28.72 -39.99 -17.19
N LEU A 1203 27.75 -39.53 -18.00
CA LEU A 1203 27.39 -40.16 -19.27
C LEU A 1203 28.32 -39.74 -20.44
N ASN A 1204 29.22 -38.77 -20.22
CA ASN A 1204 30.08 -38.24 -21.27
C ASN A 1204 31.39 -39.05 -21.33
N ASN A 1205 31.54 -39.88 -22.38
CA ASN A 1205 32.74 -40.68 -22.64
C ASN A 1205 33.81 -39.94 -23.47
N SER A 1206 33.62 -38.64 -23.77
CA SER A 1206 34.67 -37.84 -24.42
C SER A 1206 35.91 -37.75 -23.54
N THR A 1207 37.07 -37.56 -24.19
CA THR A 1207 38.35 -37.44 -23.49
C THR A 1207 38.89 -36.02 -23.59
N VAL A 1208 39.49 -35.54 -22.51
CA VAL A 1208 40.04 -34.19 -22.38
C VAL A 1208 41.50 -34.23 -21.97
N LEU A 1209 42.29 -33.27 -22.43
CA LEU A 1209 43.66 -33.06 -21.99
C LEU A 1209 43.66 -32.32 -20.65
N MET A 1210 44.51 -32.75 -19.72
CA MET A 1210 44.64 -32.09 -18.41
C MET A 1210 45.39 -30.78 -18.58
N GLY A 1211 44.74 -29.65 -18.28
CA GLY A 1211 45.31 -28.31 -18.42
C GLY A 1211 44.35 -27.33 -19.06
N SER A 1212 44.90 -26.26 -19.61
CA SER A 1212 44.18 -25.20 -20.35
C SER A 1212 44.69 -25.08 -21.78
N PRO A 1213 43.99 -24.37 -22.69
CA PRO A 1213 44.48 -24.09 -24.03
C PRO A 1213 45.88 -23.42 -24.07
N SER A 1214 46.23 -22.70 -23.00
CA SER A 1214 47.52 -22.01 -22.87
C SER A 1214 48.64 -22.87 -22.27
N LYS A 1215 48.29 -23.96 -21.58
CA LYS A 1215 49.26 -24.81 -20.85
C LYS A 1215 48.68 -26.19 -20.59
N VAL A 1216 49.21 -27.21 -21.27
CA VAL A 1216 48.87 -28.62 -21.06
C VAL A 1216 49.75 -29.17 -19.93
N LEU A 1217 49.12 -29.68 -18.88
CA LEU A 1217 49.77 -30.20 -17.68
C LEU A 1217 50.08 -31.71 -17.78
N SER A 1218 49.30 -32.46 -18.56
CA SER A 1218 49.59 -33.85 -18.90
C SER A 1218 49.12 -34.16 -20.33
N PRO A 1219 49.93 -34.84 -21.16
CA PRO A 1219 49.57 -35.24 -22.52
C PRO A 1219 48.63 -36.45 -22.57
N HIS A 1220 48.38 -37.13 -21.44
CA HIS A 1220 47.48 -38.28 -21.41
C HIS A 1220 46.02 -37.82 -21.33
N PRO A 1221 45.18 -38.17 -22.32
CA PRO A 1221 43.78 -37.81 -22.31
C PRO A 1221 43.04 -38.60 -21.20
N VAL A 1222 42.23 -37.89 -20.42
CA VAL A 1222 41.40 -38.47 -19.34
C VAL A 1222 39.94 -38.38 -19.76
N ALA A 1223 39.16 -39.43 -19.53
CA ALA A 1223 37.72 -39.38 -19.81
C ALA A 1223 37.03 -38.37 -18.88
N VAL A 1224 36.07 -37.61 -19.40
CA VAL A 1224 35.32 -36.61 -18.61
C VAL A 1224 34.67 -37.24 -17.38
N LYS A 1225 34.08 -38.44 -17.52
CA LYS A 1225 33.49 -39.19 -16.39
C LYS A 1225 34.51 -39.46 -15.27
N ASP A 1226 35.74 -39.84 -15.62
CA ASP A 1226 36.77 -40.23 -14.66
C ASP A 1226 37.34 -38.98 -13.97
N PHE A 1227 37.48 -37.89 -14.73
CA PHE A 1227 37.86 -36.59 -14.18
C PHE A 1227 36.86 -36.07 -13.15
N VAL A 1228 35.55 -36.11 -13.47
CA VAL A 1228 34.50 -35.65 -12.54
C VAL A 1228 34.35 -36.58 -11.34
N THR A 1229 34.46 -37.90 -11.53
CA THR A 1229 34.42 -38.87 -10.42
C THR A 1229 35.61 -38.69 -9.48
N ASN A 1230 36.80 -38.36 -9.99
CA ASN A 1230 37.96 -38.05 -9.16
C ASN A 1230 37.82 -36.70 -8.43
N MET A 1231 37.11 -35.73 -9.02
CA MET A 1231 36.91 -34.40 -8.42
C MET A 1231 35.89 -34.43 -7.26
N PHE A 1232 34.80 -35.17 -7.40
CA PHE A 1232 33.73 -35.23 -6.38
C PHE A 1232 33.72 -36.52 -5.55
N GLY A 1233 34.56 -37.50 -5.88
CA GLY A 1233 34.64 -38.77 -5.16
C GLY A 1233 33.35 -39.58 -5.27
N THR A 1234 32.93 -40.22 -4.17
CA THR A 1234 31.72 -41.07 -4.14
C THR A 1234 30.41 -40.32 -4.02
N SER A 1235 30.45 -38.97 -3.99
CA SER A 1235 29.29 -38.13 -3.68
C SER A 1235 28.32 -37.91 -4.85
N ILE A 1236 28.66 -38.31 -6.07
CA ILE A 1236 27.79 -38.14 -7.25
C ILE A 1236 27.62 -39.49 -7.92
N LYS A 1237 26.38 -39.96 -8.05
CA LYS A 1237 26.06 -41.22 -8.73
C LYS A 1237 24.95 -41.03 -9.76
N TYR A 1238 25.15 -41.55 -10.96
CA TYR A 1238 24.12 -41.52 -12.02
C TYR A 1238 22.83 -42.26 -11.63
N GLU A 1239 22.95 -43.30 -10.80
CA GLU A 1239 21.83 -44.10 -10.31
C GLU A 1239 20.88 -43.30 -9.40
N ASN A 1240 21.38 -42.25 -8.74
CA ASN A 1240 20.61 -41.45 -7.79
C ASN A 1240 19.60 -40.50 -8.44
N ARG A 1241 19.70 -40.23 -9.75
CA ARG A 1241 18.89 -39.21 -10.45
C ARG A 1241 17.38 -39.30 -10.18
N VAL A 1242 16.82 -40.51 -10.07
CA VAL A 1242 15.40 -40.72 -9.79
C VAL A 1242 15.06 -40.38 -8.34
N TYR A 1243 15.93 -40.77 -7.40
CA TYR A 1243 15.80 -40.45 -5.98
C TYR A 1243 15.94 -38.95 -5.72
N ASP A 1244 16.85 -38.28 -6.44
CA ASP A 1244 17.06 -36.83 -6.34
C ASP A 1244 15.84 -36.05 -6.83
N ALA A 1245 15.27 -36.47 -7.97
CA ALA A 1245 14.03 -35.89 -8.49
C ALA A 1245 12.87 -36.12 -7.52
N LEU A 1246 12.76 -37.32 -6.93
CA LEU A 1246 11.75 -37.64 -5.93
C LEU A 1246 11.92 -36.79 -4.64
N ALA A 1247 13.15 -36.58 -4.18
CA ALA A 1247 13.45 -35.74 -3.02
C ALA A 1247 13.01 -34.29 -3.23
N LEU A 1248 13.23 -33.73 -4.43
CA LEU A 1248 12.73 -32.40 -4.79
C LEU A 1248 11.19 -32.34 -4.80
N VAL A 1249 10.52 -33.38 -5.30
CA VAL A 1249 9.05 -33.48 -5.27
C VAL A 1249 8.53 -33.54 -3.83
N ILE A 1250 9.22 -34.27 -2.93
CA ILE A 1250 8.89 -34.31 -1.50
C ILE A 1250 9.02 -32.92 -0.88
N TRP A 1251 10.12 -32.21 -1.14
CA TRP A 1251 10.32 -30.84 -0.65
C TRP A 1251 9.23 -29.87 -1.13
N ILE A 1252 8.86 -29.97 -2.41
CA ILE A 1252 7.75 -29.21 -2.98
C ILE A 1252 6.46 -29.50 -2.20
N PHE A 1253 6.15 -30.76 -1.94
CA PHE A 1253 4.96 -31.17 -1.18
C PHE A 1253 4.97 -30.66 0.27
N VAL A 1254 6.11 -30.75 0.96
CA VAL A 1254 6.30 -30.22 2.32
C VAL A 1254 6.03 -28.71 2.37
N LEU A 1255 6.58 -27.94 1.43
CA LEU A 1255 6.32 -26.50 1.35
C LEU A 1255 4.85 -26.19 1.03
N ARG A 1256 4.18 -27.01 0.22
CA ARG A 1256 2.74 -26.84 -0.04
C ARG A 1256 1.91 -27.07 1.22
N ILE A 1257 2.21 -28.11 1.99
CA ILE A 1257 1.55 -28.35 3.29
C ILE A 1257 1.84 -27.19 4.24
N GLY A 1258 3.10 -26.75 4.33
CA GLY A 1258 3.51 -25.63 5.16
C GLY A 1258 2.74 -24.34 4.84
N ASN A 1259 2.48 -24.07 3.56
CA ASN A 1259 1.65 -22.95 3.09
C ASN A 1259 0.21 -23.05 3.61
N VAL A 1260 -0.43 -24.22 3.46
CA VAL A 1260 -1.82 -24.45 3.93
C VAL A 1260 -1.92 -24.26 5.45
N VAL A 1261 -0.98 -24.86 6.19
CA VAL A 1261 -0.94 -24.79 7.67
C VAL A 1261 -0.71 -23.35 8.13
N SER A 1262 0.21 -22.65 7.49
CA SER A 1262 0.54 -21.26 7.86
C SER A 1262 -0.62 -20.31 7.61
N GLN A 1263 -1.30 -20.39 6.46
CA GLN A 1263 -2.49 -19.58 6.20
C GLN A 1263 -3.63 -19.88 7.19
N LYS A 1264 -3.77 -21.13 7.63
CA LYS A 1264 -4.86 -21.55 8.51
C LYS A 1264 -4.65 -21.16 9.98
N TYR A 1265 -3.41 -21.21 10.47
CA TYR A 1265 -3.12 -21.09 11.91
C TYR A 1265 -2.18 -19.93 12.30
N LEU A 1266 -1.34 -19.46 11.37
CA LEU A 1266 -0.38 -18.37 11.58
C LEU A 1266 -0.91 -17.08 10.93
N SER A 1267 -2.01 -16.54 11.45
CA SER A 1267 -2.43 -15.18 11.07
C SER A 1267 -1.80 -14.16 12.01
N SER A 1268 -0.83 -13.41 11.49
CA SER A 1268 -0.26 -12.23 12.17
C SER A 1268 -1.16 -10.99 12.10
N VAL A 1269 -2.23 -11.03 11.29
CA VAL A 1269 -3.19 -9.93 11.10
C VAL A 1269 -4.37 -10.05 12.08
N SER A 1270 -4.67 -11.27 12.58
CA SER A 1270 -5.69 -11.48 13.61
C SER A 1270 -5.18 -11.30 15.06
N ARG A 1271 -3.88 -11.00 15.24
CA ARG A 1271 -3.23 -10.70 16.53
C ARG A 1271 -2.81 -9.24 16.58
#